data_AF-A0A8X7C277-F1
#
_entry.id   AF-A0A8X7C277-F1
#
_cell.length_a   1.000
_cell.length_b   1.000
_cell.length_c   1.000
_cell.angle_alpha   90.00
_cell.angle_beta   90.00
_cell.angle_gamma   90.00
#
_symmetry.space_group_name_H-M   'P 1'
#
loop_
_entity.id
_entity.type
_entity.pdbx_description
1 polymer ?
#
loop_
_entity_poly.entity_id
_entity_poly.type
_entity_poly.pdbx_seq_one_letter_code
_entity_poly.pdbx_strand_id
1 'polypeptide(L)'
;MNIIFHRWHNILAKRLCKDDRKWDDEKCFNEARKWVIATLQNVIVNEWLPSFLGEELPEYRKYDPSIDPSISNAFQSAAMRFGHTMVPPADIVKKVSVESLVIGMALQAAEIEDISIVDDLRRFMYGSPEFTRRDLAALNIQRGRDHGLPGYGTARKMLLPYEKLENFDFSQMASLHPQYKNVIENVLPEFYTSIDDVDLFVGGLLEANKGLGPVFKEIIKEQFNRIRDGDRFWFENTENGYFSKDQVEQIKNTHMYDIIMATSDNIDPDVLQPHIFHLPSENSGMDSLHCSSDLNPYSCEENGVKTTCYALPTVADKDMSCSSSVTAPLCKKSEPETYDYFTGSGASYALSFLFLFLFIVGCIIALFILVKMRKKAIANLRQSVKQQRKNFSDEYSNIATEWMGKKEGTRDVIINFMADKKLITINQLNKQMLRSIDLKHVQVVEVHVSTGGNVHYVLVRISREYDIVLKFDVADEKEIFIEKLEVFLGRIGIGRQRYETTISQMLKTAITKAHRQKQLEKFFRVVFAQAFAIEHGKNELCDIDCNQLKEIVKMELTAYEFAEALSLRPDASFVKQMFALIDADSNGYISFREFLNVIIIFAKGSPEDKTKLMFDMYDIDHSGKLSRLEFSDMIRSLLELANQSLSPNQLDDLVASMFTSAGLQQKQEITFEDFSHLLADHREELGYVQLSFNIGDGFKTSTTPTSRKSMAFRAQETVLRAYSIVGTDAIERPQRSETCLRVETKPSFYEKDPTKQRVNQVIRFIENYKPHIFWVTLYTLVILGIFIEKAYYYSVEAEHTGFRRVAGYGVTVTRGAASSMMFAFSTILLTMCRNTITFLRETFFHKYVPFDAAITFHKYIAFWALFFSLFHIIGHGINFYHVATQTVSDLQCMFPNFHLDPQNPPKFPYWLFQTITGITGAFLVIVLSLMYVFAIQFARRHVFNAFWKTHNLYPILYILIILHGIGQLIQEPIFYYFFLGPCVLFTIDRLISVSRKKVEIPVIKAELLPSGVTHLEFRRPNNFEYKSGQWVRIACMPLNANEYHPFTLSSAPHEENLSLHIRAVGPWTTNLRRMYDPNNLQRHAYPKIYLDGPYGEGHQDWFRYDVSVLVGGGIGITPFASILKDIVFKSSLKHKIFCRKLYFIWVTRSQKQFEWMIDIIREVEDNDKNGLVDVHIFITQFYEKFDLRTTMLYICERHFQRVCGRSLFTGLRSKTHFGRPDFQVFFNSLRSEHSDVNKIAVFSCGPPLMTRSVQASCEELNKHEGAIFVHHYENF
;
A
#
# COMPACT_ATOMS: atom_id res chain seq x y z
N MET A 1 36.83 58.76 -7.05
CA MET A 1 35.74 59.75 -7.24
C MET A 1 34.68 59.77 -6.14
N ASN A 2 33.97 58.68 -5.82
CA ASN A 2 32.92 58.70 -4.78
C ASN A 2 33.38 59.26 -3.42
N ILE A 3 34.60 58.93 -2.99
CA ILE A 3 35.18 59.45 -1.74
C ILE A 3 35.35 60.98 -1.80
N ILE A 4 35.72 61.54 -2.95
CA ILE A 4 35.90 62.99 -3.14
C ILE A 4 34.56 63.71 -2.96
N PHE A 5 33.50 63.27 -3.64
CA PHE A 5 32.17 63.88 -3.48
C PHE A 5 31.57 63.67 -2.09
N HIS A 6 31.87 62.55 -1.43
CA HIS A 6 31.50 62.35 -0.02
C HIS A 6 32.20 63.37 0.90
N ARG A 7 33.50 63.60 0.71
CA ARG A 7 34.23 64.65 1.45
C ARG A 7 33.70 66.04 1.12
N TRP A 8 33.36 66.31 -0.14
CA TRP A 8 32.81 67.59 -0.59
C TRP A 8 31.50 67.90 0.10
N HIS A 9 30.60 66.91 0.18
CA HIS A 9 29.36 67.01 0.95
C HIS A 9 29.63 67.39 2.40
N ASN A 10 30.55 66.69 3.08
CA ASN A 10 30.87 66.96 4.48
C ASN A 10 31.49 68.35 4.69
N ILE A 11 32.27 68.86 3.74
CA ILE A 11 32.82 70.22 3.78
C ILE A 11 31.71 71.25 3.61
N LEU A 12 30.82 71.07 2.64
CA LEU A 12 29.67 71.94 2.42
C LEU A 12 28.74 71.94 3.64
N ALA A 13 28.44 70.79 4.23
CA ALA A 13 27.67 70.68 5.46
C ALA A 13 28.34 71.46 6.59
N LYS A 14 29.66 71.29 6.80
CA LYS A 14 30.40 72.07 7.80
C LYS A 14 30.37 73.58 7.55
N ARG A 15 30.44 74.02 6.28
CA ARG A 15 30.40 75.45 5.92
C ARG A 15 29.00 76.01 6.16
N LEU A 16 27.98 75.42 5.55
CA LEU A 16 26.59 75.89 5.61
C LEU A 16 26.01 75.86 7.03
N CYS A 17 26.33 74.84 7.83
CA CYS A 17 25.81 74.70 9.19
C CYS A 17 26.56 75.53 10.23
N LYS A 18 27.79 75.96 9.93
CA LYS A 18 28.54 76.87 10.81
C LYS A 18 28.03 78.30 10.72
N ASP A 19 27.49 78.68 9.55
CA ASP A 19 26.99 80.02 9.27
C ASP A 19 25.61 80.29 9.89
N ASP A 20 24.81 79.26 10.18
CA ASP A 20 23.48 79.41 10.78
C ASP A 20 23.25 78.43 11.95
N ARG A 21 23.49 78.88 13.19
CA ARG A 21 23.41 78.06 14.44
C ARG A 21 22.01 77.48 14.75
N LYS A 22 21.03 77.65 13.87
CA LYS A 22 19.62 77.23 14.03
C LYS A 22 19.22 76.03 13.18
N TRP A 23 20.05 75.56 12.25
CA TRP A 23 19.70 74.41 11.41
C TRP A 23 19.88 73.10 12.18
N ASP A 24 18.97 72.15 11.94
CA ASP A 24 19.11 70.76 12.38
C ASP A 24 19.92 69.93 11.37
N ASP A 25 20.30 68.71 11.76
CA ASP A 25 21.14 67.82 10.94
C ASP A 25 20.49 67.49 9.59
N GLU A 26 19.17 67.32 9.56
CA GLU A 26 18.42 67.03 8.32
C GLU A 26 18.45 68.22 7.35
N LYS A 27 18.27 69.46 7.83
CA LYS A 27 18.35 70.66 6.99
C LYS A 27 19.78 70.85 6.48
N CYS A 28 20.76 70.66 7.36
CA CYS A 28 22.18 70.68 7.05
C CYS A 28 22.57 69.70 5.93
N PHE A 29 22.16 68.43 6.08
CA PHE A 29 22.40 67.38 5.10
C PHE A 29 21.74 67.71 3.76
N ASN A 30 20.46 68.11 3.75
CA ASN A 30 19.75 68.37 2.50
C ASN A 30 20.28 69.59 1.76
N GLU A 31 20.67 70.67 2.45
CA GLU A 31 21.30 71.82 1.81
C GLU A 31 22.67 71.46 1.24
N ALA A 32 23.53 70.76 2.00
CA ALA A 32 24.81 70.29 1.48
C ALA A 32 24.65 69.33 0.29
N ARG A 33 23.67 68.41 0.35
CA ARG A 33 23.31 67.51 -0.76
C ARG A 33 22.89 68.30 -2.01
N LYS A 34 22.05 69.33 -1.85
CA LYS A 34 21.59 70.18 -2.93
C LYS A 34 22.76 70.88 -3.65
N TRP A 35 23.70 71.45 -2.88
CA TRP A 35 24.92 72.05 -3.43
C TRP A 35 25.82 71.03 -4.13
N VAL A 36 26.02 69.84 -3.55
CA VAL A 36 26.80 68.77 -4.19
C VAL A 36 26.20 68.37 -5.53
N ILE A 37 24.88 68.14 -5.59
CA ILE A 37 24.16 67.78 -6.83
C ILE A 37 24.37 68.88 -7.89
N ALA A 38 24.21 70.15 -7.52
CA ALA A 38 24.37 71.27 -8.43
C ALA A 38 25.81 71.38 -8.97
N THR A 39 26.82 71.28 -8.09
CA THR A 39 28.23 71.28 -8.52
C THR A 39 28.55 70.07 -9.40
N LEU A 40 27.98 68.90 -9.12
CA LEU A 40 28.15 67.70 -9.96
C LEU A 40 27.51 67.87 -11.34
N GLN A 41 26.29 68.43 -11.40
CA GLN A 41 25.61 68.76 -12.65
C GLN A 41 26.43 69.73 -13.51
N ASN A 42 26.96 70.80 -12.90
CA ASN A 42 27.82 71.77 -13.58
C ASN A 42 29.10 71.10 -14.12
N VAL A 43 29.83 70.37 -13.28
CA VAL A 43 31.06 69.69 -13.68
C VAL A 43 30.80 68.68 -14.80
N ILE A 44 29.72 67.89 -14.73
CA ILE A 44 29.45 66.89 -15.77
C ILE A 44 29.08 67.55 -17.11
N VAL A 45 28.19 68.53 -17.11
CA VAL A 45 27.59 69.06 -18.35
C VAL A 45 28.43 70.18 -18.98
N ASN A 46 29.04 71.03 -18.16
CA ASN A 46 29.74 72.23 -18.62
C ASN A 46 31.27 72.10 -18.61
N GLU A 47 31.84 71.09 -17.94
CA GLU A 47 33.29 70.87 -17.89
C GLU A 47 33.68 69.53 -18.54
N TRP A 48 33.17 68.41 -18.04
CA TRP A 48 33.50 67.07 -18.51
C TRP A 48 32.96 66.82 -19.92
N LEU A 49 31.65 66.96 -20.13
CA LEU A 49 31.01 66.61 -21.41
C LEU A 49 31.60 67.35 -22.63
N PRO A 50 31.87 68.67 -22.58
CA PRO A 50 32.51 69.38 -23.69
C PRO A 50 33.92 68.87 -24.00
N SER A 51 34.69 68.47 -22.97
CA SER A 51 36.03 67.89 -23.17
C SER A 51 36.01 66.61 -24.03
N PHE A 52 34.91 65.85 -24.03
CA PHE A 52 34.78 64.62 -24.83
C PHE A 52 33.97 64.81 -26.13
N LEU A 53 32.97 65.71 -26.15
CA LEU A 53 32.20 66.00 -27.36
C LEU A 53 32.95 66.92 -28.33
N GLY A 54 33.92 67.70 -27.84
CA GLY A 54 34.60 68.76 -28.59
C GLY A 54 33.71 69.96 -28.90
N GLU A 55 32.53 70.05 -28.28
CA GLU A 55 31.57 71.15 -28.40
C GLU A 55 30.71 71.24 -27.14
N GLU A 56 30.20 72.44 -26.85
CA GLU A 56 29.28 72.68 -25.75
C GLU A 56 27.82 72.33 -26.12
N LEU A 57 27.01 72.03 -25.11
CA LEU A 57 25.56 71.91 -25.30
C LEU A 57 24.95 73.28 -25.62
N PRO A 58 23.78 73.33 -26.30
CA PRO A 58 23.04 74.57 -26.49
C PRO A 58 22.78 75.27 -25.15
N GLU A 59 22.78 76.61 -25.13
CA GLU A 59 22.52 77.37 -23.90
C GLU A 59 21.18 76.97 -23.26
N TYR A 60 21.18 76.75 -21.94
CA TYR A 60 19.98 76.40 -21.20
C TYR A 60 18.99 77.57 -21.18
N ARG A 61 17.74 77.30 -21.55
CA ARG A 61 16.69 78.33 -21.65
C ARG A 61 15.72 78.30 -20.47
N LYS A 62 15.12 77.13 -20.25
CA LYS A 62 14.12 76.88 -19.20
C LYS A 62 13.91 75.37 -19.05
N TYR A 63 13.31 74.99 -17.94
CA TYR A 63 12.78 73.65 -17.75
C TYR A 63 11.56 73.42 -18.67
N ASP A 64 11.51 72.27 -19.32
CA ASP A 64 10.36 71.84 -20.12
C ASP A 64 9.79 70.51 -19.61
N PRO A 65 8.60 70.51 -18.98
CA PRO A 65 7.98 69.29 -18.46
C PRO A 65 7.49 68.33 -19.55
N SER A 66 7.48 68.74 -20.83
CA SER A 66 7.09 67.88 -21.96
C SER A 66 8.24 67.00 -22.48
N ILE A 67 9.48 67.27 -22.07
CA ILE A 67 10.65 66.48 -22.44
C ILE A 67 10.74 65.26 -21.51
N ASP A 68 10.97 64.07 -22.07
CA ASP A 68 11.26 62.86 -21.30
C ASP A 68 12.79 62.75 -21.06
N PRO A 69 13.28 62.95 -19.83
CA PRO A 69 14.70 62.87 -19.50
C PRO A 69 15.18 61.41 -19.31
N SER A 70 14.32 60.41 -19.50
CA SER A 70 14.67 59.00 -19.30
C SER A 70 15.89 58.59 -20.13
N ILE A 71 16.71 57.71 -19.55
CA ILE A 71 17.90 57.19 -20.21
C ILE A 71 17.48 56.24 -21.33
N SER A 72 17.93 56.51 -22.56
CA SER A 72 17.68 55.64 -23.70
C SER A 72 18.53 54.37 -23.62
N ASN A 73 17.99 53.24 -24.09
CA ASN A 73 18.74 51.98 -24.16
C ASN A 73 20.01 52.12 -25.01
N ALA A 74 19.95 52.91 -26.10
CA ALA A 74 21.08 53.17 -27.00
C ALA A 74 22.21 53.90 -26.27
N PHE A 75 21.88 54.91 -25.44
CA PHE A 75 22.85 55.62 -24.63
C PHE A 75 23.52 54.69 -23.60
N GLN A 76 22.74 53.98 -22.78
CA GLN A 76 23.27 53.15 -21.68
C GLN A 76 24.04 51.90 -22.14
N SER A 77 23.64 51.32 -23.27
CA SER A 77 24.09 49.97 -23.68
C SER A 77 25.10 50.00 -24.82
N ALA A 78 25.14 51.08 -25.60
CA ALA A 78 26.10 51.27 -26.68
C ALA A 78 26.92 52.55 -26.48
N ALA A 79 26.31 53.74 -26.61
CA ALA A 79 27.08 54.98 -26.76
C ALA A 79 27.98 55.30 -25.56
N MET A 80 27.45 55.33 -24.33
CA MET A 80 28.24 55.61 -23.12
C MET A 80 29.29 54.53 -22.78
N ARG A 81 29.26 53.39 -23.46
CA ARG A 81 30.28 52.35 -23.32
C ARG A 81 31.56 52.68 -24.08
N PHE A 82 31.58 53.77 -24.86
CA PHE A 82 32.79 54.28 -25.48
C PHE A 82 33.92 54.42 -24.45
N GLY A 83 33.62 54.89 -23.23
CA GLY A 83 34.63 55.05 -22.17
C GLY A 83 35.42 53.77 -21.82
N HIS A 84 34.94 52.58 -22.20
CA HIS A 84 35.71 51.34 -22.06
C HIS A 84 36.94 51.25 -22.97
N THR A 85 36.98 51.98 -24.10
CA THR A 85 38.18 52.05 -24.97
C THR A 85 39.28 52.89 -24.32
N MET A 86 38.90 53.83 -23.44
CA MET A 86 39.80 54.81 -22.84
C MET A 86 40.46 54.33 -21.54
N VAL A 87 40.13 53.12 -21.07
CA VAL A 87 40.64 52.61 -19.79
C VAL A 87 42.09 52.14 -19.96
N PRO A 88 43.06 52.70 -19.21
CA PRO A 88 44.44 52.24 -19.27
C PRO A 88 44.60 50.86 -18.60
N PRO A 89 45.64 50.09 -18.99
CA PRO A 89 45.88 48.75 -18.43
C PRO A 89 46.34 48.80 -16.95
N ALA A 90 46.92 49.91 -16.50
CA ALA A 90 47.32 50.12 -15.10
C ALA A 90 47.39 51.61 -14.74
N ASP A 91 47.12 51.93 -13.47
CA ASP A 91 47.35 53.26 -12.89
C ASP A 91 48.77 53.35 -12.31
N ILE A 92 49.49 54.44 -12.61
CA ILE A 92 50.83 54.67 -12.05
C ILE A 92 50.72 55.37 -10.70
N VAL A 93 50.86 54.62 -9.60
CA VAL A 93 50.82 55.20 -8.25
C VAL A 93 51.96 54.65 -7.37
N LYS A 94 52.83 55.55 -6.86
CA LYS A 94 53.97 55.19 -5.96
C LYS A 94 53.52 54.76 -4.55
N LYS A 95 52.36 55.20 -4.06
CA LYS A 95 51.79 54.84 -2.73
C LYS A 95 50.26 54.96 -2.75
N VAL A 96 49.54 53.92 -2.34
CA VAL A 96 48.07 53.87 -2.44
C VAL A 96 47.42 54.80 -1.40
N SER A 97 47.11 56.04 -1.82
CA SER A 97 46.23 56.99 -1.12
C SER A 97 45.21 57.55 -2.12
N VAL A 98 44.09 58.11 -1.64
CA VAL A 98 43.06 58.67 -2.53
C VAL A 98 43.62 59.86 -3.31
N GLU A 99 44.44 60.66 -2.65
CA GLU A 99 45.09 61.85 -3.21
C GLU A 99 46.10 61.45 -4.29
N SER A 100 46.92 60.44 -4.04
CA SER A 100 47.87 59.92 -5.04
C SER A 100 47.17 59.28 -6.25
N LEU A 101 46.01 58.64 -6.07
CA LEU A 101 45.19 58.12 -7.16
C LEU A 101 44.59 59.24 -8.01
N VAL A 102 44.06 60.30 -7.38
CA VAL A 102 43.50 61.46 -8.11
C VAL A 102 44.57 62.21 -8.89
N ILE A 103 45.75 62.42 -8.31
CA ILE A 103 46.90 63.01 -9.01
C ILE A 103 47.34 62.11 -10.18
N GLY A 104 47.41 60.79 -9.96
CA GLY A 104 47.71 59.82 -11.02
C GLY A 104 46.71 59.91 -12.17
N MET A 105 45.41 59.85 -11.88
CA MET A 105 44.34 59.95 -12.90
C MET A 105 44.33 61.29 -13.65
N ALA A 106 44.73 62.40 -13.01
CA ALA A 106 44.73 63.72 -13.64
C ALA A 106 45.95 63.95 -14.56
N LEU A 107 47.08 63.27 -14.29
CA LEU A 107 48.33 63.43 -15.05
C LEU A 107 48.63 62.27 -16.00
N GLN A 108 47.92 61.14 -15.87
CA GLN A 108 48.02 60.00 -16.77
C GLN A 108 47.11 60.19 -17.97
N ALA A 109 47.66 59.97 -19.18
CA ALA A 109 46.86 59.94 -20.39
C ALA A 109 45.93 58.72 -20.40
N ALA A 110 44.68 58.92 -20.81
CA ALA A 110 43.76 57.84 -21.13
C ALA A 110 44.21 57.11 -22.41
N GLU A 111 43.70 55.89 -22.63
CA GLU A 111 43.86 55.21 -23.92
C GLU A 111 43.10 55.94 -25.03
N ILE A 112 43.58 55.81 -26.26
CA ILE A 112 43.02 56.50 -27.43
C ILE A 112 41.62 55.96 -27.73
N GLU A 113 40.70 56.82 -28.14
CA GLU A 113 39.38 56.41 -28.62
C GLU A 113 39.46 55.74 -29.99
N ASP A 114 39.62 54.42 -29.98
CA ASP A 114 39.67 53.58 -31.17
C ASP A 114 38.87 52.28 -30.97
N ILE A 115 39.04 51.31 -31.88
CA ILE A 115 38.39 49.99 -31.77
C ILE A 115 39.09 49.05 -30.77
N SER A 116 40.20 49.47 -30.19
CA SER A 116 41.01 48.69 -29.27
C SER A 116 40.46 48.80 -27.85
N ILE A 117 40.38 47.66 -27.16
CA ILE A 117 40.01 47.59 -25.74
C ILE A 117 41.09 46.76 -25.06
N VAL A 118 41.62 47.29 -23.96
CA VAL A 118 42.68 46.63 -23.17
C VAL A 118 42.27 45.23 -22.72
N ASP A 119 43.24 44.32 -22.62
CA ASP A 119 42.98 42.93 -22.24
C ASP A 119 42.40 42.81 -20.82
N ASP A 120 42.63 43.79 -19.95
CA ASP A 120 42.04 43.83 -18.61
C ASP A 120 40.50 43.95 -18.63
N LEU A 121 39.92 44.54 -19.68
CA LEU A 121 38.47 44.57 -19.90
C LEU A 121 38.00 43.51 -20.91
N ARG A 122 38.78 43.22 -21.95
CA ARG A 122 38.40 42.29 -23.01
C ARG A 122 38.58 40.81 -22.61
N ARG A 123 39.51 40.49 -21.72
CA ARG A 123 39.80 39.12 -21.30
C ARG A 123 39.67 38.90 -19.80
N PHE A 124 40.03 39.91 -19.01
CA PHE A 124 40.14 39.78 -17.55
C PHE A 124 39.12 40.61 -16.77
N MET A 125 38.01 41.03 -17.40
CA MET A 125 36.93 41.66 -16.63
C MET A 125 36.36 40.64 -15.66
N TYR A 126 36.14 41.02 -14.41
CA TYR A 126 35.48 40.16 -13.41
C TYR A 126 34.16 39.59 -13.93
N GLY A 127 34.07 38.27 -14.04
CA GLY A 127 32.85 37.59 -14.47
C GLY A 127 31.80 37.52 -13.37
N SER A 128 30.55 37.30 -13.76
CA SER A 128 29.53 36.83 -12.82
C SER A 128 29.89 35.42 -12.32
N PRO A 129 29.28 34.92 -11.23
CA PRO A 129 29.74 33.75 -10.46
C PRO A 129 29.91 32.40 -11.20
N GLU A 130 29.70 32.32 -12.51
CA GLU A 130 29.98 31.14 -13.35
C GLU A 130 31.44 31.09 -13.84
N PHE A 131 32.03 32.26 -14.14
CA PHE A 131 33.40 32.41 -14.64
C PHE A 131 34.12 33.48 -13.85
N THR A 132 35.38 33.25 -13.48
CA THR A 132 36.17 34.28 -12.77
C THR A 132 36.40 35.51 -13.63
N ARG A 133 36.44 35.35 -14.95
CA ARG A 133 36.72 36.40 -15.94
C ARG A 133 35.77 36.31 -17.15
N ARG A 134 35.44 37.46 -17.76
CA ARG A 134 34.58 37.58 -18.97
C ARG A 134 35.10 38.68 -19.89
N ASP A 135 34.64 38.64 -21.14
CA ASP A 135 34.89 39.68 -22.14
C ASP A 135 33.84 40.80 -22.04
N LEU A 136 34.26 42.00 -21.63
CA LEU A 136 33.36 43.15 -21.50
C LEU A 136 32.81 43.62 -22.85
N ALA A 137 33.59 43.54 -23.92
CA ALA A 137 33.16 43.96 -25.26
C ALA A 137 32.05 43.03 -25.77
N ALA A 138 32.25 41.72 -25.61
CA ALA A 138 31.22 40.72 -25.93
C ALA A 138 29.96 40.91 -25.05
N LEU A 139 30.12 41.25 -23.77
CA LEU A 139 29.00 41.56 -22.88
C LEU A 139 28.23 42.82 -23.31
N ASN A 140 28.91 43.86 -23.80
CA ASN A 140 28.24 45.07 -24.30
C ASN A 140 27.44 44.76 -25.57
N ILE A 141 27.99 43.97 -26.49
CA ILE A 141 27.28 43.49 -27.68
C ILE A 141 26.04 42.69 -27.27
N GLN A 142 26.21 41.68 -26.39
CA GLN A 142 25.10 40.84 -25.94
C GLN A 142 24.04 41.65 -25.19
N ARG A 143 24.43 42.67 -24.42
CA ARG A 143 23.51 43.58 -23.73
C ARG A 143 22.75 44.48 -24.71
N GLY A 144 23.42 44.95 -25.76
CA GLY A 144 22.75 45.68 -26.85
C GLY A 144 21.68 44.84 -27.52
N ARG A 145 21.98 43.55 -27.77
CA ARG A 145 21.02 42.58 -28.33
C ARG A 145 19.87 42.27 -27.37
N ASP A 146 20.17 42.07 -26.09
CA ASP A 146 19.17 41.83 -25.03
C ASP A 146 18.20 43.00 -24.88
N HIS A 147 18.71 44.24 -24.95
CA HIS A 147 17.90 45.46 -24.92
C HIS A 147 17.22 45.78 -26.27
N GLY A 148 17.42 44.96 -27.30
CA GLY A 148 16.79 45.12 -28.61
C GLY A 148 17.21 46.38 -29.36
N LEU A 149 18.49 46.76 -29.29
CA LEU A 149 18.99 47.93 -30.01
C LEU A 149 18.87 47.77 -31.54
N PRO A 150 18.58 48.86 -32.28
CA PRO A 150 18.63 48.82 -33.74
C PRO A 150 20.07 48.56 -34.21
N GLY A 151 20.21 47.97 -35.39
CA GLY A 151 21.51 47.87 -36.03
C GLY A 151 22.05 49.25 -36.44
N TYR A 152 23.36 49.33 -36.58
CA TYR A 152 24.12 50.56 -36.78
C TYR A 152 23.66 51.34 -38.01
N GLY A 153 23.50 50.69 -39.17
CA GLY A 153 23.02 51.35 -40.38
C GLY A 153 21.64 52.00 -40.20
N THR A 154 20.75 51.35 -39.46
CA THR A 154 19.42 51.89 -39.14
C THR A 154 19.51 53.05 -38.16
N ALA A 155 20.29 52.91 -37.09
CA ALA A 155 20.50 53.97 -36.10
C ALA A 155 21.11 55.23 -36.74
N ARG A 156 22.11 55.06 -37.61
CA ARG A 156 22.75 56.16 -38.34
C ARG A 156 21.76 56.93 -39.21
N LYS A 157 20.93 56.22 -39.99
CA LYS A 157 19.88 56.84 -40.82
C LYS A 157 18.88 57.64 -39.99
N MET A 158 18.54 57.18 -38.79
CA MET A 158 17.61 57.87 -37.87
C MET A 158 18.22 59.11 -37.22
N LEU A 159 19.48 59.03 -36.79
CA LEU A 159 20.15 60.07 -36.00
C LEU A 159 20.80 61.15 -36.88
N LEU A 160 21.25 60.80 -38.09
CA LEU A 160 21.94 61.70 -39.01
C LEU A 160 21.19 61.81 -40.37
N PRO A 161 19.90 62.23 -40.38
CA PRO A 161 19.09 62.26 -41.60
C PRO A 161 19.58 63.28 -42.64
N TYR A 162 20.36 64.27 -42.23
CA TYR A 162 20.87 65.34 -43.08
C TYR A 162 21.99 64.91 -44.03
N GLU A 163 22.63 63.75 -43.79
CA GLU A 163 23.72 63.24 -44.63
C GLU A 163 23.27 62.61 -45.95
N LYS A 164 21.95 62.39 -46.15
CA LYS A 164 21.32 61.90 -47.41
C LYS A 164 22.02 60.67 -48.03
N LEU A 165 22.37 59.67 -47.22
CA LEU A 165 22.99 58.41 -47.68
C LEU A 165 21.90 57.40 -48.07
N GLU A 166 21.40 57.46 -49.32
CA GLU A 166 20.31 56.56 -49.79
C GLU A 166 20.73 55.08 -49.89
N ASN A 167 22.03 54.79 -50.13
CA ASN A 167 22.60 53.44 -50.25
C ASN A 167 23.84 53.27 -49.37
N PHE A 168 23.67 53.34 -48.04
CA PHE A 168 24.76 53.11 -47.09
C PHE A 168 25.13 51.62 -47.02
N ASP A 169 26.32 51.27 -47.51
CA ASP A 169 26.90 49.92 -47.51
C ASP A 169 28.32 49.90 -46.91
N PHE A 170 28.93 48.71 -46.83
CA PHE A 170 30.29 48.56 -46.29
C PHE A 170 31.34 49.35 -47.07
N SER A 171 31.18 49.52 -48.38
CA SER A 171 32.11 50.28 -49.20
C SER A 171 32.03 51.78 -48.90
N GLN A 172 30.81 52.29 -48.69
CA GLN A 172 30.58 53.68 -48.30
C GLN A 172 31.09 53.95 -46.88
N MET A 173 30.88 53.03 -45.93
CA MET A 173 31.43 53.14 -44.58
C MET A 173 32.97 53.13 -44.60
N ALA A 174 33.58 52.26 -45.40
CA ALA A 174 35.03 52.20 -45.56
C ALA A 174 35.62 53.46 -46.20
N SER A 175 34.86 54.14 -47.07
CA SER A 175 35.25 55.44 -47.62
C SER A 175 35.18 56.57 -46.59
N LEU A 176 34.24 56.52 -45.64
CA LEU A 176 34.12 57.52 -44.57
C LEU A 176 35.18 57.32 -43.48
N HIS A 177 35.60 56.08 -43.24
CA HIS A 177 36.56 55.72 -42.19
C HIS A 177 37.75 54.92 -42.77
N PRO A 178 38.64 55.56 -43.55
CA PRO A 178 39.73 54.89 -44.24
C PRO A 178 40.72 54.18 -43.29
N GLN A 179 40.84 54.62 -42.04
CA GLN A 179 41.68 54.00 -41.02
C GLN A 179 41.27 52.56 -40.68
N TYR A 180 39.99 52.21 -40.86
CA TYR A 180 39.45 50.88 -40.61
C TYR A 180 38.97 50.17 -41.87
N LYS A 181 39.33 50.68 -43.06
CA LYS A 181 38.94 50.13 -44.36
C LYS A 181 39.11 48.61 -44.45
N ASN A 182 40.26 48.09 -44.00
CA ASN A 182 40.53 46.65 -44.01
C ASN A 182 39.54 45.85 -43.13
N VAL A 183 39.20 46.36 -41.94
CA VAL A 183 38.24 45.73 -41.04
C VAL A 183 36.83 45.79 -41.63
N ILE A 184 36.46 46.93 -42.21
CA ILE A 184 35.11 47.15 -42.75
C ILE A 184 34.86 46.35 -44.04
N GLU A 185 35.84 46.26 -44.95
CA GLU A 185 35.67 45.56 -46.24
C GLU A 185 35.96 44.06 -46.15
N ASN A 186 36.86 43.62 -45.25
CA ASN A 186 37.29 42.21 -45.21
C ASN A 186 36.82 41.43 -43.98
N VAL A 187 36.59 42.08 -42.82
CA VAL A 187 36.23 41.38 -41.57
C VAL A 187 34.74 41.44 -41.28
N LEU A 188 34.11 42.62 -41.35
CA LEU A 188 32.67 42.75 -41.09
C LEU A 188 31.78 41.88 -41.99
N PRO A 189 32.05 41.74 -43.31
CA PRO A 189 31.21 40.91 -44.19
C PRO A 189 31.30 39.41 -43.89
N GLU A 190 32.29 38.95 -43.11
CA GLU A 190 32.33 37.57 -42.62
C GLU A 190 31.30 37.30 -41.52
N PHE A 191 30.91 38.32 -40.76
CA PHE A 191 29.99 38.21 -39.61
C PHE A 191 28.60 38.79 -39.89
N TYR A 192 28.48 39.81 -40.74
CA TYR A 192 27.25 40.54 -41.01
C TYR A 192 26.90 40.53 -42.49
N THR A 193 25.62 40.32 -42.81
CA THR A 193 25.14 40.29 -44.21
C THR A 193 24.96 41.70 -44.75
N SER A 194 24.43 42.62 -43.92
CA SER A 194 24.25 44.03 -44.23
C SER A 194 24.83 44.91 -43.13
N ILE A 195 25.11 46.18 -43.45
CA ILE A 195 25.49 47.19 -42.46
C ILE A 195 24.35 47.52 -41.49
N ASP A 196 23.11 47.26 -41.90
CA ASP A 196 21.93 47.38 -41.04
C ASP A 196 21.87 46.27 -39.97
N ASP A 197 22.66 45.19 -40.10
CA ASP A 197 22.75 44.11 -39.11
C ASP A 197 23.89 44.31 -38.10
N VAL A 198 24.82 45.23 -38.38
CA VAL A 198 25.98 45.50 -37.51
C VAL A 198 25.49 46.03 -36.17
N ASP A 199 25.92 45.44 -35.05
CA ASP A 199 25.52 45.92 -33.72
C ASP A 199 25.91 47.40 -33.52
N LEU A 200 25.01 48.22 -32.94
CA LEU A 200 25.24 49.66 -32.74
C LEU A 200 26.55 49.97 -32.00
N PHE A 201 26.92 49.15 -31.01
CA PHE A 201 28.17 49.32 -30.28
C PHE A 201 29.40 49.15 -31.18
N VAL A 202 29.40 48.12 -32.05
CA VAL A 202 30.50 47.82 -32.98
C VAL A 202 30.61 48.90 -34.04
N GLY A 203 29.47 49.26 -34.65
CA GLY A 203 29.43 50.30 -35.69
C GLY A 203 29.86 51.67 -35.16
N GLY A 204 29.43 52.07 -33.97
CA GLY A 204 29.82 53.34 -33.36
C GLY A 204 31.31 53.41 -32.96
N LEU A 205 31.94 52.28 -32.57
CA LEU A 205 33.39 52.24 -32.36
C LEU A 205 34.18 52.38 -33.67
N LEU A 206 33.67 51.81 -34.76
CA LEU A 206 34.29 51.92 -36.09
C LEU A 206 34.21 53.32 -36.69
N GLU A 207 33.42 54.23 -36.11
CA GLU A 207 33.40 55.64 -36.48
C GLU A 207 34.50 56.46 -35.79
N ALA A 208 35.12 55.92 -34.72
CA ALA A 208 36.05 56.66 -33.88
C ALA A 208 37.31 57.08 -34.66
N ASN A 209 37.76 58.31 -34.44
CA ASN A 209 38.99 58.85 -35.01
C ASN A 209 39.60 59.89 -34.07
N LYS A 210 40.29 59.41 -33.02
CA LYS A 210 40.84 60.27 -31.95
C LYS A 210 39.76 61.17 -31.32
N GLY A 211 38.62 60.55 -31.03
CA GLY A 211 37.41 61.20 -30.55
C GLY A 211 36.14 60.41 -30.90
N LEU A 212 35.00 60.86 -30.38
CA LEU A 212 33.70 60.22 -30.57
C LEU A 212 33.23 60.25 -32.03
N GLY A 213 32.77 59.10 -32.52
CA GLY A 213 32.10 58.99 -33.82
C GLY A 213 30.79 59.81 -33.89
N PRO A 214 30.37 60.28 -35.08
CA PRO A 214 29.15 61.09 -35.24
C PRO A 214 27.89 60.51 -34.59
N VAL A 215 27.68 59.19 -34.68
CA VAL A 215 26.49 58.54 -34.11
C VAL A 215 26.53 58.52 -32.59
N PHE A 216 27.65 58.16 -31.97
CA PHE A 216 27.78 58.20 -30.52
C PHE A 216 27.74 59.63 -29.99
N LYS A 217 28.37 60.58 -30.69
CA LYS A 217 28.32 62.01 -30.35
C LYS A 217 26.89 62.51 -30.30
N GLU A 218 26.07 62.21 -31.32
CA GLU A 218 24.67 62.64 -31.35
C GLU A 218 23.84 61.98 -30.23
N ILE A 219 23.97 60.66 -30.01
CA ILE A 219 23.25 59.96 -28.93
C ILE A 219 23.57 60.56 -27.56
N ILE A 220 24.85 60.82 -27.29
CA ILE A 220 25.31 61.35 -26.00
C ILE A 220 24.81 62.79 -25.83
N LYS A 221 25.01 63.64 -26.84
CA LYS A 221 24.58 65.04 -26.84
C LYS A 221 23.07 65.17 -26.63
N GLU A 222 22.29 64.43 -27.41
CA GLU A 222 20.83 64.39 -27.34
C GLU A 222 20.36 63.97 -25.93
N GLN A 223 20.93 62.90 -25.38
CA GLN A 223 20.56 62.39 -24.07
C GLN A 223 20.86 63.40 -22.96
N PHE A 224 22.05 64.01 -22.95
CA PHE A 224 22.39 65.01 -21.93
C PHE A 224 21.56 66.29 -22.07
N ASN A 225 21.23 66.70 -23.29
CA ASN A 225 20.33 67.82 -23.52
C ASN A 225 18.93 67.54 -22.96
N ARG A 226 18.36 66.35 -23.21
CA ARG A 226 17.07 65.93 -22.63
C ARG A 226 17.10 65.84 -21.11
N ILE A 227 18.17 65.29 -20.53
CA ILE A 227 18.33 65.19 -19.06
C ILE A 227 18.31 66.59 -18.46
N ARG A 228 19.09 67.52 -19.01
CA ARG A 228 19.18 68.89 -18.52
C ARG A 228 17.84 69.64 -18.64
N ASP A 229 17.26 69.64 -19.83
CA ASP A 229 16.07 70.44 -20.12
C ASP A 229 14.81 69.85 -19.48
N GLY A 230 14.77 68.53 -19.27
CA GLY A 230 13.70 67.79 -18.58
C GLY A 230 13.90 67.61 -17.07
N ASP A 231 14.99 68.09 -16.47
CA ASP A 231 15.20 68.02 -15.02
C ASP A 231 14.66 69.27 -14.31
N ARG A 232 13.56 69.10 -13.58
CA ARG A 232 12.99 70.16 -12.73
C ARG A 232 13.98 70.69 -11.69
N PHE A 233 14.91 69.85 -11.24
CA PHE A 233 15.93 70.17 -10.24
C PHE A 233 17.28 70.56 -10.84
N TRP A 234 17.33 70.82 -12.15
CA TRP A 234 18.51 71.42 -12.77
C TRP A 234 18.90 72.71 -12.05
N PHE A 235 20.17 72.86 -11.71
CA PHE A 235 20.61 73.94 -10.82
C PHE A 235 20.37 75.35 -11.40
N GLU A 236 20.36 75.51 -12.73
CA GLU A 236 20.06 76.79 -13.39
C GLU A 236 18.55 77.09 -13.46
N ASN A 237 17.69 76.13 -13.12
CA ASN A 237 16.25 76.33 -13.13
C ASN A 237 15.82 77.20 -11.94
N THR A 238 15.76 78.52 -12.14
CA THR A 238 15.34 79.45 -11.08
C THR A 238 13.87 79.30 -10.65
N GLU A 239 13.01 78.64 -11.44
CA GLU A 239 11.60 78.44 -11.10
C GLU A 239 11.39 77.46 -9.93
N ASN A 240 12.38 76.59 -9.64
CA ASN A 240 12.31 75.64 -8.54
C ASN A 240 12.63 76.26 -7.16
N GLY A 241 13.14 77.51 -7.13
CA GLY A 241 13.47 78.25 -5.90
C GLY A 241 14.66 77.69 -5.10
N TYR A 242 15.50 76.82 -5.68
CA TYR A 242 16.59 76.16 -4.96
C TYR A 242 17.83 77.04 -4.79
N PHE A 243 18.16 77.81 -5.82
CA PHE A 243 19.30 78.71 -5.87
C PHE A 243 18.90 80.08 -6.40
N SER A 244 19.46 81.13 -5.81
CA SER A 244 19.42 82.48 -6.38
C SER A 244 20.33 82.58 -7.60
N LYS A 245 20.15 83.61 -8.43
CA LYS A 245 21.00 83.83 -9.62
C LYS A 245 22.49 83.91 -9.27
N ASP A 246 22.83 84.59 -8.18
CA ASP A 246 24.21 84.72 -7.69
C ASP A 246 24.78 83.36 -7.26
N GLN A 247 23.97 82.52 -6.63
CA GLN A 247 24.38 81.15 -6.26
C GLN A 247 24.55 80.26 -7.50
N VAL A 248 23.72 80.42 -8.53
CA VAL A 248 23.89 79.72 -9.81
C VAL A 248 25.20 80.12 -10.47
N GLU A 249 25.53 81.42 -10.49
CA GLU A 249 26.82 81.90 -11.02
C GLU A 249 28.00 81.37 -10.20
N GLN A 250 27.88 81.31 -8.87
CA GLN A 250 28.87 80.67 -8.02
C GLN A 250 29.07 79.18 -8.35
N ILE A 251 27.97 78.45 -8.61
CA ILE A 251 28.04 77.03 -8.99
C ILE A 251 28.69 76.88 -10.36
N LYS A 252 28.37 77.74 -11.34
CA LYS A 252 29.01 77.73 -12.67
C LYS A 252 30.52 77.90 -12.59
N ASN A 253 30.98 78.77 -11.70
CA ASN A 253 32.41 79.04 -11.46
C ASN A 253 33.11 77.95 -10.61
N THR A 254 32.40 76.92 -10.17
CA THR A 254 32.99 75.80 -9.42
C THR A 254 33.39 74.68 -10.37
N HIS A 255 34.68 74.44 -10.51
CA HIS A 255 35.26 73.39 -11.36
C HIS A 255 35.63 72.13 -10.55
N MET A 256 35.90 71.02 -11.24
CA MET A 256 36.35 69.79 -10.60
C MET A 256 37.67 69.99 -9.84
N TYR A 257 38.55 70.86 -10.33
CA TYR A 257 39.77 71.29 -9.65
C TYR A 257 39.47 71.85 -8.24
N ASP A 258 38.51 72.78 -8.14
CA ASP A 258 38.15 73.42 -6.86
C ASP A 258 37.63 72.39 -5.84
N ILE A 259 36.87 71.40 -6.31
CA ILE A 259 36.34 70.32 -5.48
C ILE A 259 37.48 69.42 -4.99
N ILE A 260 38.43 69.05 -5.85
CA ILE A 260 39.58 68.20 -5.47
C ILE A 260 40.46 68.93 -4.45
N MET A 261 40.79 70.18 -4.71
CA MET A 261 41.60 71.01 -3.82
C MET A 261 40.92 71.25 -2.48
N ALA A 262 39.59 71.45 -2.47
CA ALA A 262 38.86 71.61 -1.21
C ALA A 262 38.78 70.32 -0.39
N THR A 263 38.81 69.14 -1.03
CA THR A 263 38.58 67.83 -0.38
C THR A 263 39.85 67.08 -0.01
N SER A 264 41.01 67.60 -0.39
CA SER A 264 42.30 66.95 -0.24
C SER A 264 43.26 67.85 0.53
N ASP A 265 43.54 67.51 1.79
CA ASP A 265 44.33 68.37 2.69
C ASP A 265 45.85 68.41 2.37
N ASN A 266 46.34 67.53 1.47
CA ASN A 266 47.77 67.30 1.20
C ASN A 266 48.13 67.32 -0.30
N ILE A 267 47.37 68.02 -1.15
CA ILE A 267 47.75 68.23 -2.56
C ILE A 267 48.28 69.65 -2.71
N ASP A 268 49.48 69.78 -3.25
CA ASP A 268 50.07 71.08 -3.60
C ASP A 268 49.31 71.67 -4.80
N PRO A 269 48.78 72.91 -4.73
CA PRO A 269 48.05 73.55 -5.83
C PRO A 269 48.82 73.56 -7.15
N ASP A 270 50.15 73.58 -7.09
CA ASP A 270 51.05 73.64 -8.24
C ASP A 270 51.35 72.24 -8.84
N VAL A 271 50.64 71.19 -8.42
CA VAL A 271 50.78 69.82 -8.97
C VAL A 271 49.66 69.47 -9.95
N LEU A 272 48.52 70.16 -9.88
CA LEU A 272 47.35 69.91 -10.73
C LEU A 272 47.03 71.13 -11.59
N GLN A 273 46.67 70.87 -12.83
CA GLN A 273 46.16 71.89 -13.75
C GLN A 273 44.69 72.27 -13.44
N PRO A 274 44.26 73.51 -13.75
CA PRO A 274 42.88 73.94 -13.55
C PRO A 274 41.84 73.14 -14.35
N HIS A 275 42.17 72.71 -15.57
CA HIS A 275 41.31 71.88 -16.43
C HIS A 275 41.70 70.41 -16.35
N ILE A 276 41.27 69.74 -15.27
CA ILE A 276 41.66 68.36 -14.93
C ILE A 276 41.34 67.31 -16.01
N PHE A 277 40.34 67.56 -16.87
CA PHE A 277 39.96 66.59 -17.91
C PHE A 277 40.83 66.66 -19.18
N HIS A 278 41.71 67.66 -19.31
CA HIS A 278 42.70 67.76 -20.38
C HIS A 278 44.11 67.49 -19.84
N LEU A 279 45.08 67.17 -20.69
CA LEU A 279 46.48 67.07 -20.27
C LEU A 279 47.15 68.45 -20.29
N PRO A 280 48.16 68.70 -19.43
CA PRO A 280 48.82 70.00 -19.39
C PRO A 280 49.60 70.22 -20.68
N SER A 281 49.47 71.41 -21.28
CA SER A 281 50.09 71.76 -22.57
C SER A 281 51.06 72.94 -22.42
N GLU A 282 51.96 73.12 -23.40
CA GLU A 282 52.83 74.31 -23.46
C GLU A 282 52.05 75.64 -23.43
N ASN A 283 50.79 75.65 -23.90
CA ASN A 283 49.93 76.83 -23.93
C ASN A 283 49.02 76.95 -22.70
N SER A 284 48.81 75.85 -21.96
CA SER A 284 47.88 75.75 -20.84
C SER A 284 48.47 74.91 -19.69
N GLY A 285 49.01 75.59 -18.67
CA GLY A 285 49.30 74.99 -17.36
C GLY A 285 50.72 74.43 -17.14
N MET A 286 51.62 74.49 -18.13
CA MET A 286 52.99 73.97 -17.97
C MET A 286 53.88 74.83 -17.04
N ASP A 287 53.73 76.16 -17.05
CA ASP A 287 54.54 77.09 -16.24
C ASP A 287 54.27 76.95 -14.72
N SER A 288 53.16 76.31 -14.34
CA SER A 288 52.70 76.14 -12.95
C SER A 288 53.01 74.77 -12.35
N LEU A 289 53.61 73.81 -13.08
CA LEU A 289 53.78 72.44 -12.58
C LEU A 289 55.19 72.15 -12.00
N HIS A 290 55.26 71.89 -10.69
CA HIS A 290 56.51 71.50 -10.01
C HIS A 290 57.02 70.08 -10.36
N CYS A 291 56.18 69.21 -10.94
CA CYS A 291 56.49 67.82 -11.29
C CYS A 291 56.93 67.59 -12.75
N SER A 292 57.40 68.62 -13.45
CA SER A 292 57.76 68.55 -14.88
C SER A 292 58.86 67.53 -15.24
N SER A 293 59.68 67.08 -14.27
CA SER A 293 60.76 66.09 -14.51
C SER A 293 60.27 64.65 -14.70
N ASP A 294 59.08 64.31 -14.20
CA ASP A 294 58.52 62.95 -14.23
C ASP A 294 57.53 62.76 -15.42
N LEU A 295 57.29 63.82 -16.22
CA LEU A 295 56.33 63.84 -17.33
C LEU A 295 57.04 63.76 -18.69
N ASN A 296 56.48 62.97 -19.61
CA ASN A 296 56.96 62.86 -20.98
C ASN A 296 56.15 63.77 -21.92
N PRO A 297 56.78 64.36 -22.96
CA PRO A 297 56.08 65.13 -23.97
C PRO A 297 55.36 64.22 -24.98
N TYR A 298 54.13 64.59 -25.33
CA TYR A 298 53.24 63.93 -26.28
C TYR A 298 52.67 64.96 -27.28
N SER A 299 52.39 64.52 -28.50
CA SER A 299 51.74 65.37 -29.51
C SER A 299 50.24 65.36 -29.29
N CYS A 300 49.66 66.51 -28.99
CA CYS A 300 48.22 66.68 -28.77
C CYS A 300 47.66 67.82 -29.63
N GLU A 301 46.34 67.92 -29.71
CA GLU A 301 45.64 68.92 -30.51
C GLU A 301 44.71 69.71 -29.60
N GLU A 302 44.96 71.02 -29.48
CA GLU A 302 44.18 71.94 -28.64
C GLU A 302 43.52 72.96 -29.58
N ASN A 303 42.19 72.99 -29.63
CA ASN A 303 41.40 73.86 -30.53
C ASN A 303 41.80 73.78 -32.03
N GLY A 304 42.18 72.59 -32.50
CA GLY A 304 42.62 72.37 -33.89
C GLY A 304 44.07 72.79 -34.18
N VAL A 305 44.84 73.12 -33.14
CA VAL A 305 46.26 73.47 -33.24
C VAL A 305 47.10 72.38 -32.58
N LYS A 306 48.11 71.87 -33.30
CA LYS A 306 49.05 70.89 -32.74
C LYS A 306 49.95 71.56 -31.69
N THR A 307 49.93 71.04 -30.47
CA THR A 307 50.74 71.49 -29.35
C THR A 307 51.40 70.30 -28.65
N THR A 308 52.38 70.56 -27.78
CA THR A 308 53.00 69.54 -26.93
C THR A 308 52.24 69.46 -25.61
N CYS A 309 51.70 68.29 -25.28
CA CYS A 309 51.12 67.98 -23.98
C CYS A 309 52.09 67.13 -23.16
N TYR A 310 51.94 67.14 -21.85
CA TYR A 310 52.79 66.39 -20.92
C TYR A 310 51.95 65.40 -20.13
N ALA A 311 52.39 64.14 -20.06
CA ALA A 311 51.70 63.11 -19.31
C ALA A 311 52.70 62.17 -18.63
N LEU A 312 52.23 61.45 -17.62
CA LEU A 312 52.99 60.32 -17.07
C LEU A 312 53.25 59.27 -18.17
N PRO A 313 54.36 58.51 -18.08
CA PRO A 313 54.68 57.49 -19.08
C PRO A 313 53.53 56.50 -19.26
N THR A 314 53.14 56.22 -20.51
CA THR A 314 52.12 55.20 -20.81
C THR A 314 52.66 53.80 -20.50
N VAL A 315 51.89 53.00 -19.74
CA VAL A 315 52.23 51.60 -19.46
C VAL A 315 51.78 50.72 -20.63
N ALA A 316 52.70 50.34 -21.53
CA ALA A 316 52.37 49.40 -22.60
C ALA A 316 52.39 47.94 -22.08
N ASP A 317 51.41 47.12 -22.52
CA ASP A 317 51.33 45.69 -22.19
C ASP A 317 52.63 44.90 -22.52
N LYS A 318 53.43 45.38 -23.49
CA LYS A 318 54.70 44.76 -23.92
C LYS A 318 55.91 45.14 -23.06
N ASP A 319 55.89 46.31 -22.41
CA ASP A 319 56.96 46.76 -21.51
C ASP A 319 56.82 46.13 -20.11
N MET A 320 55.73 45.39 -19.89
CA MET A 320 55.44 44.60 -18.71
C MET A 320 56.16 43.24 -18.69
N SER A 321 57.35 43.16 -19.30
CA SER A 321 58.30 42.10 -18.97
C SER A 321 58.79 42.34 -17.54
N CYS A 322 58.70 41.34 -16.65
CA CYS A 322 58.98 41.48 -15.22
C CYS A 322 60.45 41.94 -15.00
N SER A 323 60.69 43.25 -15.09
CA SER A 323 61.93 43.94 -14.77
C SER A 323 61.85 44.41 -13.33
N SER A 324 62.90 44.11 -12.56
CA SER A 324 63.01 44.18 -11.11
C SER A 324 62.93 45.59 -10.48
N SER A 325 62.41 46.59 -11.20
CA SER A 325 62.35 47.98 -10.73
C SER A 325 60.94 48.54 -10.52
N VAL A 326 59.87 47.81 -10.90
CA VAL A 326 58.49 48.20 -10.59
C VAL A 326 57.95 47.27 -9.49
N THR A 327 57.86 47.78 -8.26
CA THR A 327 57.31 47.06 -7.11
C THR A 327 55.78 47.04 -7.16
N ALA A 328 55.23 46.24 -8.06
CA ALA A 328 53.83 45.86 -8.04
C ALA A 328 53.70 44.36 -8.38
N PRO A 329 52.85 43.59 -7.68
CA PRO A 329 52.60 42.19 -7.98
C PRO A 329 51.70 42.07 -9.21
N LEU A 330 52.17 42.51 -10.39
CA LEU A 330 51.43 42.49 -11.65
C LEU A 330 51.70 41.22 -12.49
N CYS A 331 52.58 40.32 -12.04
CA CYS A 331 52.93 39.07 -12.75
C CYS A 331 52.15 37.85 -12.22
N LYS A 332 50.81 37.83 -12.39
CA LYS A 332 49.96 36.61 -12.57
C LYS A 332 48.53 37.05 -12.91
N LYS A 333 48.28 37.50 -14.15
CA LYS A 333 46.91 37.55 -14.68
C LYS A 333 46.36 36.13 -14.58
N SER A 334 45.48 35.87 -13.59
CA SER A 334 44.93 34.54 -13.32
C SER A 334 44.18 34.04 -14.54
N GLU A 335 44.46 32.82 -14.99
CA GLU A 335 43.71 32.21 -16.08
C GLU A 335 42.20 32.21 -15.76
N PRO A 336 41.32 32.31 -16.77
CA PRO A 336 39.90 32.16 -16.56
C PRO A 336 39.59 30.79 -15.94
N GLU A 337 38.92 30.77 -14.80
CA GLU A 337 38.50 29.57 -14.09
C GLU A 337 36.97 29.51 -14.05
N THR A 338 36.42 28.31 -13.92
CA THR A 338 34.99 28.07 -13.74
C THR A 338 34.66 27.78 -12.28
N TYR A 339 33.52 28.28 -11.82
CA TYR A 339 33.02 27.96 -10.49
C TYR A 339 32.14 26.70 -10.54
N ASP A 340 32.56 25.64 -9.82
CA ASP A 340 31.69 24.50 -9.56
C ASP A 340 30.99 24.66 -8.20
N TYR A 341 29.71 25.00 -8.24
CA TYR A 341 28.88 25.16 -7.04
C TYR A 341 28.71 23.86 -6.24
N PHE A 342 28.87 22.70 -6.87
CA PHE A 342 28.67 21.40 -6.22
C PHE A 342 29.96 20.78 -5.65
N THR A 343 31.12 21.39 -5.92
CA THR A 343 32.40 20.96 -5.33
C THR A 343 32.31 20.92 -3.80
N GLY A 344 32.84 19.84 -3.21
CA GLY A 344 32.75 19.57 -1.77
C GLY A 344 31.40 19.05 -1.26
N SER A 345 30.33 19.10 -2.07
CA SER A 345 28.99 18.64 -1.69
C SER A 345 28.69 17.19 -2.07
N GLY A 346 29.41 16.62 -3.05
CA GLY A 346 29.15 15.26 -3.56
C GLY A 346 29.16 14.16 -2.50
N ALA A 347 30.12 14.19 -1.57
CA ALA A 347 30.17 13.24 -0.46
C ALA A 347 28.96 13.39 0.48
N SER A 348 28.61 14.63 0.86
CA SER A 348 27.46 14.91 1.71
C SER A 348 26.12 14.49 1.07
N TYR A 349 25.99 14.69 -0.24
CA TYR A 349 24.84 14.26 -1.04
C TYR A 349 24.69 12.73 -1.03
N ALA A 350 25.74 12.02 -1.42
CA ALA A 350 25.73 10.56 -1.46
C ALA A 350 25.51 9.95 -0.07
N LEU A 351 26.20 10.44 0.96
CA LEU A 351 26.09 9.95 2.34
C LEU A 351 24.68 10.17 2.93
N SER A 352 24.04 11.30 2.62
CA SER A 352 22.69 11.60 3.13
C SER A 352 21.64 10.63 2.59
N PHE A 353 21.63 10.39 1.28
CA PHE A 353 20.70 9.43 0.68
C PHE A 353 21.06 7.97 1.00
N LEU A 354 22.36 7.65 1.10
CA LEU A 354 22.82 6.35 1.57
C LEU A 354 22.37 6.09 3.01
N PHE A 355 22.45 7.09 3.90
CA PHE A 355 21.98 6.97 5.28
C PHE A 355 20.47 6.69 5.33
N LEU A 356 19.65 7.43 4.57
CA LEU A 356 18.20 7.17 4.50
C LEU A 356 17.89 5.77 3.98
N PHE A 357 18.64 5.29 2.97
CA PHE A 357 18.50 3.93 2.46
C PHE A 357 18.92 2.87 3.50
N LEU A 358 20.09 3.05 4.13
CA LEU A 358 20.59 2.17 5.18
C LEU A 358 19.67 2.15 6.41
N PHE A 359 18.97 3.24 6.71
CA PHE A 359 17.97 3.28 7.77
C PHE A 359 16.79 2.34 7.49
N ILE A 360 16.30 2.30 6.24
CA ILE A 360 15.25 1.36 5.82
C ILE A 360 15.73 -0.09 5.99
N VAL A 361 16.95 -0.38 5.52
CA VAL A 361 17.58 -1.71 5.67
C VAL A 361 17.77 -2.05 7.16
N GLY A 362 18.21 -1.10 7.97
CA GLY A 362 18.35 -1.22 9.42
C GLY A 362 17.03 -1.53 10.11
N CYS A 363 15.92 -0.91 9.71
CA CYS A 363 14.58 -1.23 10.20
C CYS A 363 14.17 -2.68 9.87
N ILE A 364 14.49 -3.15 8.66
CA ILE A 364 14.24 -4.53 8.25
C ILE A 364 15.09 -5.51 9.08
N ILE A 365 16.36 -5.21 9.31
CA ILE A 365 17.24 -6.00 10.18
C ILE A 365 16.70 -6.01 11.63
N ALA A 366 16.30 -4.86 12.16
CA ALA A 366 15.71 -4.74 13.49
C ALA A 366 14.42 -5.58 13.62
N LEU A 367 13.58 -5.61 12.58
CA LEU A 367 12.42 -6.51 12.52
C LEU A 367 12.85 -7.97 12.61
N PHE A 368 13.85 -8.41 11.85
CA PHE A 368 14.37 -9.78 11.93
C PHE A 368 14.99 -10.10 13.29
N ILE A 369 15.71 -9.16 13.91
CA ILE A 369 16.25 -9.29 15.27
C ILE A 369 15.12 -9.43 16.29
N LEU A 370 14.09 -8.57 16.25
CA LEU A 370 12.94 -8.65 17.15
C LEU A 370 12.19 -9.98 17.00
N VAL A 371 12.03 -10.47 15.76
CA VAL A 371 11.47 -11.81 15.51
C VAL A 371 12.36 -12.89 16.13
N LYS A 372 13.68 -12.80 15.97
CA LYS A 372 14.64 -13.75 16.56
C LYS A 372 14.63 -13.70 18.09
N MET A 373 14.58 -12.51 18.69
CA MET A 373 14.44 -12.30 20.12
C MET A 373 13.13 -12.86 20.65
N ARG A 374 12.00 -12.63 19.96
CA ARG A 374 10.71 -13.23 20.36
C ARG A 374 10.76 -14.74 20.25
N LYS A 375 11.34 -15.30 19.19
CA LYS A 375 11.57 -16.75 19.06
C LYS A 375 12.46 -17.28 20.19
N LYS A 376 13.52 -16.56 20.57
CA LYS A 376 14.41 -16.91 21.68
C LYS A 376 13.71 -16.80 23.04
N ALA A 377 12.91 -15.77 23.28
CA ALA A 377 12.11 -15.63 24.50
C ALA A 377 11.09 -16.76 24.63
N ILE A 378 10.41 -17.12 23.53
CA ILE A 378 9.53 -18.29 23.47
C ILE A 378 10.34 -19.58 23.69
N ALA A 379 11.54 -19.69 23.14
CA ALA A 379 12.43 -20.84 23.37
C ALA A 379 12.90 -20.93 24.83
N ASN A 380 13.23 -19.82 25.48
CA ASN A 380 13.62 -19.75 26.88
C ASN A 380 12.43 -20.06 27.80
N LEU A 381 11.23 -19.60 27.47
CA LEU A 381 9.99 -20.00 28.16
C LEU A 381 9.75 -21.50 28.00
N ARG A 382 9.98 -22.05 26.80
CA ARG A 382 9.98 -23.51 26.59
C ARG A 382 11.09 -24.19 27.37
N GLN A 383 12.22 -23.53 27.61
CA GLN A 383 13.34 -24.07 28.36
C GLN A 383 13.08 -24.08 29.87
N SER A 384 12.37 -23.08 30.42
CA SER A 384 11.88 -23.12 31.82
C SER A 384 10.82 -24.20 32.00
N VAL A 385 9.94 -24.38 31.00
CA VAL A 385 9.03 -25.54 30.94
C VAL A 385 9.83 -26.84 30.79
N LYS A 386 10.95 -26.88 30.05
CA LYS A 386 11.85 -28.05 29.97
C LYS A 386 12.53 -28.39 31.30
N GLN A 387 12.88 -27.40 32.13
CA GLN A 387 13.39 -27.67 33.48
C GLN A 387 12.31 -28.31 34.36
N GLN A 388 11.04 -27.94 34.19
CA GLN A 388 9.92 -28.69 34.79
C GLN A 388 9.71 -30.08 34.14
N ARG A 389 10.05 -30.27 32.85
CA ARG A 389 9.96 -31.56 32.12
C ARG A 389 10.96 -32.62 32.58
N LYS A 390 12.16 -32.23 33.05
CA LYS A 390 13.19 -33.19 33.51
C LYS A 390 12.73 -34.01 34.73
N ASN A 391 11.77 -33.49 35.50
CA ASN A 391 11.17 -34.18 36.64
C ASN A 391 10.09 -35.22 36.29
N PHE A 392 9.73 -35.38 35.00
CA PHE A 392 8.63 -36.26 34.53
C PHE A 392 9.08 -37.37 33.54
N SER A 393 10.38 -37.56 33.34
CA SER A 393 10.94 -38.57 32.43
C SER A 393 11.06 -39.93 33.14
N ASP A 394 10.08 -40.81 32.95
CA ASP A 394 10.13 -42.21 33.43
C ASP A 394 10.79 -43.16 32.41
N GLU A 395 11.20 -44.35 32.87
CA GLU A 395 11.89 -45.40 32.10
C GLU A 395 11.20 -45.77 30.76
N TYR A 396 9.88 -45.58 30.67
CA TYR A 396 9.02 -45.98 29.53
C TYR A 396 8.53 -44.84 28.62
N SER A 397 8.95 -43.59 28.88
CA SER A 397 8.46 -42.41 28.15
C SER A 397 9.59 -41.48 27.70
N ASN A 398 9.48 -40.92 26.49
CA ASN A 398 10.43 -39.93 25.98
C ASN A 398 9.68 -38.68 25.51
N ILE A 399 10.17 -37.50 25.86
CA ILE A 399 9.62 -36.24 25.36
C ILE A 399 10.39 -35.81 24.11
N ALA A 400 9.68 -35.55 23.02
CA ALA A 400 10.24 -35.12 21.75
C ALA A 400 9.40 -34.00 21.12
N THR A 401 9.96 -33.29 20.13
CA THR A 401 9.22 -32.27 19.38
C THR A 401 8.79 -32.83 18.03
N GLU A 402 7.51 -33.11 17.82
CA GLU A 402 6.99 -33.62 16.54
C GLU A 402 6.82 -32.50 15.51
N TRP A 403 7.29 -32.73 14.29
CA TRP A 403 7.08 -31.88 13.12
C TRP A 403 5.85 -32.34 12.34
N MET A 404 4.84 -31.47 12.22
CA MET A 404 3.56 -31.79 11.58
C MET A 404 3.48 -31.38 10.11
N GLY A 405 4.42 -30.54 9.66
CA GLY A 405 4.43 -30.00 8.30
C GLY A 405 4.98 -28.57 8.24
N LYS A 406 5.29 -28.10 7.02
CA LYS A 406 5.79 -26.72 6.81
C LYS A 406 4.78 -25.64 7.21
N LYS A 407 3.47 -25.95 7.14
CA LYS A 407 2.38 -25.01 7.45
C LYS A 407 1.90 -25.15 8.89
N GLU A 408 1.76 -26.37 9.41
CA GLU A 408 1.28 -26.62 10.77
C GLU A 408 2.35 -26.36 11.85
N GLY A 409 3.64 -26.45 11.51
CA GLY A 409 4.74 -26.19 12.45
C GLY A 409 5.12 -27.43 13.27
N THR A 410 5.58 -27.21 14.51
CA THR A 410 6.05 -28.26 15.43
C THR A 410 5.26 -28.24 16.75
N ARG A 411 5.01 -29.41 17.35
CA ARG A 411 4.36 -29.58 18.65
C ARG A 411 5.21 -30.46 19.58
N ASP A 412 5.06 -30.26 20.88
CA ASP A 412 5.78 -31.06 21.88
C ASP A 412 4.93 -32.25 22.30
N VAL A 413 5.52 -33.45 22.28
CA VAL A 413 4.83 -34.73 22.52
C VAL A 413 5.62 -35.62 23.47
N ILE A 414 4.88 -36.48 24.18
CA ILE A 414 5.40 -37.58 25.00
C ILE A 414 5.14 -38.87 24.22
N ILE A 415 6.18 -39.64 23.97
CA ILE A 415 6.10 -40.92 23.27
C ILE A 415 6.23 -42.01 24.32
N ASN A 416 5.19 -42.81 24.45
CA ASN A 416 5.11 -43.92 25.38
C ASN A 416 5.15 -45.23 24.60
N PHE A 417 6.06 -46.11 25.02
CA PHE A 417 6.24 -47.43 24.44
C PHE A 417 5.53 -48.48 25.30
N MET A 418 4.43 -49.04 24.81
CA MET A 418 3.65 -50.04 25.54
C MET A 418 3.94 -51.44 24.99
N ALA A 419 4.96 -52.11 25.57
CA ALA A 419 5.43 -53.42 25.09
C ALA A 419 4.32 -54.49 25.17
N ASP A 420 3.60 -54.55 26.30
CA ASP A 420 2.56 -55.55 26.56
C ASP A 420 1.39 -55.47 25.56
N LYS A 421 1.08 -54.26 25.07
CA LYS A 421 -0.01 -54.02 24.13
C LYS A 421 0.44 -53.91 22.67
N LYS A 422 1.76 -53.99 22.41
CA LYS A 422 2.38 -53.73 21.09
C LYS A 422 1.97 -52.38 20.48
N LEU A 423 1.89 -51.32 21.30
CA LEU A 423 1.42 -49.99 20.90
C LEU A 423 2.49 -48.92 21.10
N ILE A 424 2.60 -48.00 20.15
CA ILE A 424 3.27 -46.70 20.37
C ILE A 424 2.20 -45.64 20.56
N THR A 425 2.20 -44.98 21.71
CA THR A 425 1.26 -43.88 21.98
C THR A 425 2.00 -42.55 21.99
N ILE A 426 1.50 -41.60 21.22
CA ILE A 426 1.97 -40.23 21.19
C ILE A 426 0.95 -39.41 21.95
N ASN A 427 1.36 -38.93 23.11
CA ASN A 427 0.56 -38.13 24.01
C ASN A 427 1.05 -36.68 23.99
N GLN A 428 0.18 -35.74 24.35
CA GLN A 428 0.59 -34.39 24.69
C GLN A 428 1.18 -34.32 26.10
N LEU A 429 1.76 -33.17 26.43
CA LEU A 429 2.33 -32.90 27.77
C LEU A 429 1.30 -33.00 28.91
N ASN A 430 0.00 -32.87 28.61
CA ASN A 430 -1.10 -33.09 29.58
C ASN A 430 -1.58 -34.55 29.66
N LYS A 431 -0.84 -35.51 29.06
CA LYS A 431 -1.23 -36.93 28.92
C LYS A 431 -2.49 -37.19 28.07
N GLN A 432 -2.98 -36.20 27.31
CA GLN A 432 -4.02 -36.44 26.32
C GLN A 432 -3.42 -37.21 25.13
N MET A 433 -4.07 -38.30 24.72
CA MET A 433 -3.62 -39.13 23.61
C MET A 433 -3.88 -38.41 22.28
N LEU A 434 -2.82 -38.17 21.50
CA LEU A 434 -2.92 -37.58 20.15
C LEU A 434 -3.05 -38.63 19.07
N ARG A 435 -2.25 -39.71 19.19
CA ARG A 435 -2.15 -40.77 18.21
C ARG A 435 -1.76 -42.06 18.94
N SER A 436 -2.38 -43.16 18.58
CA SER A 436 -1.99 -44.51 18.97
C SER A 436 -1.70 -45.31 17.72
N ILE A 437 -0.54 -45.95 17.66
CA ILE A 437 -0.10 -46.73 16.50
C ILE A 437 0.00 -48.18 16.93
N ASP A 438 -0.79 -49.04 16.28
CA ASP A 438 -0.80 -50.48 16.50
C ASP A 438 0.24 -51.17 15.63
N LEU A 439 1.17 -51.89 16.27
CA LEU A 439 2.27 -52.58 15.60
C LEU A 439 2.02 -54.09 15.43
N LYS A 440 0.85 -54.62 15.78
CA LYS A 440 0.56 -56.07 15.70
C LYS A 440 0.76 -56.66 14.30
N HIS A 441 0.46 -55.90 13.25
CA HIS A 441 0.52 -56.34 11.86
C HIS A 441 1.70 -55.75 11.07
N VAL A 442 2.68 -55.13 11.76
CA VAL A 442 3.84 -54.48 11.14
C VAL A 442 5.06 -55.41 11.19
N GLN A 443 5.65 -55.70 10.03
CA GLN A 443 6.81 -56.60 9.93
C GLN A 443 8.16 -55.87 10.10
N VAL A 444 8.27 -54.65 9.57
CA VAL A 444 9.48 -53.83 9.60
C VAL A 444 9.13 -52.37 9.86
N VAL A 445 9.90 -51.69 10.70
CA VAL A 445 9.86 -50.23 10.92
C VAL A 445 11.14 -49.61 10.36
N GLU A 446 10.98 -48.60 9.51
CA GLU A 446 12.10 -47.85 8.91
C GLU A 446 12.39 -46.61 9.78
N VAL A 447 13.66 -46.43 10.18
CA VAL A 447 14.12 -45.30 11.00
C VAL A 447 15.15 -44.51 10.23
N HIS A 448 14.75 -43.34 9.74
CA HIS A 448 15.63 -42.40 9.05
C HIS A 448 16.23 -41.41 10.04
N VAL A 449 17.55 -41.37 10.14
CA VAL A 449 18.30 -40.49 11.04
C VAL A 449 18.94 -39.38 10.24
N SER A 450 18.84 -38.14 10.73
CA SER A 450 19.38 -36.98 10.02
C SER A 450 20.90 -36.91 10.15
N THR A 451 21.61 -36.77 9.02
CA THR A 451 23.05 -36.51 8.96
C THR A 451 23.34 -35.05 8.57
N GLY A 452 24.30 -34.42 9.28
CA GLY A 452 24.79 -33.06 8.99
C GLY A 452 23.86 -31.91 9.39
N GLY A 453 24.10 -31.29 10.56
CA GLY A 453 23.47 -30.03 10.99
C GLY A 453 23.35 -29.88 12.53
N ASN A 454 23.17 -28.65 13.02
CA ASN A 454 22.92 -28.34 14.45
C ASN A 454 21.53 -28.77 14.96
N VAL A 455 20.73 -29.44 14.14
CA VAL A 455 19.36 -29.84 14.46
C VAL A 455 19.17 -31.31 14.14
N HIS A 456 18.70 -32.07 15.13
CA HIS A 456 18.64 -33.52 15.06
C HIS A 456 17.21 -33.97 14.77
N TYR A 457 17.00 -34.65 13.64
CA TYR A 457 15.71 -35.20 13.25
C TYR A 457 15.77 -36.74 13.15
N VAL A 458 14.70 -37.38 13.60
CA VAL A 458 14.43 -38.80 13.42
C VAL A 458 13.08 -38.93 12.75
N LEU A 459 13.03 -39.60 11.61
CA LEU A 459 11.79 -39.95 10.94
C LEU A 459 11.56 -41.46 11.13
N VAL A 460 10.46 -41.80 11.80
CA VAL A 460 10.01 -43.18 11.97
C VAL A 460 8.90 -43.41 10.98
N ARG A 461 9.15 -44.31 10.02
CA ARG A 461 8.22 -44.70 8.98
C ARG A 461 7.66 -46.08 9.29
N ILE A 462 6.35 -46.11 9.35
CA ILE A 462 5.54 -47.28 9.68
C ILE A 462 4.63 -47.50 8.47
N SER A 463 4.58 -48.73 7.96
CA SER A 463 3.71 -49.06 6.84
C SER A 463 2.25 -48.71 7.17
N ARG A 464 1.50 -48.24 6.17
CA ARG A 464 0.06 -47.92 6.27
C ARG A 464 -0.32 -46.72 7.15
N GLU A 465 0.60 -46.04 7.84
CA GLU A 465 0.31 -44.78 8.54
C GLU A 465 1.16 -43.59 8.03
N TYR A 466 0.92 -42.35 8.53
CA TYR A 466 1.77 -41.19 8.22
C TYR A 466 3.05 -41.16 9.07
N ASP A 467 4.14 -40.63 8.52
CA ASP A 467 5.46 -40.68 9.17
C ASP A 467 5.49 -39.87 10.47
N ILE A 468 6.21 -40.38 11.49
CA ILE A 468 6.47 -39.64 12.73
C ILE A 468 7.81 -38.92 12.55
N VAL A 469 7.79 -37.59 12.51
CA VAL A 469 9.02 -36.79 12.36
C VAL A 469 9.32 -36.09 13.68
N LEU A 470 10.35 -36.55 14.38
CA LEU A 470 10.74 -36.03 15.69
C LEU A 470 11.99 -35.17 15.55
N LYS A 471 11.96 -34.04 16.25
CA LYS A 471 13.07 -33.11 16.40
C LYS A 471 13.57 -33.20 17.84
N PHE A 472 14.88 -33.39 17.97
CA PHE A 472 15.63 -33.38 19.21
C PHE A 472 16.58 -32.18 19.22
N ASP A 473 16.78 -31.58 20.40
CA ASP A 473 17.65 -30.41 20.54
C ASP A 473 19.10 -30.80 20.81
N VAL A 474 19.35 -32.02 21.32
CA VAL A 474 20.69 -32.58 21.60
C VAL A 474 20.85 -33.92 20.88
N ALA A 475 22.05 -34.21 20.37
CA ALA A 475 22.36 -35.47 19.69
C ALA A 475 22.20 -36.70 20.60
N ASP A 476 22.51 -36.54 21.89
CA ASP A 476 22.40 -37.62 22.88
C ASP A 476 20.94 -38.01 23.13
N GLU A 477 20.02 -37.04 23.23
CA GLU A 477 18.57 -37.31 23.35
C GLU A 477 18.04 -38.12 22.15
N LYS A 478 18.57 -37.83 20.95
CA LYS A 478 18.24 -38.53 19.71
C LYS A 478 18.71 -39.98 19.75
N GLU A 479 19.96 -40.24 20.12
CA GLU A 479 20.48 -41.62 20.20
C GLU A 479 19.81 -42.42 21.33
N ILE A 480 19.55 -41.81 22.51
CA ILE A 480 18.79 -42.44 23.60
C ILE A 480 17.38 -42.82 23.15
N PHE A 481 16.71 -41.96 22.36
CA PHE A 481 15.41 -42.28 21.81
C PHE A 481 15.47 -43.45 20.82
N ILE A 482 16.46 -43.46 19.92
CA ILE A 482 16.65 -44.54 18.94
C ILE A 482 16.94 -45.86 19.66
N GLU A 483 17.83 -45.86 20.65
CA GLU A 483 18.15 -47.04 21.46
C GLU A 483 16.91 -47.59 22.16
N LYS A 484 16.12 -46.74 22.82
CA LYS A 484 14.85 -47.14 23.45
C LYS A 484 13.85 -47.71 22.44
N LEU A 485 13.73 -47.10 21.26
CA LEU A 485 12.85 -47.57 20.19
C LEU A 485 13.31 -48.94 19.66
N GLU A 486 14.60 -49.13 19.42
CA GLU A 486 15.17 -50.38 18.93
C GLU A 486 15.02 -51.52 19.96
N VAL A 487 15.24 -51.24 21.25
CA VAL A 487 14.99 -52.19 22.35
C VAL A 487 13.52 -52.57 22.41
N PHE A 488 12.61 -51.62 22.30
CA PHE A 488 11.17 -51.87 22.27
C PHE A 488 10.75 -52.73 21.07
N LEU A 489 11.22 -52.42 19.85
CA LEU A 489 10.94 -53.21 18.66
C LEU A 489 11.53 -54.62 18.74
N GLY A 490 12.72 -54.75 19.33
CA GLY A 490 13.36 -56.03 19.62
C GLY A 490 12.55 -56.91 20.58
N ARG A 491 11.97 -56.31 21.64
CA ARG A 491 11.08 -57.03 22.59
C ARG A 491 9.79 -57.52 21.93
N ILE A 492 9.27 -56.81 20.92
CA ILE A 492 8.02 -57.17 20.23
C ILE A 492 8.26 -58.13 19.06
N GLY A 493 9.49 -58.27 18.58
CA GLY A 493 9.87 -59.16 17.48
C GLY A 493 9.66 -58.56 16.08
N ILE A 494 9.79 -57.23 15.94
CA ILE A 494 9.60 -56.51 14.66
C ILE A 494 10.97 -56.12 14.06
N GLY A 495 11.14 -56.25 12.74
CA GLY A 495 12.37 -55.89 12.05
C GLY A 495 12.67 -54.39 12.09
N ARG A 496 13.97 -54.02 12.15
CA ARG A 496 14.43 -52.63 12.20
C ARG A 496 15.39 -52.31 11.05
N GLN A 497 15.12 -51.26 10.29
CA GLN A 497 15.99 -50.77 9.22
C GLN A 497 16.35 -49.31 9.47
N ARG A 498 17.64 -49.02 9.65
CA ARG A 498 18.16 -47.67 9.90
C ARG A 498 18.75 -47.10 8.60
N TYR A 499 18.30 -45.89 8.23
CA TYR A 499 18.79 -45.17 7.06
C TYR A 499 19.36 -43.80 7.47
N GLU A 500 20.47 -43.41 6.88
CA GLU A 500 21.02 -42.08 7.05
C GLU A 500 20.55 -41.18 5.90
N THR A 501 19.95 -40.03 6.22
CA THR A 501 19.41 -39.11 5.22
C THR A 501 19.68 -37.66 5.59
N THR A 502 19.83 -36.80 4.57
CA THR A 502 19.94 -35.36 4.81
C THR A 502 18.59 -34.79 5.28
N ILE A 503 18.62 -33.74 6.13
CA ILE A 503 17.40 -33.10 6.66
C ILE A 503 16.45 -32.65 5.53
N SER A 504 17.01 -32.08 4.45
CA SER A 504 16.19 -31.59 3.33
C SER A 504 15.53 -32.72 2.54
N GLN A 505 16.16 -33.89 2.41
CA GLN A 505 15.55 -35.04 1.77
C GLN A 505 14.49 -35.67 2.68
N MET A 506 14.82 -35.87 3.96
CA MET A 506 13.90 -36.43 4.96
C MET A 506 12.58 -35.64 5.03
N LEU A 507 12.65 -34.30 5.14
CA LEU A 507 11.44 -33.46 5.22
C LEU A 507 10.68 -33.34 3.89
N LYS A 508 11.30 -33.68 2.75
CA LYS A 508 10.63 -33.74 1.44
C LYS A 508 9.91 -35.08 1.22
N THR A 509 10.50 -36.17 1.68
CA THR A 509 9.96 -37.54 1.54
C THR A 509 8.98 -37.90 2.64
N ALA A 510 8.94 -37.14 3.75
CA ALA A 510 8.02 -37.37 4.86
C ALA A 510 6.54 -37.23 4.45
N ILE A 511 5.77 -38.29 4.69
CA ILE A 511 4.32 -38.28 4.55
C ILE A 511 3.73 -37.68 5.82
N THR A 512 3.30 -36.42 5.73
CA THR A 512 2.63 -35.70 6.85
C THR A 512 1.14 -36.01 6.92
N LYS A 513 0.49 -35.72 8.06
CA LYS A 513 -0.97 -35.83 8.20
C LYS A 513 -1.71 -35.07 7.10
N ALA A 514 -1.29 -33.84 6.78
CA ALA A 514 -1.94 -33.04 5.73
C ALA A 514 -1.74 -33.63 4.32
N HIS A 515 -0.57 -34.20 4.05
CA HIS A 515 -0.32 -34.92 2.79
C HIS A 515 -1.21 -36.15 2.70
N ARG A 516 -1.28 -36.95 3.76
CA ARG A 516 -2.11 -38.15 3.84
C ARG A 516 -3.60 -37.84 3.73
N GLN A 517 -4.09 -36.77 4.38
CA GLN A 517 -5.48 -36.33 4.21
C GLN A 517 -5.81 -35.99 2.76
N LYS A 518 -4.89 -35.34 2.04
CA LYS A 518 -5.07 -35.02 0.62
C LYS A 518 -5.07 -36.29 -0.26
N GLN A 519 -4.27 -37.29 0.09
CA GLN A 519 -4.30 -38.60 -0.57
C GLN A 519 -5.63 -39.32 -0.29
N LEU A 520 -6.13 -39.28 0.95
CA LEU A 520 -7.44 -39.82 1.32
C LEU A 520 -8.60 -39.13 0.56
N GLU A 521 -8.57 -37.80 0.42
CA GLU A 521 -9.55 -37.09 -0.41
C GLU A 521 -9.55 -37.58 -1.86
N LYS A 522 -8.37 -37.85 -2.44
CA LYS A 522 -8.26 -38.43 -3.79
C LYS A 522 -8.76 -39.87 -3.82
N PHE A 523 -8.42 -40.69 -2.83
CA PHE A 523 -8.89 -42.06 -2.67
C PHE A 523 -10.42 -42.13 -2.75
N PHE A 524 -11.11 -41.34 -1.92
CA PHE A 524 -12.57 -41.33 -1.88
C PHE A 524 -13.16 -40.89 -3.22
N ARG A 525 -12.59 -39.88 -3.87
CA ARG A 525 -13.06 -39.44 -5.20
C ARG A 525 -12.97 -40.53 -6.25
N VAL A 526 -11.87 -41.29 -6.27
CA VAL A 526 -11.69 -42.39 -7.24
C VAL A 526 -12.69 -43.52 -6.97
N VAL A 527 -12.90 -43.89 -5.71
CA VAL A 527 -13.91 -44.90 -5.32
C VAL A 527 -15.31 -44.47 -5.79
N PHE A 528 -15.69 -43.21 -5.54
CA PHE A 528 -17.02 -42.72 -5.90
C PHE A 528 -17.23 -42.57 -7.40
N ALA A 529 -16.21 -42.14 -8.14
CA ALA A 529 -16.27 -42.10 -9.60
C ALA A 529 -16.55 -43.50 -10.18
N GLN A 530 -15.98 -44.55 -9.57
CA GLN A 530 -16.23 -45.94 -9.98
C GLN A 530 -17.61 -46.45 -9.55
N ALA A 531 -18.03 -46.22 -8.30
CA ALA A 531 -19.28 -46.77 -7.77
C ALA A 531 -20.55 -46.23 -8.45
N PHE A 532 -20.60 -44.92 -8.72
CA PHE A 532 -21.79 -44.27 -9.28
C PHE A 532 -21.88 -44.32 -10.81
N ALA A 533 -20.91 -44.96 -11.49
CA ALA A 533 -20.84 -45.06 -12.96
C ALA A 533 -21.10 -43.72 -13.68
N ILE A 534 -20.55 -42.63 -13.14
CA ILE A 534 -20.64 -41.31 -13.76
C ILE A 534 -19.84 -41.39 -15.06
N GLU A 535 -20.50 -41.27 -16.22
CA GLU A 535 -19.88 -41.40 -17.57
C GLU A 535 -18.58 -40.58 -17.73
N HIS A 536 -18.45 -39.51 -16.94
CA HIS A 536 -17.32 -38.58 -16.95
C HIS A 536 -16.12 -38.96 -16.06
N GLY A 537 -16.22 -39.98 -15.20
CA GLY A 537 -15.13 -40.44 -14.32
C GLY A 537 -13.98 -41.15 -15.07
N LYS A 538 -14.25 -41.75 -16.22
CA LYS A 538 -13.24 -42.46 -17.04
C LYS A 538 -12.14 -41.54 -17.57
N ASN A 539 -12.43 -40.27 -17.85
CA ASN A 539 -11.46 -39.32 -18.41
C ASN A 539 -10.62 -38.60 -17.33
N GLU A 540 -11.12 -38.44 -16.09
CA GLU A 540 -10.32 -37.88 -14.98
C GLU A 540 -9.30 -38.89 -14.43
N LEU A 541 -9.62 -40.19 -14.52
CA LEU A 541 -8.67 -41.28 -14.31
C LEU A 541 -7.48 -41.21 -15.28
N CYS A 542 -7.62 -40.57 -16.45
CA CYS A 542 -6.54 -40.36 -17.42
C CYS A 542 -5.61 -39.19 -17.09
N ASP A 543 -6.05 -38.20 -16.29
CA ASP A 543 -5.24 -37.04 -15.86
C ASP A 543 -4.38 -37.35 -14.61
N ILE A 544 -4.67 -38.44 -13.90
CA ILE A 544 -3.89 -38.89 -12.74
C ILE A 544 -2.73 -39.74 -13.24
N ASP A 545 -1.50 -39.34 -12.93
CA ASP A 545 -0.28 -40.11 -13.22
C ASP A 545 -0.44 -41.56 -12.71
N CYS A 546 -0.18 -42.54 -13.57
CA CYS A 546 -0.39 -43.97 -13.29
C CYS A 546 0.29 -44.44 -12.00
N ASN A 547 1.42 -43.82 -11.63
CA ASN A 547 2.12 -44.11 -10.39
C ASN A 547 1.38 -43.60 -9.15
N GLN A 548 0.78 -42.40 -9.20
CA GLN A 548 -0.06 -41.88 -8.12
C GLN A 548 -1.34 -42.69 -7.96
N LEU A 549 -1.94 -43.15 -9.06
CA LEU A 549 -3.13 -43.99 -9.01
C LEU A 549 -2.83 -45.35 -8.35
N LYS A 550 -1.68 -45.95 -8.68
CA LYS A 550 -1.21 -47.19 -8.02
C LYS A 550 -0.97 -47.00 -6.52
N GLU A 551 -0.41 -45.86 -6.10
CA GLU A 551 -0.26 -45.54 -4.68
C GLU A 551 -1.62 -45.43 -3.99
N ILE A 552 -2.58 -44.71 -4.59
CA ILE A 552 -3.94 -44.52 -4.04
C ILE A 552 -4.69 -45.84 -3.88
N VAL A 553 -4.63 -46.74 -4.89
CA VAL A 553 -5.33 -48.04 -4.82
C VAL A 553 -4.71 -48.98 -3.77
N LYS A 554 -3.41 -48.81 -3.47
CA LYS A 554 -2.72 -49.55 -2.40
C LYS A 554 -2.88 -48.93 -1.02
N MET A 555 -3.56 -47.78 -0.89
CA MET A 555 -3.81 -47.18 0.40
C MET A 555 -4.84 -47.99 1.19
N GLU A 556 -4.63 -48.03 2.50
CA GLU A 556 -5.53 -48.61 3.47
C GLU A 556 -5.84 -47.56 4.56
N LEU A 557 -7.08 -47.55 5.05
CA LEU A 557 -7.62 -46.55 5.96
C LEU A 557 -7.73 -47.11 7.37
N THR A 558 -7.30 -46.34 8.35
CA THR A 558 -7.52 -46.67 9.77
C THR A 558 -8.93 -46.29 10.22
N ALA A 559 -9.43 -46.90 11.29
CA ALA A 559 -10.72 -46.54 11.90
C ALA A 559 -10.79 -45.05 12.31
N TYR A 560 -9.67 -44.50 12.78
CA TYR A 560 -9.57 -43.08 13.11
C TYR A 560 -9.69 -42.18 11.88
N GLU A 561 -9.00 -42.51 10.78
CA GLU A 561 -9.05 -41.74 9.53
C GLU A 561 -10.42 -41.81 8.87
N PHE A 562 -11.06 -42.97 8.95
CA PHE A 562 -12.43 -43.17 8.51
C PHE A 562 -13.40 -42.30 9.32
N ALA A 563 -13.27 -42.27 10.65
CA ALA A 563 -14.05 -41.40 11.53
C ALA A 563 -13.83 -39.91 11.23
N GLU A 564 -12.56 -39.49 11.10
CA GLU A 564 -12.19 -38.10 10.81
C GLU A 564 -12.74 -37.66 9.45
N ALA A 565 -12.72 -38.54 8.44
CA ALA A 565 -13.25 -38.26 7.11
C ALA A 565 -14.78 -38.14 7.09
N LEU A 566 -15.50 -38.86 7.96
CA LEU A 566 -16.95 -38.68 8.19
C LEU A 566 -17.26 -37.48 9.11
N SER A 567 -16.23 -36.91 9.75
CA SER A 567 -16.35 -35.89 10.80
C SER A 567 -17.15 -36.38 12.00
N LEU A 568 -16.99 -37.66 12.35
CA LEU A 568 -17.56 -38.30 13.53
C LEU A 568 -16.46 -38.63 14.54
N ARG A 569 -16.85 -38.90 15.79
CA ARG A 569 -15.88 -39.34 16.79
C ARG A 569 -15.50 -40.81 16.54
N PRO A 570 -14.21 -41.20 16.72
CA PRO A 570 -13.78 -42.59 16.49
C PRO A 570 -14.43 -43.61 17.41
N ASP A 571 -14.94 -43.19 18.57
CA ASP A 571 -15.61 -44.04 19.55
C ASP A 571 -17.10 -44.27 19.27
N ALA A 572 -17.68 -43.54 18.31
CA ALA A 572 -19.09 -43.66 17.94
C ALA A 572 -19.43 -45.09 17.49
N SER A 573 -20.54 -45.63 18.02
CA SER A 573 -21.06 -46.97 17.74
C SER A 573 -21.17 -47.24 16.24
N PHE A 574 -21.77 -46.31 15.50
CA PHE A 574 -21.87 -46.34 14.03
C PHE A 574 -20.53 -46.48 13.30
N VAL A 575 -19.50 -45.73 13.73
CA VAL A 575 -18.18 -45.78 13.07
C VAL A 575 -17.53 -47.15 13.31
N LYS A 576 -17.62 -47.68 14.53
CA LYS A 576 -17.05 -49.00 14.87
C LYS A 576 -17.73 -50.12 14.08
N GLN A 577 -19.05 -50.12 14.01
CA GLN A 577 -19.84 -51.14 13.32
C GLN A 577 -19.66 -51.06 11.81
N MET A 578 -19.73 -49.85 11.24
CA MET A 578 -19.49 -49.66 9.80
C MET A 578 -18.04 -49.98 9.42
N PHE A 579 -17.07 -49.72 10.29
CA PHE A 579 -15.68 -50.10 10.06
C PHE A 579 -15.51 -51.63 10.07
N ALA A 580 -16.09 -52.32 11.06
CA ALA A 580 -16.06 -53.78 11.15
C ALA A 580 -16.76 -54.46 9.95
N LEU A 581 -17.85 -53.89 9.45
CA LEU A 581 -18.54 -54.38 8.25
C LEU A 581 -17.67 -54.27 6.99
N ILE A 582 -16.93 -53.17 6.85
CA ILE A 582 -16.10 -52.92 5.66
C ILE A 582 -14.81 -53.75 5.71
N ASP A 583 -14.22 -53.92 6.90
CA ASP A 583 -12.99 -54.67 7.16
C ASP A 583 -13.21 -56.20 7.08
N ALA A 584 -13.46 -56.70 5.86
CA ALA A 584 -13.81 -58.08 5.59
C ALA A 584 -12.68 -59.09 5.88
N ASP A 585 -11.42 -58.65 5.90
CA ASP A 585 -10.27 -59.47 6.29
C ASP A 585 -9.85 -59.30 7.76
N SER A 586 -10.57 -58.46 8.50
CA SER A 586 -10.39 -58.17 9.93
C SER A 586 -8.96 -57.79 10.29
N ASN A 587 -8.27 -57.11 9.37
CA ASN A 587 -6.86 -56.74 9.54
C ASN A 587 -6.68 -55.42 10.30
N GLY A 588 -7.78 -54.73 10.64
CA GLY A 588 -7.80 -53.44 11.34
C GLY A 588 -7.68 -52.22 10.41
N TYR A 589 -7.71 -52.43 9.09
CA TYR A 589 -7.61 -51.41 8.06
C TYR A 589 -8.60 -51.66 6.92
N ILE A 590 -9.12 -50.59 6.32
CA ILE A 590 -10.02 -50.68 5.16
C ILE A 590 -9.23 -50.45 3.87
N SER A 591 -9.17 -51.45 2.99
CA SER A 591 -8.57 -51.34 1.67
C SER A 591 -9.50 -50.66 0.64
N PHE A 592 -8.92 -50.25 -0.49
CA PHE A 592 -9.69 -49.69 -1.63
C PHE A 592 -10.82 -50.61 -2.09
N ARG A 593 -10.58 -51.92 -2.13
CA ARG A 593 -11.54 -52.90 -2.66
C ARG A 593 -12.69 -53.15 -1.70
N GLU A 594 -12.38 -53.31 -0.41
CA GLU A 594 -13.37 -53.45 0.66
C GLU A 594 -14.32 -52.26 0.69
N PHE A 595 -13.76 -51.06 0.69
CA PHE A 595 -14.55 -49.83 0.69
C PHE A 595 -15.42 -49.70 -0.57
N LEU A 596 -14.87 -49.98 -1.75
CA LEU A 596 -15.60 -49.90 -3.01
C LEU A 596 -16.78 -50.90 -3.06
N ASN A 597 -16.58 -52.14 -2.62
CA ASN A 597 -17.61 -53.17 -2.63
C ASN A 597 -18.83 -52.75 -1.80
N VAL A 598 -18.59 -52.25 -0.59
CA VAL A 598 -19.64 -51.78 0.30
C VAL A 598 -20.37 -50.56 -0.30
N ILE A 599 -19.64 -49.60 -0.86
CA ILE A 599 -20.25 -48.41 -1.51
C ILE A 599 -21.06 -48.77 -2.76
N ILE A 600 -20.67 -49.78 -3.55
CA ILE A 600 -21.46 -50.26 -4.70
C ILE A 600 -22.78 -50.87 -4.23
N ILE A 601 -22.77 -51.67 -3.17
CA ILE A 601 -23.99 -52.24 -2.58
C ILE A 601 -24.88 -51.10 -2.05
N PHE A 602 -24.31 -50.09 -1.40
CA PHE A 602 -25.05 -48.91 -0.97
C PHE A 602 -25.68 -48.12 -2.12
N ALA A 603 -24.96 -47.95 -3.24
CA ALA A 603 -25.43 -47.16 -4.38
C ALA A 603 -26.44 -47.90 -5.28
N LYS A 604 -26.19 -49.18 -5.59
CA LYS A 604 -26.89 -49.96 -6.61
C LYS A 604 -27.51 -51.27 -6.13
N GLY A 605 -27.29 -51.66 -4.87
CA GLY A 605 -27.86 -52.88 -4.30
C GLY A 605 -29.38 -52.85 -4.22
N SER A 606 -30.00 -54.03 -4.33
CA SER A 606 -31.44 -54.19 -4.12
C SER A 606 -31.84 -53.89 -2.66
N PRO A 607 -33.12 -53.63 -2.35
CA PRO A 607 -33.57 -53.48 -0.97
C PRO A 607 -33.17 -54.66 -0.07
N GLU A 608 -33.20 -55.89 -0.59
CA GLU A 608 -32.76 -57.09 0.11
C GLU A 608 -31.25 -57.07 0.40
N ASP A 609 -30.41 -56.68 -0.58
CA ASP A 609 -28.95 -56.55 -0.38
C ASP A 609 -28.61 -55.51 0.69
N LYS A 610 -29.38 -54.41 0.76
CA LYS A 610 -29.20 -53.36 1.76
C LYS A 610 -29.65 -53.79 3.15
N THR A 611 -30.75 -54.54 3.24
CA THR A 611 -31.25 -55.10 4.51
C THR A 611 -30.29 -56.16 5.04
N LYS A 612 -29.73 -56.96 4.14
CA LYS A 612 -28.68 -57.92 4.45
C LYS A 612 -27.40 -57.24 4.92
N LEU A 613 -27.01 -56.15 4.27
CA LEU A 613 -25.85 -55.37 4.69
C LEU A 613 -26.09 -54.70 6.06
N MET A 614 -27.32 -54.29 6.39
CA MET A 614 -27.68 -53.85 7.74
C MET A 614 -27.61 -55.01 8.75
N PHE A 615 -28.10 -56.20 8.42
CA PHE A 615 -28.01 -57.39 9.26
C PHE A 615 -26.54 -57.75 9.55
N ASP A 616 -25.73 -57.84 8.49
CA ASP A 616 -24.29 -58.14 8.56
C ASP A 616 -23.50 -57.06 9.33
N MET A 617 -24.02 -55.82 9.43
CA MET A 617 -23.39 -54.72 10.18
C MET A 617 -23.44 -54.93 11.70
N TYR A 618 -24.44 -55.68 12.18
CA TYR A 618 -24.68 -55.93 13.60
C TYR A 618 -24.42 -57.39 14.02
N ASP A 619 -24.20 -58.29 13.06
CA ASP A 619 -23.68 -59.64 13.26
C ASP A 619 -22.16 -59.60 13.50
N ILE A 620 -21.78 -59.15 14.70
CA ILE A 620 -20.38 -58.90 15.09
C ILE A 620 -19.56 -60.19 15.18
N ASP A 621 -20.21 -61.31 15.55
CA ASP A 621 -19.55 -62.62 15.65
C ASP A 621 -19.54 -63.42 14.33
N HIS A 622 -20.15 -62.86 13.28
CA HIS A 622 -20.29 -63.46 11.95
C HIS A 622 -20.94 -64.85 12.00
N SER A 623 -21.80 -65.08 12.98
CA SER A 623 -22.48 -66.36 13.18
C SER A 623 -23.59 -66.60 12.14
N GLY A 624 -23.97 -65.56 11.39
CA GLY A 624 -25.11 -65.58 10.47
C GLY A 624 -26.46 -65.49 11.19
N LYS A 625 -26.44 -65.09 12.46
CA LYS A 625 -27.59 -64.96 13.36
C LYS A 625 -27.38 -63.77 14.30
N LEU A 626 -28.43 -63.06 14.66
CA LEU A 626 -28.38 -61.97 15.63
C LEU A 626 -28.89 -62.46 16.99
N SER A 627 -28.07 -62.40 18.02
CA SER A 627 -28.53 -62.61 19.40
C SER A 627 -29.49 -61.49 19.82
N ARG A 628 -30.31 -61.75 20.84
CA ARG A 628 -31.21 -60.73 21.40
C ARG A 628 -30.48 -59.48 21.91
N LEU A 629 -29.25 -59.63 22.39
CA LEU A 629 -28.39 -58.52 22.82
C LEU A 629 -27.89 -57.71 21.64
N GLU A 630 -27.43 -58.36 20.56
CA GLU A 630 -27.00 -57.68 19.33
C GLU A 630 -28.14 -56.94 18.64
N PHE A 631 -29.35 -57.51 18.67
CA PHE A 631 -30.55 -56.83 18.17
C PHE A 631 -30.95 -55.62 19.04
N SER A 632 -30.83 -55.72 20.38
CA SER A 632 -31.06 -54.59 21.29
C SER A 632 -30.01 -53.49 21.08
N ASP A 633 -28.74 -53.85 20.91
CA ASP A 633 -27.66 -52.92 20.61
C ASP A 633 -27.79 -52.29 19.21
N MET A 634 -28.34 -53.03 18.24
CA MET A 634 -28.73 -52.48 16.94
C MET A 634 -29.78 -51.39 17.09
N ILE A 635 -30.91 -51.68 17.75
CA ILE A 635 -31.98 -50.69 17.96
C ILE A 635 -31.45 -49.53 18.81
N ARG A 636 -30.61 -49.78 19.81
CA ARG A 636 -29.94 -48.73 20.60
C ARG A 636 -29.09 -47.83 19.73
N SER A 637 -28.26 -48.40 18.85
CA SER A 637 -27.40 -47.61 17.97
C SER A 637 -28.18 -46.80 16.92
N LEU A 638 -29.30 -47.34 16.42
CA LEU A 638 -30.22 -46.62 15.53
C LEU A 638 -30.95 -45.48 16.27
N LEU A 639 -31.31 -45.69 17.54
CA LEU A 639 -31.89 -44.68 18.40
C LEU A 639 -30.87 -43.62 18.85
N GLU A 640 -29.63 -44.01 19.13
CA GLU A 640 -28.49 -43.12 19.39
C GLU A 640 -28.18 -42.25 18.16
N LEU A 641 -28.24 -42.82 16.95
CA LEU A 641 -28.13 -42.09 15.69
C LEU A 641 -29.28 -41.10 15.48
N ALA A 642 -30.49 -41.47 15.91
CA ALA A 642 -31.65 -40.59 15.94
C ALA A 642 -31.65 -39.63 17.16
N ASN A 643 -30.66 -39.74 18.05
CA ASN A 643 -30.49 -39.03 19.31
C ASN A 643 -31.68 -39.14 20.27
N GLN A 644 -32.44 -40.24 20.18
CA GLN A 644 -33.49 -40.60 21.12
C GLN A 644 -32.90 -41.56 22.15
N SER A 645 -32.77 -41.11 23.40
CA SER A 645 -32.37 -42.00 24.49
C SER A 645 -33.61 -42.59 25.14
N LEU A 646 -33.93 -43.84 24.80
CA LEU A 646 -34.81 -44.65 25.63
C LEU A 646 -34.01 -45.10 26.85
N SER A 647 -34.66 -45.15 28.02
CA SER A 647 -34.04 -45.80 29.17
C SER A 647 -33.80 -47.28 28.83
N PRO A 648 -32.75 -47.93 29.39
CA PRO A 648 -32.44 -49.34 29.09
C PRO A 648 -33.66 -50.26 29.24
N ASN A 649 -34.48 -50.00 30.26
CA ASN A 649 -35.70 -50.76 30.54
C ASN A 649 -36.75 -50.61 29.42
N GLN A 650 -36.96 -49.39 28.90
CA GLN A 650 -37.93 -49.14 27.82
C GLN A 650 -37.49 -49.74 26.48
N LEU A 651 -36.18 -49.80 26.23
CA LEU A 651 -35.62 -50.44 25.06
C LEU A 651 -35.80 -51.97 25.12
N ASP A 652 -35.53 -52.56 26.29
CA ASP A 652 -35.71 -54.00 26.50
C ASP A 652 -37.20 -54.41 26.43
N ASP A 653 -38.12 -53.56 26.90
CA ASP A 653 -39.57 -53.74 26.76
C ASP A 653 -40.02 -53.69 25.29
N LEU A 654 -39.49 -52.75 24.49
CA LEU A 654 -39.77 -52.65 23.06
C LEU A 654 -39.24 -53.88 22.29
N VAL A 655 -38.02 -54.32 22.60
CA VAL A 655 -37.45 -55.53 22.00
C VAL A 655 -38.25 -56.76 22.43
N ALA A 656 -38.70 -56.85 23.69
CA ALA A 656 -39.54 -57.94 24.17
C ALA A 656 -40.92 -57.98 23.50
N SER A 657 -41.53 -56.82 23.25
CA SER A 657 -42.81 -56.73 22.53
C SER A 657 -42.65 -57.20 21.09
N MET A 658 -41.61 -56.72 20.37
CA MET A 658 -41.31 -57.10 18.99
C MET A 658 -41.07 -58.60 18.81
N PHE A 659 -40.40 -59.25 19.77
CA PHE A 659 -40.20 -60.70 19.74
C PHE A 659 -41.48 -61.49 20.06
N THR A 660 -42.36 -60.92 20.88
CA THR A 660 -43.64 -61.54 21.25
C THR A 660 -44.61 -61.55 20.09
N SER A 661 -44.69 -60.45 19.38
CA SER A 661 -45.62 -60.22 18.29
C SER A 661 -45.21 -60.93 16.99
N ALA A 662 -43.91 -61.16 16.75
CA ALA A 662 -43.40 -61.98 15.65
C ALA A 662 -43.37 -63.50 15.94
N GLY A 663 -43.88 -63.96 17.10
CA GLY A 663 -43.91 -65.39 17.47
C GLY A 663 -42.54 -66.01 17.80
N LEU A 664 -41.52 -65.18 18.09
CA LEU A 664 -40.13 -65.60 18.30
C LEU A 664 -39.73 -65.70 19.79
N GLN A 665 -40.70 -65.78 20.71
CA GLN A 665 -40.49 -65.70 22.17
C GLN A 665 -39.47 -66.70 22.75
N GLN A 666 -39.30 -67.87 22.12
CA GLN A 666 -38.40 -68.92 22.59
C GLN A 666 -37.04 -68.94 21.87
N LYS A 667 -36.84 -68.13 20.82
CA LYS A 667 -35.57 -68.06 20.10
C LYS A 667 -34.65 -67.03 20.75
N GLN A 668 -33.45 -67.48 21.17
CA GLN A 668 -32.39 -66.58 21.66
C GLN A 668 -31.60 -65.91 20.52
N GLU A 669 -31.69 -66.45 19.30
CA GLU A 669 -30.97 -66.02 18.09
C GLU A 669 -31.96 -65.83 16.92
N ILE A 670 -31.80 -64.76 16.15
CA ILE A 670 -32.63 -64.37 15.00
C ILE A 670 -31.86 -64.64 13.70
N THR A 671 -32.43 -65.40 12.77
CA THR A 671 -31.83 -65.58 11.43
C THR A 671 -32.14 -64.40 10.50
N PHE A 672 -31.45 -64.25 9.37
CA PHE A 672 -31.75 -63.18 8.40
C PHE A 672 -33.21 -63.20 7.89
N GLU A 673 -33.81 -64.38 7.75
CA GLU A 673 -35.21 -64.55 7.37
C GLU A 673 -36.15 -64.12 8.49
N ASP A 674 -35.85 -64.52 9.73
CA ASP A 674 -36.58 -64.05 10.93
C ASP A 674 -36.46 -62.52 11.08
N PHE A 675 -35.28 -61.94 10.81
CA PHE A 675 -35.02 -60.49 10.87
C PHE A 675 -35.81 -59.72 9.80
N SER A 676 -35.84 -60.25 8.58
CA SER A 676 -36.61 -59.66 7.48
C SER A 676 -38.11 -59.72 7.78
N HIS A 677 -38.59 -60.80 8.41
CA HIS A 677 -39.99 -60.96 8.83
C HIS A 677 -40.35 -60.04 10.00
N LEU A 678 -39.46 -59.90 10.99
CA LEU A 678 -39.64 -59.05 12.16
C LEU A 678 -39.72 -57.56 11.77
N LEU A 679 -38.95 -57.15 10.76
CA LEU A 679 -39.05 -55.82 10.13
C LEU A 679 -40.29 -55.65 9.24
N ALA A 680 -40.85 -56.74 8.71
CA ALA A 680 -42.03 -56.71 7.84
C ALA A 680 -43.37 -56.70 8.61
N ASP A 681 -43.51 -57.48 9.69
CA ASP A 681 -44.75 -57.65 10.47
C ASP A 681 -45.05 -56.49 11.43
N HIS A 682 -44.03 -55.91 12.07
CA HIS A 682 -44.22 -54.74 12.96
C HIS A 682 -44.32 -53.42 12.20
N ARG A 683 -44.81 -53.43 10.97
CA ARG A 683 -44.89 -52.25 10.09
C ARG A 683 -45.69 -51.09 10.69
N GLU A 684 -46.74 -51.39 11.46
CA GLU A 684 -47.63 -50.39 12.09
C GLU A 684 -47.21 -50.04 13.54
N GLU A 685 -46.65 -50.98 14.31
CA GLU A 685 -46.13 -50.73 15.67
C GLU A 685 -44.73 -50.08 15.66
N LEU A 686 -43.91 -50.41 14.66
CA LEU A 686 -42.75 -49.61 14.19
C LEU A 686 -43.21 -48.41 13.34
N GLY A 687 -44.45 -47.94 13.53
CA GLY A 687 -44.89 -46.61 13.14
C GLY A 687 -44.06 -45.48 13.78
N TYR A 688 -43.14 -45.82 14.70
CA TYR A 688 -42.05 -44.96 15.15
C TYR A 688 -40.72 -45.10 14.39
N VAL A 689 -40.51 -46.10 13.51
CA VAL A 689 -39.19 -46.39 12.87
C VAL A 689 -39.27 -46.65 11.34
N GLN A 690 -40.35 -46.27 10.64
CA GLN A 690 -40.54 -46.35 9.15
C GLN A 690 -39.35 -46.92 8.32
N LEU A 691 -39.28 -48.24 8.20
CA LEU A 691 -38.43 -48.95 7.24
C LEU A 691 -39.35 -49.67 6.25
N SER A 692 -39.67 -49.03 5.13
CA SER A 692 -40.55 -49.57 4.09
C SER A 692 -39.80 -50.47 3.10
N PHE A 693 -39.47 -51.71 3.45
CA PHE A 693 -38.99 -52.66 2.42
C PHE A 693 -40.18 -53.10 1.53
N ASN A 694 -40.09 -52.85 0.22
CA ASN A 694 -41.06 -53.33 -0.76
C ASN A 694 -40.63 -54.72 -1.22
N ILE A 695 -41.14 -55.75 -0.57
CA ILE A 695 -41.03 -57.14 -1.04
C ILE A 695 -42.38 -57.48 -1.67
N GLY A 696 -42.38 -57.74 -2.98
CA GLY A 696 -43.57 -58.17 -3.71
C GLY A 696 -43.82 -59.66 -3.49
N ASP A 697 -45.11 -60.02 -3.42
CA ASP A 697 -45.60 -61.39 -3.27
C ASP A 697 -45.01 -62.35 -4.32
N GLY A 698 -44.30 -63.38 -3.86
CA GLY A 698 -43.72 -64.38 -4.77
C GLY A 698 -42.90 -65.49 -4.13
N PHE A 699 -43.29 -66.02 -2.96
CA PHE A 699 -42.61 -67.17 -2.38
C PHE A 699 -43.18 -68.48 -2.96
N LYS A 700 -42.43 -69.15 -3.84
CA LYS A 700 -42.58 -70.59 -4.10
C LYS A 700 -41.25 -71.31 -3.94
N THR A 701 -41.32 -72.36 -3.13
CA THR A 701 -40.32 -73.33 -2.71
C THR A 701 -39.55 -74.02 -3.84
N SER A 702 -38.23 -74.14 -3.71
CA SER A 702 -37.54 -75.43 -3.92
C SER A 702 -36.16 -75.45 -3.25
N THR A 703 -35.96 -76.46 -2.40
CA THR A 703 -34.75 -76.87 -1.70
C THR A 703 -33.61 -77.32 -2.62
N THR A 704 -32.36 -76.97 -2.29
CA THR A 704 -31.25 -77.91 -2.01
C THR A 704 -30.03 -77.15 -1.43
N PRO A 705 -29.33 -77.69 -0.42
CA PRO A 705 -28.21 -77.00 0.22
C PRO A 705 -26.89 -77.40 -0.46
N THR A 706 -26.15 -76.46 -1.04
CA THR A 706 -24.74 -76.70 -1.38
C THR A 706 -23.86 -75.50 -1.06
N SER A 707 -22.90 -75.76 -0.17
CA SER A 707 -21.61 -75.08 0.04
C SER A 707 -21.61 -73.59 0.41
N ARG A 708 -21.19 -73.31 1.65
CA ARG A 708 -20.74 -71.99 2.14
C ARG A 708 -19.72 -71.40 1.17
N LYS A 709 -20.09 -70.36 0.42
CA LYS A 709 -19.15 -69.51 -0.33
C LYS A 709 -19.07 -68.15 0.35
N SER A 710 -17.84 -67.66 0.55
CA SER A 710 -17.55 -66.42 1.26
C SER A 710 -18.07 -65.18 0.50
N MET A 711 -18.34 -64.11 1.25
CA MET A 711 -18.83 -62.81 0.76
C MET A 711 -17.97 -62.24 -0.38
N ALA A 712 -16.66 -62.55 -0.37
CA ALA A 712 -15.70 -62.15 -1.40
C ALA A 712 -16.03 -62.72 -2.80
N PHE A 713 -16.61 -63.92 -2.89
CA PHE A 713 -16.92 -64.56 -4.17
C PHE A 713 -18.23 -64.02 -4.79
N ARG A 714 -19.21 -63.62 -3.97
CA ARG A 714 -20.47 -62.97 -4.42
C ARG A 714 -20.27 -61.52 -4.88
N ALA A 715 -19.35 -60.79 -4.23
CA ALA A 715 -18.92 -59.48 -4.69
C ALA A 715 -18.26 -59.57 -6.09
N GLN A 716 -17.45 -60.60 -6.32
CA GLN A 716 -16.77 -60.83 -7.60
C GLN A 716 -17.75 -61.14 -8.75
N GLU A 717 -18.83 -61.86 -8.48
CA GLU A 717 -19.91 -62.18 -9.43
C GLU A 717 -20.79 -60.95 -9.74
N THR A 718 -21.00 -60.07 -8.75
CA THR A 718 -21.72 -58.80 -8.91
C THR A 718 -20.91 -57.76 -9.69
N VAL A 719 -19.58 -57.75 -9.49
CA VAL A 719 -18.63 -56.94 -10.27
C VAL A 719 -18.64 -57.38 -11.75
N LEU A 720 -18.71 -58.67 -12.05
CA LEU A 720 -18.83 -59.18 -13.42
C LEU A 720 -20.18 -58.83 -14.10
N ARG A 721 -21.29 -58.80 -13.34
CA ARG A 721 -22.60 -58.32 -13.85
C ARG A 721 -22.64 -56.81 -14.09
N ALA A 722 -21.92 -56.02 -13.31
CA ALA A 722 -21.85 -54.56 -13.46
C ALA A 722 -21.15 -54.11 -14.76
N TYR A 723 -20.35 -54.98 -15.38
CA TYR A 723 -19.68 -54.71 -16.66
C TYR A 723 -20.49 -55.14 -17.90
N SER A 724 -21.65 -55.81 -17.76
CA SER A 724 -22.37 -56.41 -18.90
C SER A 724 -23.74 -55.81 -19.25
N ILE A 725 -24.20 -54.74 -18.60
CA ILE A 725 -25.51 -54.15 -18.93
C ILE A 725 -25.40 -52.64 -19.18
N VAL A 726 -25.34 -52.29 -20.47
CA VAL A 726 -25.61 -50.94 -20.97
C VAL A 726 -27.13 -50.82 -21.20
N GLY A 727 -27.75 -50.03 -20.33
CA GLY A 727 -28.92 -49.16 -20.57
C GLY A 727 -30.17 -49.71 -21.25
N THR A 728 -31.28 -49.76 -20.50
CA THR A 728 -32.57 -49.19 -20.96
C THR A 728 -33.54 -49.02 -19.79
N ASP A 729 -34.05 -47.80 -19.68
CA ASP A 729 -35.32 -47.32 -19.12
C ASP A 729 -35.78 -47.78 -17.72
N ALA A 730 -35.54 -46.92 -16.73
CA ALA A 730 -36.25 -46.95 -15.45
C ALA A 730 -37.58 -46.19 -15.59
N ILE A 731 -38.67 -46.96 -15.59
CA ILE A 731 -40.07 -46.53 -15.58
C ILE A 731 -40.42 -45.88 -14.24
N GLU A 732 -40.90 -44.64 -14.26
CA GLU A 732 -41.51 -43.97 -13.12
C GLU A 732 -42.85 -44.63 -12.74
N ARG A 733 -43.07 -44.86 -11.44
CA ARG A 733 -44.40 -45.10 -10.87
C ARG A 733 -44.66 -44.16 -9.69
N PRO A 734 -45.90 -43.65 -9.54
CA PRO A 734 -46.23 -42.59 -8.59
C PRO A 734 -46.55 -43.14 -7.20
N GLN A 735 -46.18 -42.41 -6.14
CA GLN A 735 -46.71 -42.59 -4.79
C GLN A 735 -47.36 -41.29 -4.27
N ARG A 736 -48.46 -41.49 -3.53
CA ARG A 736 -49.46 -40.51 -3.09
C ARG A 736 -49.02 -39.63 -1.91
N SER A 737 -49.43 -38.36 -2.02
CA SER A 737 -49.74 -37.32 -1.02
C SER A 737 -49.01 -37.28 0.34
N GLU A 738 -47.94 -36.48 0.39
CA GLU A 738 -47.62 -35.60 1.51
C GLU A 738 -47.40 -34.18 0.92
N THR A 739 -47.68 -33.13 1.71
CA THR A 739 -47.74 -31.69 1.37
C THR A 739 -46.84 -31.23 0.20
N CYS A 740 -47.45 -30.59 -0.82
CA CYS A 740 -46.88 -30.39 -2.16
C CYS A 740 -46.11 -29.06 -2.32
N LEU A 741 -45.00 -28.86 -1.60
CA LEU A 741 -44.04 -27.80 -1.95
C LEU A 741 -43.02 -28.38 -2.94
N ARG A 742 -42.98 -27.82 -4.16
CA ARG A 742 -42.19 -28.37 -5.27
C ARG A 742 -40.76 -27.82 -5.21
N VAL A 743 -39.87 -28.61 -4.60
CA VAL A 743 -38.45 -28.24 -4.45
C VAL A 743 -37.60 -28.93 -5.51
N GLU A 744 -37.20 -28.17 -6.54
CA GLU A 744 -36.34 -28.64 -7.62
C GLU A 744 -34.93 -28.03 -7.56
N THR A 745 -33.95 -28.80 -8.04
CA THR A 745 -32.54 -28.37 -8.13
C THR A 745 -32.09 -28.34 -9.57
N LYS A 746 -31.40 -27.26 -9.98
CA LYS A 746 -30.74 -27.21 -11.30
C LYS A 746 -29.44 -28.02 -11.26
N PRO A 747 -29.31 -29.12 -12.03
CA PRO A 747 -28.04 -29.83 -12.16
C PRO A 747 -27.06 -28.92 -12.90
N SER A 748 -25.92 -28.62 -12.29
CA SER A 748 -24.85 -27.85 -12.94
C SER A 748 -23.69 -28.77 -13.29
N PHE A 749 -23.37 -28.88 -14.58
CA PHE A 749 -22.24 -29.65 -15.07
C PHE A 749 -20.91 -28.91 -14.85
N TYR A 750 -19.84 -29.64 -14.63
CA TYR A 750 -18.49 -29.09 -14.52
C TYR A 750 -17.94 -28.77 -15.92
N GLU A 751 -17.82 -27.48 -16.26
CA GLU A 751 -17.24 -27.02 -17.53
C GLU A 751 -15.76 -27.42 -17.60
N LYS A 752 -15.32 -28.21 -18.59
CA LYS A 752 -13.93 -28.74 -18.67
C LYS A 752 -12.96 -27.83 -19.45
N ASP A 753 -13.45 -27.02 -20.38
CA ASP A 753 -12.59 -26.17 -21.20
C ASP A 753 -11.86 -25.14 -20.30
N PRO A 754 -10.51 -25.18 -20.23
CA PRO A 754 -9.75 -24.30 -19.36
C PRO A 754 -9.97 -22.82 -19.70
N THR A 755 -10.28 -22.48 -20.95
CA THR A 755 -10.58 -21.11 -21.36
C THR A 755 -11.94 -20.67 -20.82
N LYS A 756 -13.01 -21.45 -21.05
CA LYS A 756 -14.34 -21.17 -20.49
C LYS A 756 -14.35 -21.22 -18.96
N GLN A 757 -13.57 -22.10 -18.33
CA GLN A 757 -13.39 -22.09 -16.88
C GLN A 757 -12.79 -20.78 -16.38
N ARG A 758 -11.71 -20.29 -17.02
CA ARG A 758 -11.11 -19.01 -16.68
C ARG A 758 -12.09 -17.86 -16.90
N VAL A 759 -12.81 -17.85 -18.03
CA VAL A 759 -13.85 -16.85 -18.31
C VAL A 759 -14.94 -16.89 -17.25
N ASN A 760 -15.49 -18.05 -16.91
CA ASN A 760 -16.50 -18.21 -15.87
C ASN A 760 -15.98 -17.82 -14.48
N GLN A 761 -14.72 -18.07 -14.17
CA GLN A 761 -14.09 -17.60 -12.93
C GLN A 761 -13.96 -16.08 -12.90
N VAL A 762 -13.57 -15.46 -14.03
CA VAL A 762 -13.48 -14.01 -14.18
C VAL A 762 -14.86 -13.36 -14.09
N ILE A 763 -15.88 -13.89 -14.77
CA ILE A 763 -17.26 -13.40 -14.69
C ILE A 763 -17.75 -13.46 -13.24
N ARG A 764 -17.60 -14.62 -12.57
CA ARG A 764 -17.96 -14.76 -11.14
C ARG A 764 -17.19 -13.80 -10.25
N PHE A 765 -15.92 -13.54 -10.56
CA PHE A 765 -15.11 -12.57 -9.81
C PHE A 765 -15.65 -11.15 -10.01
N ILE A 766 -15.90 -10.74 -11.25
CA ILE A 766 -16.46 -9.42 -11.59
C ILE A 766 -17.83 -9.23 -10.93
N GLU A 767 -18.72 -10.22 -10.99
CA GLU A 767 -20.06 -10.08 -10.42
C GLU A 767 -20.04 -9.99 -8.89
N ASN A 768 -19.21 -10.78 -8.21
CA ASN A 768 -19.08 -10.75 -6.75
C ASN A 768 -18.42 -9.46 -6.26
N TYR A 769 -17.41 -8.97 -6.98
CA TYR A 769 -16.61 -7.80 -6.57
C TYR A 769 -16.94 -6.53 -7.37
N LYS A 770 -18.05 -6.49 -8.13
CA LYS A 770 -18.46 -5.33 -8.95
C LYS A 770 -18.35 -3.97 -8.22
N PRO A 771 -18.95 -3.77 -7.02
CA PRO A 771 -18.82 -2.50 -6.31
C PRO A 771 -17.36 -2.23 -5.87
N HIS A 772 -16.60 -3.27 -5.52
CA HIS A 772 -15.19 -3.12 -5.16
C HIS A 772 -14.35 -2.65 -6.36
N ILE A 773 -14.55 -3.26 -7.53
CA ILE A 773 -13.86 -2.90 -8.78
C ILE A 773 -14.17 -1.45 -9.13
N PHE A 774 -15.44 -1.05 -9.09
CA PHE A 774 -15.84 0.34 -9.37
C PHE A 774 -15.10 1.34 -8.47
N TRP A 775 -15.12 1.15 -7.14
CA TRP A 775 -14.48 2.07 -6.21
C TRP A 775 -12.96 2.07 -6.31
N VAL A 776 -12.33 0.92 -6.54
CA VAL A 776 -10.88 0.82 -6.76
C VAL A 776 -10.49 1.55 -8.05
N THR A 777 -11.22 1.36 -9.14
CA THR A 777 -10.99 2.06 -10.40
C THR A 777 -11.22 3.56 -10.26
N LEU A 778 -12.34 3.98 -9.66
CA LEU A 778 -12.65 5.39 -9.44
C LEU A 778 -11.56 6.08 -8.61
N TYR A 779 -11.16 5.47 -7.49
CA TYR A 779 -10.09 6.01 -6.65
C TYR A 779 -8.77 6.13 -7.41
N THR A 780 -8.43 5.14 -8.23
CA THR A 780 -7.22 5.14 -9.06
C THR A 780 -7.27 6.21 -10.14
N LEU A 781 -8.42 6.43 -10.77
CA LEU A 781 -8.59 7.49 -11.76
C LEU A 781 -8.49 8.88 -11.12
N VAL A 782 -9.09 9.07 -9.94
CA VAL A 782 -9.00 10.35 -9.20
C VAL A 782 -7.56 10.64 -8.80
N ILE A 783 -6.83 9.68 -8.22
CA ILE A 783 -5.45 9.91 -7.76
C ILE A 783 -4.49 10.17 -8.93
N LEU A 784 -4.69 9.51 -10.08
CA LEU A 784 -3.96 9.77 -11.31
C LEU A 784 -4.36 11.10 -11.95
N GLY A 785 -5.65 11.48 -11.90
CA GLY A 785 -6.12 12.77 -12.37
C GLY A 785 -5.48 13.93 -11.60
N ILE A 786 -5.40 13.83 -10.28
CA ILE A 786 -4.70 14.81 -9.42
C ILE A 786 -3.20 14.89 -9.77
N PHE A 787 -2.56 13.74 -10.05
CA PHE A 787 -1.17 13.70 -10.50
C PHE A 787 -1.00 14.46 -11.82
N ILE A 788 -1.85 14.15 -12.80
CA ILE A 788 -1.79 14.69 -14.16
C ILE A 788 -2.09 16.19 -14.17
N GLU A 789 -3.07 16.67 -13.39
CA GLU A 789 -3.39 18.09 -13.30
C GLU A 789 -2.18 18.90 -12.80
N LYS A 790 -1.53 18.50 -11.71
CA LYS A 790 -0.32 19.19 -11.23
C LYS A 790 0.89 18.98 -12.11
N ALA A 791 1.02 17.82 -12.74
CA ALA A 791 2.06 17.62 -13.73
C ALA A 791 1.86 18.57 -14.92
N TYR A 792 0.63 18.72 -15.41
CA TYR A 792 0.31 19.65 -16.50
C TYR A 792 0.64 21.09 -16.11
N TYR A 793 0.16 21.55 -14.94
CA TYR A 793 0.43 22.91 -14.43
C TYR A 793 1.92 23.24 -14.42
N TYR A 794 2.76 22.39 -13.81
CA TYR A 794 4.21 22.64 -13.71
C TYR A 794 4.99 22.37 -15.00
N SER A 795 4.37 21.72 -16.00
CA SER A 795 5.01 21.46 -17.29
C SER A 795 4.72 22.54 -18.34
N VAL A 796 3.54 23.18 -18.27
CA VAL A 796 3.05 24.13 -19.26
C VAL A 796 2.72 25.49 -18.62
N GLU A 797 1.78 25.54 -17.68
CA GLU A 797 1.24 26.82 -17.17
C GLU A 797 2.24 27.61 -16.32
N ALA A 798 3.11 26.91 -15.59
CA ALA A 798 4.09 27.51 -14.68
C ALA A 798 5.42 27.90 -15.35
N GLU A 799 5.51 27.94 -16.68
CA GLU A 799 6.77 28.24 -17.39
C GLU A 799 7.36 29.61 -17.02
N HIS A 800 6.51 30.60 -16.72
CA HIS A 800 6.89 31.93 -16.27
C HIS A 800 7.69 31.94 -14.96
N THR A 801 7.60 30.88 -14.13
CA THR A 801 8.35 30.80 -12.87
C THR A 801 9.79 30.31 -13.05
N GLY A 802 10.14 29.77 -14.24
CA GLY A 802 11.48 29.26 -14.52
C GLY A 802 11.84 27.92 -13.84
N PHE A 803 11.00 27.36 -12.96
CA PHE A 803 11.30 26.10 -12.24
C PHE A 803 11.64 24.93 -13.18
N ARG A 804 10.93 24.83 -14.30
CA ARG A 804 11.13 23.77 -15.31
C ARG A 804 12.47 23.90 -16.03
N ARG A 805 12.99 25.12 -16.24
CA ARG A 805 14.27 25.32 -16.95
C ARG A 805 15.46 24.82 -16.14
N VAL A 806 15.38 24.96 -14.82
CA VAL A 806 16.44 24.55 -13.88
C VAL A 806 16.36 23.07 -13.49
N ALA A 807 15.20 22.63 -13.02
CA ALA A 807 15.04 21.30 -12.44
C ALA A 807 14.36 20.29 -13.39
N GLY A 808 14.11 20.69 -14.64
CA GLY A 808 13.49 19.87 -15.67
C GLY A 808 12.10 19.34 -15.25
N TYR A 809 11.79 18.12 -15.71
CA TYR A 809 10.58 17.42 -15.31
C TYR A 809 10.62 16.85 -13.88
N GLY A 810 11.73 17.01 -13.14
CA GLY A 810 11.82 16.63 -11.74
C GLY A 810 10.80 17.37 -10.86
N VAL A 811 10.64 18.67 -11.08
CA VAL A 811 9.61 19.47 -10.38
C VAL A 811 8.21 19.02 -10.76
N THR A 812 7.96 18.78 -12.04
CA THR A 812 6.67 18.29 -12.54
C THR A 812 6.23 17.00 -11.83
N VAL A 813 7.11 16.00 -11.79
CA VAL A 813 6.82 14.70 -11.17
C VAL A 813 6.69 14.82 -9.66
N THR A 814 7.57 15.59 -9.00
CA THR A 814 7.50 15.75 -7.53
C THR A 814 6.24 16.47 -7.07
N ARG A 815 5.74 17.46 -7.82
CA ARG A 815 4.51 18.20 -7.50
C ARG A 815 3.24 17.39 -7.77
N GLY A 816 3.21 16.64 -8.88
CA GLY A 816 2.17 15.63 -9.12
C GLY A 816 2.12 14.60 -7.99
N ALA A 817 3.27 13.99 -7.67
CA ALA A 817 3.37 13.00 -6.61
C ALA A 817 3.00 13.55 -5.23
N ALA A 818 3.37 14.80 -4.92
CA ALA A 818 2.99 15.49 -3.69
C ALA A 818 1.47 15.61 -3.55
N SER A 819 0.76 15.98 -4.62
CA SER A 819 -0.69 16.18 -4.55
C SER A 819 -1.44 14.85 -4.44
N SER A 820 -1.00 13.84 -5.19
CA SER A 820 -1.54 12.48 -5.07
C SER A 820 -1.31 11.87 -3.69
N MET A 821 -0.14 12.05 -3.08
CA MET A 821 0.12 11.57 -1.72
C MET A 821 -0.65 12.36 -0.66
N MET A 822 -0.84 13.68 -0.82
CA MET A 822 -1.66 14.50 0.08
C MET A 822 -3.11 13.99 0.12
N PHE A 823 -3.69 13.69 -1.05
CA PHE A 823 -5.02 13.09 -1.15
C PHE A 823 -5.07 11.68 -0.51
N ALA A 824 -4.06 10.84 -0.78
CA ALA A 824 -4.02 9.47 -0.24
C ALA A 824 -3.88 9.44 1.28
N PHE A 825 -2.97 10.24 1.86
CA PHE A 825 -2.84 10.34 3.31
C PHE A 825 -4.06 10.99 3.96
N SER A 826 -4.79 11.88 3.29
CA SER A 826 -6.02 12.43 3.88
C SER A 826 -7.16 11.41 3.90
N THR A 827 -7.40 10.72 2.78
CA THR A 827 -8.51 9.77 2.63
C THR A 827 -8.30 8.45 3.38
N ILE A 828 -7.05 8.07 3.68
CA ILE A 828 -6.76 6.86 4.46
C ILE A 828 -7.40 6.89 5.86
N LEU A 829 -7.62 8.07 6.46
CA LEU A 829 -8.28 8.21 7.76
C LEU A 829 -9.75 7.78 7.72
N LEU A 830 -10.44 8.05 6.61
CA LEU A 830 -11.85 7.69 6.42
C LEU A 830 -12.05 6.18 6.52
N THR A 831 -11.09 5.40 6.00
CA THR A 831 -11.14 3.92 6.05
C THR A 831 -11.04 3.34 7.47
N MET A 832 -10.66 4.15 8.46
CA MET A 832 -10.52 3.77 9.86
C MET A 832 -11.57 4.41 10.79
N CYS A 833 -12.55 5.12 10.24
CA CYS A 833 -13.71 5.66 10.97
C CYS A 833 -14.70 4.52 11.28
N ARG A 834 -14.40 3.70 12.28
CA ARG A 834 -15.08 2.42 12.51
C ARG A 834 -16.56 2.59 12.84
N ASN A 835 -16.94 3.64 13.56
CA ASN A 835 -18.31 3.86 13.99
C ASN A 835 -19.15 4.42 12.84
N THR A 836 -18.61 5.40 12.11
CA THR A 836 -19.24 5.93 10.90
C THR A 836 -19.43 4.83 9.85
N ILE A 837 -18.43 3.97 9.64
CA ILE A 837 -18.53 2.82 8.73
C ILE A 837 -19.60 1.82 9.23
N THR A 838 -19.68 1.58 10.54
CA THR A 838 -20.70 0.68 11.12
C THR A 838 -22.10 1.25 10.89
N PHE A 839 -22.29 2.54 11.11
CA PHE A 839 -23.56 3.24 10.86
C PHE A 839 -23.94 3.20 9.38
N LEU A 840 -23.00 3.51 8.48
CA LEU A 840 -23.26 3.50 7.03
C LEU A 840 -23.48 2.09 6.46
N ARG A 841 -22.91 1.04 7.09
CA ARG A 841 -23.11 -0.37 6.70
C ARG A 841 -24.58 -0.77 6.73
N GLU A 842 -25.35 -0.21 7.65
CA GLU A 842 -26.78 -0.55 7.84
C GLU A 842 -27.70 0.24 6.89
N THR A 843 -27.19 1.30 6.26
CA THR A 843 -27.96 2.11 5.32
C THR A 843 -27.94 1.55 3.89
N PHE A 844 -28.80 2.09 3.02
CA PHE A 844 -28.83 1.76 1.59
C PHE A 844 -27.48 1.98 0.87
N PHE A 845 -26.57 2.78 1.44
CA PHE A 845 -25.23 3.01 0.87
C PHE A 845 -24.41 1.73 0.75
N HIS A 846 -24.61 0.73 1.62
CA HIS A 846 -23.87 -0.53 1.57
C HIS A 846 -24.06 -1.29 0.25
N LYS A 847 -25.21 -1.13 -0.42
CA LYS A 847 -25.47 -1.72 -1.73
C LYS A 847 -24.50 -1.22 -2.81
N TYR A 848 -23.98 -0.01 -2.63
CA TYR A 848 -23.06 0.66 -3.57
C TYR A 848 -21.62 0.69 -3.06
N VAL A 849 -21.42 0.79 -1.74
CA VAL A 849 -20.10 0.92 -1.09
C VAL A 849 -19.84 -0.31 -0.21
N PRO A 850 -18.81 -1.13 -0.53
CA PRO A 850 -18.50 -2.33 0.25
C PRO A 850 -17.76 -1.99 1.55
N PHE A 851 -18.49 -1.49 2.54
CA PHE A 851 -17.95 -1.07 3.84
C PHE A 851 -17.19 -2.18 4.59
N ASP A 852 -17.56 -3.45 4.40
CA ASP A 852 -16.88 -4.61 5.01
C ASP A 852 -15.41 -4.76 4.52
N ALA A 853 -15.10 -4.22 3.34
CA ALA A 853 -13.76 -4.24 2.76
C ALA A 853 -12.91 -3.02 3.14
N ALA A 854 -13.36 -2.14 4.04
CA ALA A 854 -12.66 -0.89 4.38
C ALA A 854 -11.20 -1.09 4.81
N ILE A 855 -10.89 -2.14 5.58
CA ILE A 855 -9.52 -2.45 6.01
C ILE A 855 -8.66 -2.95 4.83
N THR A 856 -9.26 -3.64 3.86
CA THR A 856 -8.56 -4.04 2.63
C THR A 856 -8.29 -2.81 1.76
N PHE A 857 -9.27 -1.91 1.65
CA PHE A 857 -9.14 -0.65 0.95
C PHE A 857 -8.11 0.29 1.61
N HIS A 858 -8.02 0.32 2.94
CA HIS A 858 -6.96 1.02 3.68
C HIS A 858 -5.56 0.61 3.22
N LYS A 859 -5.31 -0.70 3.06
CA LYS A 859 -4.02 -1.22 2.56
C LYS A 859 -3.76 -0.82 1.11
N TYR A 860 -4.83 -0.74 0.31
CA TYR A 860 -4.76 -0.30 -1.08
C TYR A 860 -4.39 1.18 -1.19
N ILE A 861 -5.03 2.05 -0.41
CA ILE A 861 -4.67 3.47 -0.30
C ILE A 861 -3.23 3.63 0.21
N ALA A 862 -2.85 2.87 1.24
CA ALA A 862 -1.49 2.89 1.80
C ALA A 862 -0.44 2.50 0.74
N PHE A 863 -0.74 1.59 -0.17
CA PHE A 863 0.16 1.23 -1.27
C PHE A 863 0.38 2.42 -2.21
N TRP A 864 -0.69 3.09 -2.66
CA TRP A 864 -0.59 4.28 -3.50
C TRP A 864 0.12 5.44 -2.79
N ALA A 865 -0.16 5.65 -1.51
CA ALA A 865 0.52 6.65 -0.70
C ALA A 865 2.04 6.38 -0.66
N LEU A 866 2.45 5.12 -0.47
CA LEU A 866 3.88 4.74 -0.49
C LEU A 866 4.50 4.93 -1.88
N PHE A 867 3.79 4.52 -2.94
CA PHE A 867 4.24 4.66 -4.32
C PHE A 867 4.56 6.13 -4.65
N PHE A 868 3.61 7.04 -4.42
CA PHE A 868 3.85 8.47 -4.67
C PHE A 868 4.83 9.09 -3.69
N SER A 869 4.90 8.63 -2.43
CA SER A 869 5.95 9.05 -1.48
C SER A 869 7.35 8.74 -2.02
N LEU A 870 7.55 7.54 -2.58
CA LEU A 870 8.85 7.14 -3.13
C LEU A 870 9.23 8.00 -4.34
N PHE A 871 8.29 8.23 -5.26
CA PHE A 871 8.49 9.12 -6.41
C PHE A 871 8.83 10.55 -5.97
N HIS A 872 8.15 11.05 -4.94
CA HIS A 872 8.40 12.37 -4.37
C HIS A 872 9.81 12.48 -3.75
N ILE A 873 10.25 11.48 -2.99
CA ILE A 873 11.59 11.44 -2.38
C ILE A 873 12.68 11.41 -3.46
N ILE A 874 12.54 10.53 -4.46
CA ILE A 874 13.52 10.40 -5.55
C ILE A 874 13.58 11.69 -6.37
N GLY A 875 12.43 12.25 -6.72
CA GLY A 875 12.40 13.49 -7.50
C GLY A 875 12.99 14.68 -6.74
N HIS A 876 12.82 14.76 -5.41
CA HIS A 876 13.51 15.78 -4.61
C HIS A 876 15.01 15.57 -4.52
N GLY A 877 15.50 14.32 -4.55
CA GLY A 877 16.93 14.05 -4.68
C GLY A 877 17.51 14.69 -5.94
N ILE A 878 16.82 14.53 -7.07
CA ILE A 878 17.19 15.16 -8.36
C ILE A 878 17.06 16.68 -8.28
N ASN A 879 15.96 17.20 -7.73
CA ASN A 879 15.76 18.65 -7.62
C ASN A 879 16.82 19.30 -6.73
N PHE A 880 17.18 18.70 -5.59
CA PHE A 880 18.22 19.26 -4.71
C PHE A 880 19.59 19.30 -5.39
N TYR A 881 19.90 18.33 -6.25
CA TYR A 881 21.11 18.39 -7.08
C TYR A 881 21.06 19.60 -8.03
N HIS A 882 19.99 19.74 -8.82
CA HIS A 882 19.86 20.85 -9.78
C HIS A 882 19.81 22.23 -9.11
N VAL A 883 19.16 22.35 -7.95
CA VAL A 883 19.09 23.59 -7.17
C VAL A 883 20.47 23.93 -6.59
N ALA A 884 21.21 22.95 -6.07
CA ALA A 884 22.55 23.17 -5.51
C ALA A 884 23.62 23.51 -6.56
N THR A 885 23.35 23.30 -7.85
CA THR A 885 24.26 23.66 -8.96
C THR A 885 23.94 25.02 -9.59
N GLN A 886 22.86 25.71 -9.18
CA GLN A 886 22.49 27.01 -9.75
C GLN A 886 23.22 28.19 -9.11
N THR A 887 23.26 29.31 -9.85
CA THR A 887 23.76 30.60 -9.36
C THR A 887 22.84 31.19 -8.29
N VAL A 888 23.38 32.06 -7.42
CA VAL A 888 22.57 32.73 -6.38
C VAL A 888 21.50 33.63 -7.00
N SER A 889 21.79 34.27 -8.14
CA SER A 889 20.81 35.08 -8.87
C SER A 889 19.61 34.26 -9.34
N ASP A 890 19.84 33.07 -9.92
CA ASP A 890 18.75 32.20 -10.37
C ASP A 890 17.94 31.70 -9.17
N LEU A 891 18.62 31.30 -8.10
CA LEU A 891 17.96 30.87 -6.87
C LEU A 891 17.13 32.00 -6.23
N GLN A 892 17.61 33.23 -6.25
CA GLN A 892 16.88 34.40 -5.73
C GLN A 892 15.63 34.68 -6.57
N CYS A 893 15.68 34.50 -7.89
CA CYS A 893 14.50 34.60 -8.76
C CYS A 893 13.48 33.47 -8.50
N MET A 894 13.96 32.23 -8.28
CA MET A 894 13.10 31.08 -7.99
C MET A 894 12.48 31.14 -6.59
N PHE A 895 13.25 31.63 -5.62
CA PHE A 895 12.89 31.68 -4.21
C PHE A 895 12.93 33.12 -3.68
N PRO A 896 12.05 34.01 -4.17
CA PRO A 896 12.10 35.44 -3.85
C PRO A 896 11.91 35.73 -2.36
N ASN A 897 11.24 34.83 -1.64
CA ASN A 897 10.99 34.94 -0.20
C ASN A 897 12.20 34.56 0.67
N PHE A 898 13.27 34.02 0.08
CA PHE A 898 14.48 33.63 0.78
C PHE A 898 15.58 34.65 0.50
N HIS A 899 16.30 35.08 1.53
CA HIS A 899 17.46 35.93 1.36
C HIS A 899 18.71 35.06 1.25
N LEU A 900 19.30 35.00 0.05
CA LEU A 900 20.50 34.21 -0.21
C LEU A 900 21.72 35.12 -0.27
N ASP A 901 22.75 34.79 0.49
CA ASP A 901 24.02 35.52 0.48
C ASP A 901 24.78 35.25 -0.84
N PRO A 902 25.05 36.28 -1.67
CA PRO A 902 25.82 36.12 -2.90
C PRO A 902 27.27 35.65 -2.65
N GLN A 903 27.83 35.93 -1.47
CA GLN A 903 29.20 35.56 -1.12
C GLN A 903 29.32 34.08 -0.71
N ASN A 904 28.25 33.51 -0.17
CA ASN A 904 28.20 32.14 0.33
C ASN A 904 26.99 31.39 -0.25
N PRO A 905 27.10 30.85 -1.49
CA PRO A 905 25.97 30.17 -2.13
C PRO A 905 25.51 28.94 -1.32
N PRO A 906 24.20 28.71 -1.19
CA PRO A 906 23.66 27.61 -0.40
C PRO A 906 24.02 26.26 -1.03
N LYS A 907 24.88 25.50 -0.33
CA LYS A 907 25.26 24.14 -0.73
C LYS A 907 24.15 23.14 -0.44
N PHE A 908 24.26 21.91 -0.98
CA PHE A 908 23.29 20.84 -0.73
C PHE A 908 22.89 20.65 0.76
N PRO A 909 23.83 20.66 1.74
CA PRO A 909 23.46 20.51 3.15
C PRO A 909 22.52 21.58 3.69
N TYR A 910 22.58 22.80 3.15
CA TYR A 910 21.65 23.88 3.49
C TYR A 910 20.21 23.45 3.18
N TRP A 911 19.98 22.98 1.95
CA TRP A 911 18.65 22.59 1.48
C TRP A 911 18.07 21.42 2.26
N LEU A 912 18.87 20.42 2.62
CA LEU A 912 18.38 19.25 3.35
C LEU A 912 18.26 19.48 4.87
N PHE A 913 19.21 20.18 5.50
CA PHE A 913 19.33 20.23 6.96
C PHE A 913 19.07 21.60 7.59
N GLN A 914 19.00 22.67 6.80
CA GLN A 914 18.73 24.02 7.32
C GLN A 914 17.37 24.58 6.85
N THR A 915 16.73 23.96 5.86
CA THR A 915 15.35 24.31 5.48
C THR A 915 14.32 23.48 6.25
N ILE A 916 13.19 24.09 6.60
CA ILE A 916 12.07 23.41 7.26
C ILE A 916 11.58 22.24 6.40
N THR A 917 11.45 22.45 5.08
CA THR A 917 11.04 21.43 4.11
C THR A 917 12.00 20.23 4.08
N GLY A 918 13.31 20.47 4.11
CA GLY A 918 14.33 19.41 4.08
C GLY A 918 14.32 18.57 5.35
N ILE A 919 14.38 19.23 6.52
CA ILE A 919 14.43 18.55 7.83
C ILE A 919 13.16 17.72 8.05
N THR A 920 11.99 18.33 7.85
CA THR A 920 10.70 17.63 8.00
C THR A 920 10.59 16.48 7.00
N GLY A 921 11.07 16.66 5.76
CA GLY A 921 11.13 15.60 4.75
C GLY A 921 11.96 14.40 5.20
N ALA A 922 13.15 14.63 5.75
CA ALA A 922 14.01 13.55 6.27
C ALA A 922 13.35 12.79 7.43
N PHE A 923 12.74 13.50 8.38
CA PHE A 923 11.99 12.88 9.48
C PHE A 923 10.74 12.13 9.00
N LEU A 924 10.03 12.64 7.99
CA LEU A 924 8.91 11.94 7.37
C LEU A 924 9.34 10.61 6.75
N VAL A 925 10.48 10.56 6.05
CA VAL A 925 11.03 9.31 5.50
C VAL A 925 11.33 8.31 6.62
N ILE A 926 11.92 8.75 7.73
CA ILE A 926 12.21 7.91 8.91
C ILE A 926 10.93 7.32 9.50
N VAL A 927 9.91 8.17 9.77
CA VAL A 927 8.64 7.74 10.36
C VAL A 927 7.87 6.81 9.42
N LEU A 928 7.79 7.14 8.12
CA LEU A 928 7.15 6.29 7.11
C LEU A 928 7.86 4.94 7.01
N SER A 929 9.19 4.91 7.02
CA SER A 929 9.97 3.68 6.97
C SER A 929 9.66 2.77 8.16
N LEU A 930 9.61 3.32 9.38
CA LEU A 930 9.22 2.57 10.58
C LEU A 930 7.78 2.05 10.48
N MET A 931 6.83 2.90 10.07
CA MET A 931 5.42 2.50 9.96
C MET A 931 5.22 1.38 8.94
N TYR A 932 5.77 1.51 7.73
CA TYR A 932 5.55 0.55 6.65
C TYR A 932 6.27 -0.78 6.89
N VAL A 933 7.53 -0.77 7.35
CA VAL A 933 8.30 -2.01 7.62
C VAL A 933 7.58 -2.89 8.66
N PHE A 934 7.09 -2.29 9.73
CA PHE A 934 6.37 -3.01 10.78
C PHE A 934 4.89 -3.28 10.45
N ALA A 935 4.32 -2.64 9.42
CA ALA A 935 2.97 -2.93 8.92
C ALA A 935 2.91 -4.10 7.93
N ILE A 936 4.05 -4.58 7.41
CA ILE A 936 4.11 -5.76 6.52
C ILE A 936 3.44 -6.97 7.17
N GLN A 937 2.77 -7.80 6.36
CA GLN A 937 2.03 -8.97 6.84
C GLN A 937 2.90 -9.94 7.67
N PHE A 938 4.19 -10.06 7.35
CA PHE A 938 5.18 -10.81 8.11
C PHE A 938 5.35 -10.25 9.54
N ALA A 939 5.58 -8.95 9.69
CA ALA A 939 5.74 -8.28 10.97
C ALA A 939 4.47 -8.39 11.84
N ARG A 940 3.29 -8.17 11.24
CA ARG A 940 2.00 -8.31 11.94
C ARG A 940 1.76 -9.70 12.50
N ARG A 941 2.17 -10.75 11.78
CA ARG A 941 2.04 -12.15 12.23
C ARG A 941 2.98 -12.49 13.39
N HIS A 942 4.21 -11.98 13.35
CA HIS A 942 5.25 -12.39 14.30
C HIS A 942 5.50 -11.42 15.45
N VAL A 943 5.22 -10.11 15.32
CA VAL A 943 5.51 -9.07 16.33
C VAL A 943 4.42 -8.00 16.34
N PHE A 944 3.17 -8.39 16.61
CA PHE A 944 2.01 -7.48 16.59
C PHE A 944 2.16 -6.24 17.50
N ASN A 945 2.78 -6.37 18.67
CA ASN A 945 2.98 -5.23 19.57
C ASN A 945 3.89 -4.14 18.97
N ALA A 946 4.91 -4.53 18.22
CA ALA A 946 5.79 -3.60 17.52
C ALA A 946 5.03 -2.91 16.37
N PHE A 947 4.23 -3.66 15.62
CA PHE A 947 3.29 -3.11 14.63
C PHE A 947 2.38 -2.05 15.25
N TRP A 948 1.73 -2.34 16.38
CA TRP A 948 0.80 -1.39 17.01
C TRP A 948 1.50 -0.10 17.48
N LYS A 949 2.68 -0.21 18.12
CA LYS A 949 3.45 0.96 18.57
C LYS A 949 3.90 1.84 17.41
N THR A 950 4.46 1.23 16.36
CA THR A 950 4.95 1.96 15.18
C THR A 950 3.82 2.56 14.37
N HIS A 951 2.70 1.85 14.20
CA HIS A 951 1.55 2.36 13.46
C HIS A 951 0.86 3.53 14.16
N ASN A 952 0.94 3.63 15.50
CA ASN A 952 0.46 4.79 16.27
C ASN A 952 1.35 6.05 16.14
N LEU A 953 2.40 6.03 15.33
CA LEU A 953 3.18 7.22 14.98
C LEU A 953 2.46 8.12 13.95
N TYR A 954 1.28 7.72 13.46
CA TYR A 954 0.51 8.52 12.50
C TYR A 954 0.20 9.97 12.94
N PRO A 955 -0.01 10.32 14.23
CA PRO A 955 -0.19 11.72 14.62
C PRO A 955 1.08 12.54 14.38
N ILE A 956 2.25 11.97 14.70
CA ILE A 956 3.56 12.58 14.43
C ILE A 956 3.74 12.74 12.92
N LEU A 957 3.35 11.74 12.12
CA LEU A 957 3.36 11.81 10.67
C LEU A 957 2.56 13.02 10.15
N TYR A 958 1.30 13.22 10.60
CA TYR A 958 0.49 14.34 10.14
C TYR A 958 1.02 15.70 10.61
N ILE A 959 1.54 15.81 11.84
CA ILE A 959 2.20 17.04 12.32
C ILE A 959 3.38 17.39 11.39
N LEU A 960 4.21 16.40 11.07
CA LEU A 960 5.34 16.59 10.17
C LEU A 960 4.90 16.93 8.74
N ILE A 961 3.82 16.35 8.21
CA ILE A 961 3.28 16.71 6.87
C ILE A 961 2.83 18.17 6.85
N ILE A 962 2.15 18.64 7.91
CA ILE A 962 1.72 20.05 8.02
C ILE A 962 2.94 20.96 8.06
N LEU A 963 3.92 20.67 8.93
CA LEU A 963 5.16 21.45 9.03
C LEU A 963 5.95 21.44 7.71
N HIS A 964 5.94 20.32 6.99
CA HIS A 964 6.60 20.19 5.70
C HIS A 964 6.03 21.13 4.64
N GLY A 965 4.71 21.34 4.62
CA GLY A 965 4.05 22.28 3.71
C GLY A 965 4.25 23.76 4.08
N ILE A 966 4.42 24.08 5.36
CA ILE A 966 4.53 25.46 5.86
C ILE A 966 5.81 26.16 5.35
N GLY A 967 6.85 25.41 4.99
CA GLY A 967 8.08 26.01 4.47
C GLY A 967 7.94 26.76 3.14
N GLN A 968 6.78 26.66 2.47
CA GLN A 968 6.39 27.48 1.30
C GLN A 968 7.48 27.63 0.22
N LEU A 969 8.27 26.57 0.01
CA LEU A 969 9.43 26.66 -0.87
C LEU A 969 9.06 26.81 -2.35
N ILE A 970 8.02 26.10 -2.80
CA ILE A 970 7.59 26.08 -4.22
C ILE A 970 6.16 26.60 -4.40
N GLN A 971 5.29 26.33 -3.43
CA GLN A 971 3.87 26.71 -3.47
C GLN A 971 3.33 26.85 -2.06
N GLU A 972 2.17 27.49 -1.95
CA GLU A 972 1.40 27.56 -0.71
C GLU A 972 0.92 26.17 -0.24
N PRO A 973 0.74 25.96 1.08
CA PRO A 973 0.43 24.65 1.63
C PRO A 973 -1.02 24.23 1.30
N ILE A 974 -1.24 23.45 0.25
CA ILE A 974 -2.59 22.96 -0.13
C ILE A 974 -3.11 21.76 0.66
N PHE A 975 -2.30 21.18 1.57
CA PHE A 975 -2.65 19.94 2.27
C PHE A 975 -3.94 20.04 3.11
N TYR A 976 -4.20 21.21 3.71
CA TYR A 976 -5.36 21.39 4.59
C TYR A 976 -6.70 21.22 3.86
N TYR A 977 -6.77 21.53 2.55
CA TYR A 977 -7.97 21.32 1.73
C TYR A 977 -8.38 19.84 1.67
N PHE A 978 -7.40 18.94 1.57
CA PHE A 978 -7.65 17.50 1.56
C PHE A 978 -7.86 16.94 2.97
N PHE A 979 -7.14 17.47 3.96
CA PHE A 979 -7.02 16.87 5.28
C PHE A 979 -8.15 17.24 6.26
N LEU A 980 -8.69 18.46 6.20
CA LEU A 980 -9.58 19.00 7.24
C LEU A 980 -10.85 18.14 7.43
N GLY A 981 -11.57 17.83 6.35
CA GLY A 981 -12.79 17.02 6.40
C GLY A 981 -12.55 15.62 6.98
N PRO A 982 -11.63 14.82 6.41
CA PRO A 982 -11.27 13.50 6.95
C PRO A 982 -10.78 13.52 8.41
N CYS A 983 -10.00 14.53 8.80
CA CYS A 983 -9.49 14.67 10.16
C CYS A 983 -10.63 14.94 11.16
N VAL A 984 -11.55 15.85 10.85
CA VAL A 984 -12.71 16.14 11.70
C VAL A 984 -13.59 14.90 11.86
N LEU A 985 -13.87 14.18 10.77
CA LEU A 985 -14.67 12.96 10.85
C LEU A 985 -13.99 11.87 11.69
N PHE A 986 -12.68 11.67 11.50
CA PHE A 986 -11.91 10.68 12.25
C PHE A 986 -11.81 11.01 13.74
N THR A 987 -11.64 12.29 14.08
CA THR A 987 -11.57 12.73 15.49
C THR A 987 -12.93 12.54 16.19
N ILE A 988 -14.04 12.90 15.55
CA ILE A 988 -15.39 12.63 16.07
C ILE A 988 -15.60 11.12 16.25
N ASP A 989 -15.29 10.30 15.23
CA ASP A 989 -15.39 8.84 15.32
C ASP A 989 -14.58 8.30 16.50
N ARG A 990 -13.36 8.80 16.69
CA ARG A 990 -12.49 8.37 17.78
C ARG A 990 -13.02 8.77 19.15
N LEU A 991 -13.57 9.97 19.31
CA LEU A 991 -14.21 10.42 20.55
C LEU A 991 -15.40 9.53 20.90
N ILE A 992 -16.25 9.18 19.92
CA ILE A 992 -17.36 8.25 20.12
C ILE A 992 -16.84 6.87 20.54
N SER A 993 -15.77 6.34 19.93
CA SER A 993 -15.17 5.06 20.34
C SER A 993 -14.61 5.08 21.77
N VAL A 994 -14.05 6.21 22.22
CA VAL A 994 -13.52 6.36 23.58
C VAL A 994 -14.64 6.50 24.61
N SER A 995 -15.77 7.12 24.23
CA SER A 995 -16.94 7.28 25.12
C SER A 995 -17.64 5.97 25.48
N ARG A 996 -17.46 4.89 24.70
CA ARG A 996 -18.12 3.59 24.93
C ARG A 996 -17.48 2.82 26.07
N LYS A 997 -18.33 2.34 27.00
CA LYS A 997 -17.91 1.48 28.11
C LYS A 997 -17.65 0.05 27.60
N LYS A 998 -16.40 -0.39 27.70
CA LYS A 998 -15.98 -1.76 27.38
C LYS A 998 -16.16 -2.66 28.61
N VAL A 999 -16.82 -3.80 28.45
CA VAL A 999 -17.14 -4.70 29.56
C VAL A 999 -16.14 -5.86 29.58
N GLU A 1000 -15.55 -6.15 30.73
CA GLU A 1000 -14.70 -7.33 30.93
C GLU A 1000 -15.55 -8.52 31.36
N ILE A 1001 -15.43 -9.66 30.66
CA ILE A 1001 -16.28 -10.84 30.87
C ILE A 1001 -15.41 -12.11 30.97
N PRO A 1002 -15.64 -12.98 31.97
CA PRO A 1002 -15.02 -14.30 32.03
C PRO A 1002 -15.68 -15.29 31.06
N VAL A 1003 -14.87 -16.15 30.43
CA VAL A 1003 -15.35 -17.25 29.59
C VAL A 1003 -15.74 -18.43 30.49
N ILE A 1004 -16.94 -18.98 30.26
CA ILE A 1004 -17.51 -20.12 31.01
C ILE A 1004 -17.06 -21.43 30.37
N LYS A 1005 -17.18 -21.53 29.05
CA LYS A 1005 -16.92 -22.75 28.29
C LYS A 1005 -16.20 -22.42 26.98
N ALA A 1006 -15.23 -23.25 26.62
CA ALA A 1006 -14.53 -23.14 25.34
C ALA A 1006 -14.37 -24.53 24.72
N GLU A 1007 -14.94 -24.73 23.53
CA GLU A 1007 -14.88 -26.00 22.80
C GLU A 1007 -14.19 -25.82 21.44
N LEU A 1008 -13.31 -26.77 21.12
CA LEU A 1008 -12.63 -26.84 19.84
C LEU A 1008 -13.39 -27.77 18.90
N LEU A 1009 -14.32 -27.20 18.14
CA LEU A 1009 -15.10 -27.95 17.16
C LEU A 1009 -14.24 -28.39 15.96
N PRO A 1010 -14.67 -29.43 15.22
CA PRO A 1010 -14.06 -29.85 13.96
C PRO A 1010 -13.94 -28.72 12.93
N SER A 1011 -13.13 -28.94 11.88
CA SER A 1011 -12.94 -27.97 10.79
C SER A 1011 -12.40 -26.58 11.20
N GLY A 1012 -11.83 -26.45 12.40
CA GLY A 1012 -11.15 -25.24 12.85
C GLY A 1012 -12.08 -24.15 13.39
N VAL A 1013 -13.20 -24.52 14.01
CA VAL A 1013 -14.15 -23.59 14.65
C VAL A 1013 -14.04 -23.64 16.17
N THR A 1014 -13.92 -22.49 16.82
CA THR A 1014 -13.86 -22.37 18.29
C THR A 1014 -15.19 -21.84 18.79
N HIS A 1015 -15.86 -22.63 19.63
CA HIS A 1015 -17.08 -22.24 20.31
C HIS A 1015 -16.72 -21.65 21.68
N LEU A 1016 -17.07 -20.39 21.91
CA LEU A 1016 -16.86 -19.70 23.18
C LEU A 1016 -18.19 -19.31 23.79
N GLU A 1017 -18.39 -19.66 25.05
CA GLU A 1017 -19.57 -19.31 25.84
C GLU A 1017 -19.14 -18.49 27.06
N PHE A 1018 -19.79 -17.36 27.28
CA PHE A 1018 -19.46 -16.42 28.36
C PHE A 1018 -20.71 -15.79 28.95
N ARG A 1019 -20.61 -15.35 30.21
CA ARG A 1019 -21.76 -14.85 30.97
C ARG A 1019 -22.29 -13.55 30.36
N ARG A 1020 -23.61 -13.43 30.20
CA ARG A 1020 -24.24 -12.19 29.77
C ARG A 1020 -24.11 -11.09 30.84
N PRO A 1021 -23.71 -9.85 30.49
CA PRO A 1021 -23.74 -8.73 31.42
C PRO A 1021 -25.18 -8.33 31.79
N ASN A 1022 -25.42 -7.90 33.03
CA ASN A 1022 -26.77 -7.63 33.56
C ASN A 1022 -27.61 -6.63 32.73
N ASN A 1023 -26.98 -5.66 32.06
CA ASN A 1023 -27.66 -4.64 31.23
C ASN A 1023 -27.39 -4.83 29.73
N PHE A 1024 -27.10 -6.07 29.29
CA PHE A 1024 -26.80 -6.36 27.89
C PHE A 1024 -28.05 -6.86 27.18
N GLU A 1025 -28.82 -5.96 26.57
CA GLU A 1025 -29.94 -6.31 25.69
C GLU A 1025 -29.48 -6.33 24.23
N TYR A 1026 -29.82 -7.40 23.52
CA TYR A 1026 -29.50 -7.55 22.10
C TYR A 1026 -30.64 -8.26 21.37
N LYS A 1027 -30.70 -8.07 20.06
CA LYS A 1027 -31.63 -8.74 19.14
C LYS A 1027 -30.89 -9.82 18.34
N SER A 1028 -31.60 -10.85 17.92
CA SER A 1028 -31.03 -11.91 17.07
C SER A 1028 -30.48 -11.35 15.78
N GLY A 1029 -29.30 -11.83 15.38
CA GLY A 1029 -28.57 -11.34 14.21
C GLY A 1029 -27.55 -10.24 14.52
N GLN A 1030 -27.59 -9.62 15.70
CA GLN A 1030 -26.57 -8.66 16.11
C GLN A 1030 -25.20 -9.31 16.36
N TRP A 1031 -24.16 -8.51 16.28
CA TRP A 1031 -22.77 -8.92 16.48
C TRP A 1031 -22.08 -8.04 17.53
N VAL A 1032 -20.96 -8.54 18.03
CA VAL A 1032 -20.17 -7.90 19.09
C VAL A 1032 -18.71 -7.84 18.67
N ARG A 1033 -17.96 -6.93 19.26
CA ARG A 1033 -16.51 -6.89 19.16
C ARG A 1033 -15.91 -7.49 20.41
N ILE A 1034 -14.96 -8.41 20.21
CA ILE A 1034 -14.21 -9.00 21.32
C ILE A 1034 -12.72 -8.66 21.21
N ALA A 1035 -12.09 -8.45 22.36
CA ALA A 1035 -10.63 -8.42 22.50
C ALA A 1035 -10.18 -9.38 23.60
N CYS A 1036 -8.99 -9.95 23.44
CA CYS A 1036 -8.50 -11.01 24.30
C CYS A 1036 -7.25 -10.57 25.05
N MET A 1037 -7.28 -10.55 26.38
CA MET A 1037 -6.25 -9.96 27.24
C MET A 1037 -4.83 -10.51 27.01
N PRO A 1038 -4.59 -11.84 27.00
CA PRO A 1038 -3.25 -12.39 26.81
C PRO A 1038 -2.66 -12.20 25.40
N LEU A 1039 -3.50 -11.84 24.41
CA LEU A 1039 -3.06 -11.55 23.04
C LEU A 1039 -2.78 -10.06 22.90
N ASN A 1040 -3.82 -9.23 23.04
CA ASN A 1040 -3.76 -7.77 23.07
C ASN A 1040 -5.14 -7.23 23.48
N ALA A 1041 -5.20 -6.49 24.59
CA ALA A 1041 -6.45 -5.88 25.08
C ALA A 1041 -7.04 -4.80 24.15
N ASN A 1042 -6.23 -4.26 23.23
CA ASN A 1042 -6.61 -3.17 22.34
C ASN A 1042 -6.99 -3.63 20.92
N GLU A 1043 -6.93 -4.93 20.62
CA GLU A 1043 -7.26 -5.46 19.30
C GLU A 1043 -8.66 -6.10 19.29
N TYR A 1044 -9.64 -5.33 18.82
CA TYR A 1044 -11.06 -5.73 18.76
C TYR A 1044 -11.42 -6.31 17.39
N HIS A 1045 -12.07 -7.48 17.39
CA HIS A 1045 -12.56 -8.18 16.20
C HIS A 1045 -14.07 -8.44 16.28
N PRO A 1046 -14.83 -8.25 15.17
CA PRO A 1046 -16.28 -8.45 15.14
C PRO A 1046 -16.67 -9.93 14.98
N PHE A 1047 -17.66 -10.38 15.75
CA PHE A 1047 -18.27 -11.72 15.63
C PHE A 1047 -19.77 -11.66 15.93
N THR A 1048 -20.58 -12.33 15.11
CA THR A 1048 -22.02 -12.48 15.30
C THR A 1048 -22.34 -13.34 16.52
N LEU A 1049 -23.32 -12.91 17.31
CA LEU A 1049 -23.83 -13.70 18.43
C LEU A 1049 -24.62 -14.89 17.87
N SER A 1050 -24.19 -16.12 18.21
CA SER A 1050 -24.91 -17.34 17.85
C SER A 1050 -26.00 -17.69 18.87
N SER A 1051 -25.89 -17.17 20.10
CA SER A 1051 -26.88 -17.34 21.17
C SER A 1051 -28.15 -16.56 20.89
N ALA A 1052 -29.30 -17.07 21.33
CA ALA A 1052 -30.56 -16.35 21.25
C ALA A 1052 -30.73 -15.34 22.41
N PRO A 1053 -31.46 -14.23 22.22
CA PRO A 1053 -31.62 -13.18 23.25
C PRO A 1053 -32.21 -13.63 24.60
N HIS A 1054 -32.86 -14.79 24.64
CA HIS A 1054 -33.43 -15.36 25.86
C HIS A 1054 -32.44 -16.25 26.64
N GLU A 1055 -31.30 -16.62 26.04
CA GLU A 1055 -30.27 -17.42 26.71
C GLU A 1055 -29.54 -16.58 27.77
N GLU A 1056 -29.18 -17.21 28.91
CA GLU A 1056 -28.45 -16.55 30.01
C GLU A 1056 -26.98 -16.29 29.66
N ASN A 1057 -26.42 -17.10 28.77
CA ASN A 1057 -25.03 -17.00 28.32
C ASN A 1057 -24.98 -16.54 26.86
N LEU A 1058 -23.91 -15.83 26.51
CA LEU A 1058 -23.62 -15.42 25.15
C LEU A 1058 -22.67 -16.43 24.50
N SER A 1059 -22.96 -16.84 23.27
CA SER A 1059 -22.13 -17.78 22.52
C SER A 1059 -21.60 -17.18 21.21
N LEU A 1060 -20.36 -17.55 20.87
CA LEU A 1060 -19.68 -17.16 19.64
C LEU A 1060 -19.04 -18.38 18.94
N HIS A 1061 -19.26 -18.49 17.64
CA HIS A 1061 -18.62 -19.49 16.77
C HIS A 1061 -17.53 -18.84 15.90
N ILE A 1062 -16.27 -18.97 16.30
CA ILE A 1062 -15.13 -18.27 15.70
C ILE A 1062 -14.34 -19.20 14.78
N ARG A 1063 -14.27 -18.87 13.49
CA ARG A 1063 -13.49 -19.63 12.51
C ARG A 1063 -12.00 -19.23 12.54
N ALA A 1064 -11.10 -20.22 12.47
CA ALA A 1064 -9.66 -19.98 12.45
C ALA A 1064 -9.14 -19.58 11.05
N VAL A 1065 -9.45 -18.35 10.60
CA VAL A 1065 -9.08 -17.83 9.28
C VAL A 1065 -7.83 -16.93 9.26
N GLY A 1066 -7.54 -16.23 10.36
CA GLY A 1066 -6.44 -15.27 10.46
C GLY A 1066 -5.53 -15.49 11.67
N PRO A 1067 -4.41 -14.75 11.76
CA PRO A 1067 -3.43 -14.91 12.84
C PRO A 1067 -4.04 -14.73 14.23
N TRP A 1068 -4.91 -13.74 14.41
CA TRP A 1068 -5.60 -13.49 15.67
C TRP A 1068 -6.52 -14.66 16.05
N THR A 1069 -7.40 -15.10 15.15
CA THR A 1069 -8.33 -16.23 15.40
C THR A 1069 -7.61 -17.56 15.61
N THR A 1070 -6.50 -17.81 14.92
CA THR A 1070 -5.70 -19.03 15.12
C THR A 1070 -4.95 -19.00 16.46
N ASN A 1071 -4.45 -17.82 16.86
CA ASN A 1071 -3.83 -17.65 18.16
C ASN A 1071 -4.85 -17.73 19.30
N LEU A 1072 -6.07 -17.20 19.09
CA LEU A 1072 -7.20 -17.34 20.00
C LEU A 1072 -7.54 -18.83 20.19
N ARG A 1073 -7.72 -19.57 19.07
CA ARG A 1073 -7.97 -21.02 19.09
C ARG A 1073 -6.87 -21.77 19.84
N ARG A 1074 -5.61 -21.45 19.58
CA ARG A 1074 -4.46 -22.06 20.27
C ARG A 1074 -4.46 -21.72 21.77
N MET A 1075 -4.85 -20.52 22.15
CA MET A 1075 -4.85 -20.09 23.54
C MET A 1075 -5.97 -20.74 24.36
N TYR A 1076 -7.16 -20.88 23.77
CA TYR A 1076 -8.29 -21.63 24.35
C TYR A 1076 -8.19 -23.14 24.14
N ASP A 1077 -7.05 -23.62 23.65
CA ASP A 1077 -6.79 -25.06 23.56
C ASP A 1077 -6.73 -25.64 24.98
N PRO A 1078 -7.54 -26.67 25.31
CA PRO A 1078 -7.51 -27.34 26.61
C PRO A 1078 -6.08 -27.76 27.02
N ASN A 1079 -5.22 -28.00 26.04
CA ASN A 1079 -3.82 -28.38 26.22
C ASN A 1079 -2.93 -27.29 26.81
N ASN A 1080 -3.25 -26.01 26.57
CA ASN A 1080 -2.48 -24.85 27.06
C ASN A 1080 -3.03 -24.28 28.38
N LEU A 1081 -4.26 -24.64 28.74
CA LEU A 1081 -4.95 -24.20 29.95
C LEU A 1081 -4.72 -25.18 31.12
N GLN A 1082 -3.48 -25.55 31.40
CA GLN A 1082 -3.19 -26.42 32.54
C GLN A 1082 -3.29 -25.61 33.86
N ARG A 1083 -4.40 -25.79 34.59
CA ARG A 1083 -4.68 -25.27 35.96
C ARG A 1083 -5.03 -23.78 36.12
N HIS A 1084 -5.36 -23.04 35.07
CA HIS A 1084 -5.77 -21.62 35.20
C HIS A 1084 -7.17 -21.40 34.64
N ALA A 1085 -7.91 -20.44 35.24
CA ALA A 1085 -9.20 -19.99 34.73
C ALA A 1085 -9.08 -19.51 33.28
N TYR A 1086 -10.14 -19.68 32.49
CA TYR A 1086 -10.15 -19.22 31.11
C TYR A 1086 -9.77 -17.73 31.01
N PRO A 1087 -8.96 -17.34 29.99
CA PRO A 1087 -8.65 -15.95 29.75
C PRO A 1087 -9.91 -15.11 29.63
N LYS A 1088 -9.90 -13.95 30.27
CA LYS A 1088 -10.99 -12.99 30.18
C LYS A 1088 -10.98 -12.25 28.83
N ILE A 1089 -12.16 -11.87 28.38
CA ILE A 1089 -12.37 -11.12 27.14
C ILE A 1089 -13.00 -9.76 27.44
N TYR A 1090 -12.68 -8.76 26.61
CA TYR A 1090 -13.43 -7.51 26.55
C TYR A 1090 -14.52 -7.63 25.50
N LEU A 1091 -15.73 -7.26 25.88
CA LEU A 1091 -16.90 -7.19 25.00
C LEU A 1091 -17.24 -5.72 24.75
N ASP A 1092 -17.50 -5.40 23.49
CA ASP A 1092 -17.97 -4.11 23.01
C ASP A 1092 -19.12 -4.34 22.01
N GLY A 1093 -20.28 -3.71 22.23
CA GLY A 1093 -21.51 -3.96 21.49
C GLY A 1093 -22.75 -3.99 22.40
N PRO A 1094 -23.92 -4.39 21.89
CA PRO A 1094 -24.14 -5.00 20.57
C PRO A 1094 -24.11 -4.00 19.40
N TYR A 1095 -23.80 -4.52 18.21
CA TYR A 1095 -23.74 -3.82 16.92
C TYR A 1095 -24.63 -4.53 15.89
N GLY A 1096 -25.07 -3.81 14.86
CA GLY A 1096 -26.08 -4.31 13.93
C GLY A 1096 -27.47 -3.83 14.32
N GLU A 1097 -28.31 -3.44 13.36
CA GLU A 1097 -29.74 -3.30 13.59
C GLU A 1097 -30.38 -4.69 13.44
N GLY A 1098 -31.07 -5.17 14.48
CA GLY A 1098 -31.83 -6.41 14.41
C GLY A 1098 -33.12 -6.19 13.63
N HIS A 1099 -33.02 -6.04 12.30
CA HIS A 1099 -34.17 -6.01 11.40
C HIS A 1099 -34.87 -7.37 11.45
N GLN A 1100 -35.75 -7.50 12.43
CA GLN A 1100 -36.48 -8.73 12.71
C GLN A 1100 -37.84 -8.77 12.00
N ASP A 1101 -37.99 -8.12 10.85
CA ASP A 1101 -39.30 -7.87 10.26
C ASP A 1101 -40.05 -9.14 9.81
N TRP A 1102 -39.42 -10.31 9.84
CA TRP A 1102 -40.05 -11.60 9.55
C TRP A 1102 -41.29 -11.90 10.40
N PHE A 1103 -41.40 -11.37 11.63
CA PHE A 1103 -42.60 -11.58 12.45
C PHE A 1103 -43.82 -10.76 11.99
N ARG A 1104 -43.64 -9.77 11.09
CA ARG A 1104 -44.72 -8.90 10.58
C ARG A 1104 -45.51 -9.51 9.42
N TYR A 1105 -45.01 -10.60 8.83
CA TYR A 1105 -45.61 -11.25 7.67
C TYR A 1105 -46.19 -12.61 8.06
N ASP A 1106 -47.29 -13.02 7.43
CA ASP A 1106 -47.92 -14.33 7.67
C ASP A 1106 -46.98 -15.49 7.30
N VAL A 1107 -46.23 -15.32 6.20
CA VAL A 1107 -45.24 -16.29 5.72
C VAL A 1107 -43.92 -15.58 5.40
N SER A 1108 -42.83 -16.11 5.94
CA SER A 1108 -41.48 -15.58 5.72
C SER A 1108 -40.52 -16.65 5.22
N VAL A 1109 -39.67 -16.29 4.25
CA VAL A 1109 -38.62 -17.15 3.71
C VAL A 1109 -37.27 -16.56 4.07
N LEU A 1110 -36.49 -17.27 4.89
CA LEU A 1110 -35.14 -16.89 5.29
C LEU A 1110 -34.12 -17.64 4.44
N VAL A 1111 -33.34 -16.94 3.62
CA VAL A 1111 -32.32 -17.52 2.73
C VAL A 1111 -30.92 -17.20 3.25
N GLY A 1112 -30.23 -18.20 3.79
CA GLY A 1112 -28.87 -18.08 4.32
C GLY A 1112 -27.82 -18.67 3.37
N GLY A 1113 -26.81 -17.86 3.01
CA GLY A 1113 -25.77 -18.25 2.06
C GLY A 1113 -24.35 -18.19 2.66
N GLY A 1114 -23.62 -19.30 2.60
CA GLY A 1114 -22.19 -19.34 2.97
C GLY A 1114 -21.90 -18.81 4.39
N ILE A 1115 -21.11 -17.73 4.51
CA ILE A 1115 -20.74 -17.15 5.82
C ILE A 1115 -21.89 -16.39 6.49
N GLY A 1116 -22.89 -15.95 5.73
CA GLY A 1116 -24.07 -15.23 6.22
C GLY A 1116 -25.05 -16.12 6.97
N ILE A 1117 -24.70 -17.39 7.24
CA ILE A 1117 -25.54 -18.35 7.95
C ILE A 1117 -25.51 -18.18 9.47
N THR A 1118 -24.40 -17.69 10.02
CA THR A 1118 -24.18 -17.57 11.48
C THR A 1118 -25.26 -16.76 12.22
N PRO A 1119 -25.75 -15.62 11.69
CA PRO A 1119 -26.85 -14.87 12.30
C PRO A 1119 -28.14 -15.69 12.43
N PHE A 1120 -28.42 -16.56 11.46
CA PHE A 1120 -29.65 -17.36 11.44
C PHE A 1120 -29.71 -18.39 12.57
N ALA A 1121 -28.58 -18.81 13.14
CA ALA A 1121 -28.58 -19.66 14.33
C ALA A 1121 -29.34 -18.99 15.50
N SER A 1122 -29.00 -17.73 15.79
CA SER A 1122 -29.67 -16.94 16.83
C SER A 1122 -31.12 -16.62 16.47
N ILE A 1123 -31.40 -16.35 15.20
CA ILE A 1123 -32.76 -16.03 14.71
C ILE A 1123 -33.69 -17.23 14.85
N LEU A 1124 -33.28 -18.42 14.40
CA LEU A 1124 -34.11 -19.63 14.44
C LEU A 1124 -34.44 -20.04 15.89
N LYS A 1125 -33.44 -20.01 16.78
CA LYS A 1125 -33.65 -20.27 18.20
C LYS A 1125 -34.64 -19.28 18.84
N ASP A 1126 -34.49 -17.99 18.53
CA ASP A 1126 -35.40 -16.95 19.03
C ASP A 1126 -36.84 -17.12 18.50
N ILE A 1127 -37.01 -17.50 17.24
CA ILE A 1127 -38.33 -17.78 16.64
C ILE A 1127 -39.04 -18.94 17.35
N VAL A 1128 -38.36 -20.07 17.52
CA VAL A 1128 -38.95 -21.26 18.17
C VAL A 1128 -39.27 -20.98 19.64
N PHE A 1129 -38.39 -20.25 20.34
CA PHE A 1129 -38.64 -19.84 21.71
C PHE A 1129 -39.87 -18.93 21.83
N LYS A 1130 -39.99 -17.90 20.98
CA LYS A 1130 -41.18 -17.03 20.95
C LYS A 1130 -42.47 -17.82 20.66
N SER A 1131 -42.39 -18.84 19.80
CA SER A 1131 -43.53 -19.72 19.46
C SER A 1131 -43.96 -20.56 20.66
N SER A 1132 -42.99 -21.07 21.44
CA SER A 1132 -43.26 -21.88 22.64
C SER A 1132 -44.00 -21.10 23.74
N LEU A 1133 -43.79 -19.78 23.81
CA LEU A 1133 -44.38 -18.89 24.83
C LEU A 1133 -45.86 -18.54 24.58
N LYS A 1134 -46.51 -19.12 23.56
CA LYS A 1134 -47.92 -18.82 23.16
C LYS A 1134 -48.23 -17.33 22.96
N HIS A 1135 -47.22 -16.49 22.74
CA HIS A 1135 -47.47 -15.12 22.27
C HIS A 1135 -48.11 -15.20 20.88
N LYS A 1136 -49.06 -14.29 20.58
CA LYS A 1136 -49.68 -14.17 19.25
C LYS A 1136 -48.61 -13.75 18.22
N ILE A 1137 -47.83 -14.71 17.71
CA ILE A 1137 -46.96 -14.51 16.56
C ILE A 1137 -47.86 -14.43 15.33
N PHE A 1138 -47.69 -13.36 14.56
CA PHE A 1138 -48.46 -13.15 13.32
C PHE A 1138 -47.98 -14.09 12.20
N CYS A 1139 -46.69 -14.41 12.17
CA CYS A 1139 -46.09 -15.39 11.28
C CYS A 1139 -46.61 -16.81 11.57
N ARG A 1140 -47.33 -17.39 10.60
CA ARG A 1140 -47.90 -18.74 10.64
C ARG A 1140 -46.90 -19.80 10.20
N LYS A 1141 -46.04 -19.48 9.23
CA LYS A 1141 -45.08 -20.43 8.65
C LYS A 1141 -43.78 -19.73 8.24
N LEU A 1142 -42.65 -20.37 8.51
CA LEU A 1142 -41.33 -19.88 8.17
C LEU A 1142 -40.52 -20.94 7.42
N TYR A 1143 -40.02 -20.58 6.25
CA TYR A 1143 -39.16 -21.45 5.45
C TYR A 1143 -37.72 -20.98 5.56
N PHE A 1144 -36.82 -21.85 6.01
CA PHE A 1144 -35.39 -21.56 6.09
C PHE A 1144 -34.63 -22.32 5.01
N ILE A 1145 -34.10 -21.59 4.03
CA ILE A 1145 -33.32 -22.13 2.93
C ILE A 1145 -31.83 -21.87 3.21
N TRP A 1146 -31.11 -22.93 3.52
CA TRP A 1146 -29.66 -22.86 3.69
C TRP A 1146 -28.95 -23.27 2.40
N VAL A 1147 -28.25 -22.33 1.76
CA VAL A 1147 -27.44 -22.59 0.55
C VAL A 1147 -25.96 -22.57 0.91
N THR A 1148 -25.28 -23.71 0.76
CA THR A 1148 -23.84 -23.79 0.99
C THR A 1148 -23.14 -24.65 -0.06
N ARG A 1149 -21.87 -24.35 -0.32
CA ARG A 1149 -21.03 -25.23 -1.15
C ARG A 1149 -20.74 -26.53 -0.41
N SER A 1150 -20.38 -26.46 0.87
CA SER A 1150 -20.04 -27.62 1.71
C SER A 1150 -20.37 -27.27 3.15
N GLN A 1151 -20.72 -28.28 3.94
CA GLN A 1151 -20.99 -28.11 5.38
C GLN A 1151 -19.70 -27.93 6.21
N LYS A 1152 -18.53 -28.02 5.58
CA LYS A 1152 -17.23 -27.84 6.25
C LYS A 1152 -17.15 -26.47 6.94
N GLN A 1153 -16.74 -26.43 8.21
CA GLN A 1153 -16.71 -25.25 9.10
C GLN A 1153 -18.07 -24.74 9.59
N PHE A 1154 -19.17 -25.35 9.16
CA PHE A 1154 -20.54 -25.02 9.56
C PHE A 1154 -21.29 -26.27 10.06
N GLU A 1155 -20.55 -27.30 10.49
CA GLU A 1155 -21.11 -28.56 10.97
C GLU A 1155 -21.98 -28.32 12.21
N TRP A 1156 -21.55 -27.41 13.09
CA TRP A 1156 -22.28 -26.98 14.28
C TRP A 1156 -23.67 -26.40 13.97
N MET A 1157 -23.90 -25.86 12.76
CA MET A 1157 -25.21 -25.37 12.36
C MET A 1157 -26.23 -26.52 12.24
N ILE A 1158 -25.80 -27.73 11.91
CA ILE A 1158 -26.66 -28.92 11.88
C ILE A 1158 -27.18 -29.24 13.29
N ASP A 1159 -26.31 -29.15 14.30
CA ASP A 1159 -26.70 -29.39 15.69
C ASP A 1159 -27.68 -28.32 16.18
N ILE A 1160 -27.49 -27.05 15.78
CA ILE A 1160 -28.46 -25.97 16.07
C ILE A 1160 -29.79 -26.21 15.36
N ILE A 1161 -29.79 -26.60 14.08
CA ILE A 1161 -31.03 -26.90 13.35
C ILE A 1161 -31.77 -28.07 13.99
N ARG A 1162 -31.04 -29.09 14.45
CA ARG A 1162 -31.62 -30.23 15.18
C ARG A 1162 -32.30 -29.76 16.47
N GLU A 1163 -31.63 -28.92 17.26
CA GLU A 1163 -32.19 -28.31 18.48
C GLU A 1163 -33.45 -27.47 18.18
N VAL A 1164 -33.46 -26.74 17.06
CA VAL A 1164 -34.61 -25.94 16.60
C VAL A 1164 -35.78 -26.83 16.19
N GLU A 1165 -35.55 -27.90 15.41
CA GLU A 1165 -36.58 -28.87 15.01
C GLU A 1165 -37.17 -29.66 16.19
N ASP A 1166 -36.35 -29.99 17.19
CA ASP A 1166 -36.79 -30.69 18.40
C ASP A 1166 -37.66 -29.81 19.30
N ASN A 1167 -37.35 -28.52 19.36
CA ASN A 1167 -38.11 -27.54 20.15
C ASN A 1167 -39.36 -27.00 19.42
N ASP A 1168 -39.45 -27.16 18.10
CA ASP A 1168 -40.59 -26.71 17.30
C ASP A 1168 -41.79 -27.66 17.40
N LYS A 1169 -42.62 -27.46 18.43
CA LYS A 1169 -43.86 -28.22 18.66
C LYS A 1169 -45.01 -27.83 17.73
N ASN A 1170 -44.94 -26.65 17.11
CA ASN A 1170 -46.03 -26.09 16.31
C ASN A 1170 -45.82 -26.28 14.80
N GLY A 1171 -44.66 -26.82 14.38
CA GLY A 1171 -44.29 -26.96 12.97
C GLY A 1171 -44.15 -25.62 12.26
N LEU A 1172 -43.69 -24.59 12.97
CA LEU A 1172 -43.54 -23.23 12.47
C LEU A 1172 -42.40 -23.13 11.44
N VAL A 1173 -41.29 -23.82 11.66
CA VAL A 1173 -40.06 -23.71 10.87
C VAL A 1173 -39.90 -24.96 9.99
N ASP A 1174 -39.75 -24.75 8.69
CA ASP A 1174 -39.40 -25.78 7.72
C ASP A 1174 -38.02 -25.48 7.11
N VAL A 1175 -37.08 -26.43 7.18
CA VAL A 1175 -35.70 -26.20 6.76
C VAL A 1175 -35.38 -26.99 5.49
N HIS A 1176 -34.77 -26.30 4.52
CA HIS A 1176 -34.25 -26.90 3.29
C HIS A 1176 -32.75 -26.59 3.16
N ILE A 1177 -31.94 -27.64 3.07
CA ILE A 1177 -30.49 -27.51 2.95
C ILE A 1177 -30.11 -27.79 1.49
N PHE A 1178 -29.41 -26.87 0.83
CA PHE A 1178 -28.92 -27.01 -0.53
C PHE A 1178 -27.40 -27.06 -0.55
N ILE A 1179 -26.86 -28.22 -0.96
CA ILE A 1179 -25.43 -28.42 -1.17
C ILE A 1179 -25.11 -28.19 -2.65
N THR A 1180 -24.41 -27.08 -2.96
CA THR A 1180 -24.11 -26.65 -4.33
C THR A 1180 -22.74 -27.11 -4.85
N GLN A 1181 -22.05 -28.01 -4.15
CA GLN A 1181 -20.81 -28.60 -4.66
C GLN A 1181 -21.11 -29.44 -5.91
N PHE A 1182 -20.15 -29.49 -6.83
CA PHE A 1182 -20.21 -30.42 -7.96
C PHE A 1182 -19.93 -31.86 -7.49
N TYR A 1183 -20.61 -32.85 -8.07
CA TYR A 1183 -20.46 -34.26 -7.70
C TYR A 1183 -19.00 -34.75 -7.73
N GLU A 1184 -18.21 -34.25 -8.69
CA GLU A 1184 -16.78 -34.58 -8.87
C GLU A 1184 -15.88 -34.05 -7.72
N LYS A 1185 -16.40 -33.12 -6.91
CA LYS A 1185 -15.67 -32.47 -5.80
C LYS A 1185 -16.28 -32.75 -4.44
N PHE A 1186 -17.17 -33.75 -4.32
CA PHE A 1186 -17.69 -34.18 -3.03
C PHE A 1186 -16.54 -34.68 -2.13
N ASP A 1187 -16.61 -34.30 -0.84
CA ASP A 1187 -15.84 -34.95 0.20
C ASP A 1187 -16.59 -36.21 0.68
N LEU A 1188 -15.91 -37.08 1.44
CA LEU A 1188 -16.52 -38.32 1.96
C LEU A 1188 -17.85 -38.03 2.68
N ARG A 1189 -17.85 -37.02 3.53
CA ARG A 1189 -19.04 -36.60 4.28
C ARG A 1189 -20.20 -36.23 3.37
N THR A 1190 -19.98 -35.40 2.34
CA THR A 1190 -21.02 -34.99 1.40
C THR A 1190 -21.53 -36.18 0.59
N THR A 1191 -20.65 -37.10 0.19
CA THR A 1191 -21.07 -38.31 -0.51
C THR A 1191 -21.89 -39.23 0.39
N MET A 1192 -21.48 -39.41 1.64
CA MET A 1192 -22.26 -40.20 2.61
C MET A 1192 -23.63 -39.55 2.86
N LEU A 1193 -23.67 -38.22 2.98
CA LEU A 1193 -24.92 -37.48 3.07
C LEU A 1193 -25.79 -37.71 1.83
N TYR A 1194 -25.20 -37.69 0.62
CA TYR A 1194 -25.92 -37.97 -0.63
C TYR A 1194 -26.49 -39.39 -0.67
N ILE A 1195 -25.72 -40.38 -0.24
CA ILE A 1195 -26.14 -41.78 -0.17
C ILE A 1195 -27.27 -41.95 0.85
N CYS A 1196 -27.08 -41.47 2.07
CA CYS A 1196 -28.07 -41.60 3.14
C CYS A 1196 -29.38 -40.87 2.84
N GLU A 1197 -29.33 -39.78 2.06
CA GLU A 1197 -30.51 -38.98 1.74
C GLU A 1197 -31.31 -39.53 0.56
N ARG A 1198 -30.64 -40.13 -0.45
CA ARG A 1198 -31.29 -40.56 -1.70
C ARG A 1198 -31.44 -42.08 -1.84
N HIS A 1199 -30.54 -42.85 -1.23
CA HIS A 1199 -30.46 -44.31 -1.40
C HIS A 1199 -30.83 -45.10 -0.14
N PHE A 1200 -31.03 -44.44 0.99
CA PHE A 1200 -31.52 -45.01 2.25
C PHE A 1200 -32.91 -44.49 2.62
N GLN A 1201 -33.63 -45.29 3.40
CA GLN A 1201 -34.90 -44.89 3.98
C GLN A 1201 -34.67 -44.07 5.24
N ARG A 1202 -35.53 -43.06 5.44
CA ARG A 1202 -35.49 -42.18 6.60
C ARG A 1202 -36.12 -42.88 7.80
N VAL A 1203 -35.40 -42.90 8.92
CA VAL A 1203 -35.88 -43.51 10.16
C VAL A 1203 -36.59 -42.42 10.97
N CYS A 1204 -37.86 -42.62 11.34
CA CYS A 1204 -38.71 -41.61 11.99
C CYS A 1204 -38.86 -40.30 11.18
N GLY A 1205 -38.77 -40.35 9.84
CA GLY A 1205 -38.71 -39.15 9.00
C GLY A 1205 -37.39 -38.37 9.08
N ARG A 1206 -36.39 -38.86 9.83
CA ARG A 1206 -35.05 -38.28 9.97
C ARG A 1206 -34.02 -38.96 9.06
N SER A 1207 -33.04 -38.19 8.61
CA SER A 1207 -31.89 -38.68 7.85
C SER A 1207 -30.93 -39.44 8.78
N LEU A 1208 -30.52 -40.66 8.41
CA LEU A 1208 -29.62 -41.52 9.22
C LEU A 1208 -28.28 -40.86 9.57
N PHE A 1209 -27.79 -39.96 8.72
CA PHE A 1209 -26.47 -39.36 8.87
C PHE A 1209 -26.47 -38.05 9.65
N THR A 1210 -27.53 -37.24 9.50
CA THR A 1210 -27.62 -35.91 10.12
C THR A 1210 -28.62 -35.84 11.27
N GLY A 1211 -29.52 -36.82 11.40
CA GLY A 1211 -30.60 -36.81 12.39
C GLY A 1211 -31.65 -35.71 12.17
N LEU A 1212 -31.63 -35.03 11.02
CA LEU A 1212 -32.58 -33.95 10.69
C LEU A 1212 -33.84 -34.51 10.04
N ARG A 1213 -35.01 -33.95 10.37
CA ARG A 1213 -36.26 -34.19 9.61
C ARG A 1213 -36.23 -33.47 8.26
N SER A 1214 -35.53 -32.35 8.21
CA SER A 1214 -35.37 -31.52 7.02
C SER A 1214 -34.70 -32.23 5.85
N LYS A 1215 -35.05 -31.83 4.62
CA LYS A 1215 -34.53 -32.44 3.39
C LYS A 1215 -33.24 -31.75 2.94
N THR A 1216 -32.23 -32.55 2.61
CA THR A 1216 -31.00 -32.04 1.98
C THR A 1216 -31.03 -32.28 0.47
N HIS A 1217 -30.97 -31.19 -0.28
CA HIS A 1217 -30.98 -31.16 -1.73
C HIS A 1217 -29.56 -30.95 -2.27
N PHE A 1218 -29.27 -31.54 -3.44
CA PHE A 1218 -27.96 -31.46 -4.09
C PHE A 1218 -28.09 -30.72 -5.42
N GLY A 1219 -27.41 -29.59 -5.55
CA GLY A 1219 -27.53 -28.67 -6.67
C GLY A 1219 -27.97 -27.28 -6.23
N ARG A 1220 -28.12 -26.38 -7.21
CA ARG A 1220 -28.57 -25.01 -6.92
C ARG A 1220 -30.09 -24.99 -6.78
N PRO A 1221 -30.65 -24.26 -5.79
CA PRO A 1221 -32.09 -24.11 -5.65
C PRO A 1221 -32.67 -23.39 -6.87
N ASP A 1222 -33.76 -23.92 -7.43
CA ASP A 1222 -34.58 -23.16 -8.35
C ASP A 1222 -35.58 -22.29 -7.56
N PHE A 1223 -35.16 -21.08 -7.23
CA PHE A 1223 -35.98 -20.14 -6.48
C PHE A 1223 -37.29 -19.78 -7.18
N GLN A 1224 -37.34 -19.80 -8.52
CA GLN A 1224 -38.56 -19.47 -9.25
C GLN A 1224 -39.62 -20.56 -9.08
N VAL A 1225 -39.23 -21.83 -9.21
CA VAL A 1225 -40.13 -22.98 -8.98
C VAL A 1225 -40.55 -23.04 -7.52
N PHE A 1226 -39.60 -22.85 -6.59
CA PHE A 1226 -39.87 -22.85 -5.15
C PHE A 1226 -40.90 -21.78 -4.76
N PHE A 1227 -40.66 -20.51 -5.13
CA PHE A 1227 -41.58 -19.42 -4.81
C PHE A 1227 -42.94 -19.58 -5.51
N ASN A 1228 -42.99 -20.10 -6.73
CA ASN A 1228 -44.26 -20.39 -7.39
C ASN A 1228 -45.06 -21.48 -6.65
N SER A 1229 -44.40 -22.53 -6.16
CA SER A 1229 -45.06 -23.55 -5.34
C SER A 1229 -45.53 -23.01 -3.98
N LEU A 1230 -44.75 -22.12 -3.37
CA LEU A 1230 -45.11 -21.47 -2.11
C LEU A 1230 -46.34 -20.56 -2.28
N ARG A 1231 -46.46 -19.86 -3.41
CA ARG A 1231 -47.68 -19.11 -3.79
C ARG A 1231 -48.90 -20.02 -3.92
N SER A 1232 -48.73 -21.23 -4.47
CA SER A 1232 -49.86 -22.17 -4.61
C SER A 1232 -50.27 -22.81 -3.28
N GLU A 1233 -49.33 -23.03 -2.37
CA GLU A 1233 -49.60 -23.60 -1.05
C GLU A 1233 -50.31 -22.60 -0.13
N HIS A 1234 -49.84 -21.34 -0.11
CA HIS A 1234 -50.38 -20.26 0.73
C HIS A 1234 -51.21 -19.27 -0.10
N SER A 1235 -52.24 -19.79 -0.78
CA SER A 1235 -53.13 -18.97 -1.62
C SER A 1235 -53.97 -17.95 -0.83
N ASP A 1236 -54.08 -18.10 0.49
CA ASP A 1236 -54.76 -17.19 1.40
C ASP A 1236 -53.92 -15.96 1.81
N VAL A 1237 -52.63 -15.92 1.44
CA VAL A 1237 -51.69 -14.89 1.87
C VAL A 1237 -51.42 -13.89 0.74
N ASN A 1238 -51.67 -12.60 1.00
CA ASN A 1238 -51.44 -11.53 0.02
C ASN A 1238 -49.96 -11.12 -0.13
N LYS A 1239 -49.17 -11.25 0.93
CA LYS A 1239 -47.77 -10.80 0.98
C LYS A 1239 -46.87 -11.84 1.64
N ILE A 1240 -45.83 -12.27 0.94
CA ILE A 1240 -44.81 -13.18 1.44
C ILE A 1240 -43.49 -12.42 1.51
N ALA A 1241 -42.81 -12.46 2.64
CA ALA A 1241 -41.50 -11.80 2.78
C ALA A 1241 -40.35 -12.77 2.52
N VAL A 1242 -39.33 -12.33 1.79
CA VAL A 1242 -38.14 -13.12 1.49
C VAL A 1242 -36.91 -12.34 1.97
N PHE A 1243 -36.26 -12.83 3.01
CA PHE A 1243 -35.06 -12.24 3.58
C PHE A 1243 -33.84 -13.03 3.10
N SER A 1244 -32.91 -12.37 2.41
CA SER A 1244 -31.71 -13.05 1.92
C SER A 1244 -30.43 -12.44 2.50
N CYS A 1245 -29.60 -13.28 3.13
CA CYS A 1245 -28.28 -12.90 3.62
C CYS A 1245 -27.24 -13.91 3.10
N GLY A 1246 -26.28 -13.43 2.30
CA GLY A 1246 -25.27 -14.29 1.69
C GLY A 1246 -24.55 -13.65 0.50
N PRO A 1247 -23.92 -14.46 -0.37
CA PRO A 1247 -23.17 -13.95 -1.52
C PRO A 1247 -24.06 -13.12 -2.47
N PRO A 1248 -23.56 -12.01 -3.05
CA PRO A 1248 -24.36 -11.13 -3.92
C PRO A 1248 -25.02 -11.83 -5.10
N LEU A 1249 -24.39 -12.87 -5.64
CA LEU A 1249 -24.97 -13.68 -6.72
C LEU A 1249 -26.22 -14.44 -6.30
N MET A 1250 -26.21 -15.00 -5.09
CA MET A 1250 -27.34 -15.74 -4.56
C MET A 1250 -28.50 -14.78 -4.27
N THR A 1251 -28.23 -13.67 -3.59
CA THR A 1251 -29.26 -12.70 -3.22
C THR A 1251 -29.88 -12.02 -4.44
N ARG A 1252 -29.10 -11.75 -5.50
CA ARG A 1252 -29.64 -11.26 -6.79
C ARG A 1252 -30.50 -12.31 -7.49
N SER A 1253 -30.12 -13.59 -7.42
CA SER A 1253 -30.96 -14.66 -8.00
C SER A 1253 -32.30 -14.74 -7.27
N VAL A 1254 -32.30 -14.61 -5.94
CA VAL A 1254 -33.53 -14.56 -5.13
C VAL A 1254 -34.38 -13.33 -5.51
N GLN A 1255 -33.75 -12.15 -5.59
CA GLN A 1255 -34.41 -10.91 -5.98
C GLN A 1255 -35.03 -11.01 -7.37
N ALA A 1256 -34.27 -11.49 -8.36
CA ALA A 1256 -34.74 -11.65 -9.73
C ALA A 1256 -35.93 -12.63 -9.82
N SER A 1257 -35.90 -13.72 -9.05
CA SER A 1257 -37.03 -14.66 -8.97
C SER A 1257 -38.26 -14.03 -8.32
N CYS A 1258 -38.10 -13.18 -7.29
CA CYS A 1258 -39.21 -12.44 -6.69
C CYS A 1258 -39.80 -11.41 -7.68
N GLU A 1259 -38.94 -10.64 -8.34
CA GLU A 1259 -39.34 -9.63 -9.35
C GLU A 1259 -40.08 -10.27 -10.52
N GLU A 1260 -39.62 -11.42 -11.02
CA GLU A 1260 -40.28 -12.15 -12.11
C GLU A 1260 -41.67 -12.64 -11.70
N LEU A 1261 -41.80 -13.21 -10.51
CA LEU A 1261 -43.10 -13.71 -10.03
C LEU A 1261 -44.07 -12.58 -9.67
N ASN A 1262 -43.58 -11.41 -9.27
CA ASN A 1262 -44.39 -10.23 -8.99
C ASN A 1262 -45.00 -9.57 -10.24
N LYS A 1263 -44.55 -9.95 -11.45
CA LYS A 1263 -45.18 -9.51 -12.70
C LYS A 1263 -46.53 -10.19 -12.97
N HIS A 1264 -46.77 -11.35 -12.36
CA HIS A 1264 -47.99 -12.13 -12.51
C HIS A 1264 -48.95 -11.89 -11.35
N GLU A 1265 -50.26 -11.98 -11.60
CA GLU A 1265 -51.29 -11.83 -10.56
C GLU A 1265 -51.16 -12.92 -9.48
N GLY A 1266 -51.27 -12.54 -8.21
CA GLY A 1266 -51.16 -13.43 -7.05
C GLY A 1266 -50.48 -12.78 -5.84
N ALA A 1267 -50.03 -13.61 -4.89
CA ALA A 1267 -49.30 -13.15 -3.70
C ALA A 1267 -48.01 -12.39 -4.08
N ILE A 1268 -47.80 -11.22 -3.46
CA ILE A 1268 -46.65 -10.35 -3.70
C ILE A 1268 -45.48 -10.80 -2.84
N PHE A 1269 -44.32 -11.05 -3.46
CA PHE A 1269 -43.06 -11.35 -2.79
C PHE A 1269 -42.31 -10.05 -2.47
N VAL A 1270 -42.14 -9.75 -1.18
CA VAL A 1270 -41.36 -8.59 -0.72
C VAL A 1270 -39.96 -9.07 -0.36
N HIS A 1271 -38.98 -8.73 -1.20
CA HIS A 1271 -37.60 -9.12 -0.98
C HIS A 1271 -36.86 -8.09 -0.12
N HIS A 1272 -36.20 -8.59 0.93
CA HIS A 1272 -35.36 -7.82 1.85
C HIS A 1272 -33.91 -8.32 1.76
N TYR A 1273 -32.98 -7.40 1.55
CA TYR A 1273 -31.55 -7.69 1.56
C TYR A 1273 -31.00 -7.49 2.97
N GLU A 1274 -30.69 -8.58 3.66
CA GLU A 1274 -30.17 -8.55 5.03
C GLU A 1274 -28.65 -8.75 5.04
N ASN A 1275 -27.94 -7.93 5.80
CA ASN A 1275 -26.50 -8.07 6.04
C ASN A 1275 -26.18 -7.93 7.54
N PHE A 1276 -26.66 -8.91 8.31
CA PHE A 1276 -26.43 -9.03 9.74
C PHE A 1276 -24.93 -8.90 10.12
#